data_AF-A0A9P9XYM9-F1
#
_entry.id   AF-A0A9P9XYM9-F1
#
_cell.length_a   1.000
_cell.length_b   1.000
_cell.length_c   1.000
_cell.angle_alpha   90.00
_cell.angle_beta   90.00
_cell.angle_gamma   90.00
#
_symmetry.space_group_name_H-M   'P 1'
#
loop_
_entity.id
_entity.type
_entity.pdbx_description
1 polymer ?
#
loop_
_entity_poly.entity_id
_entity_poly.type
_entity_poly.pdbx_seq_one_letter_code
_entity_poly.pdbx_strand_id
1 'polypeptide(L)'
;MLLTLAIMRVSIAGLTLLPLVKAMAFGATFGTTFDAIDDATSARFSDFDWDAVEPKAELEYHDCYNEYKCARLEVPLDWKNESDTRRATIAIMKLPAVVGEDDPAFGGSVFTNPGGPGGSGVQFIPRIAHHLQKTMDKPGKKHYEIISFDPRGVGQSTPAADCYSGNILARQGTSLETRGTLGLGGSPESLAYNYALTKATNRRCSRADELVEESIFKYIGTPNVVRDMVEMVDQIDALRSKEAATRGQSWLELKKRSGSGNDETPRLQYIGFSYGTVLGNYFASMYPGRVHRVILDSVCDIEDYAHGPGWLTSLRYMDPLFDEFFKGCYEAGPEYCELVREDDASWTDISRRVWDYLVSLDELPLGLIGPNDVNAVITGSDVRGLIGSMMYSPIETFKLLAHVLDRSMDGELEELVDMLAGSAIPNLETGCSAFDAPANKTTNLLNRRDVLYSVICQDGEDVTDKDLAYWHKYVKEMRSTSRLWGDMWASLRFACSSWPFESNWKFNGPFTTPKADPALSEGNPSAPLLFLANRFDPVTPVTSARAMAHAHNDAQLIVFESMGHGVAGGARSECLAKHLAEYMDTGKVPDEETICEPECGPWSDVCETYQATSQTFSMDYPLSRMVVVGDQSAGKSSVLESLTGFHLPRSVSLCTRHATEIICRREDSQSVTVSIVPHSSDTKDLERAQTFRRTLETLQEDGFESIFEEAAEIMGIDLGKDKAKAGSVFSRDILRVEISGPNEQHLTVIDVPGMFENETPGLTTTSDIELVVVDLVNGKRRDLALGYCVVKNRGADDSSTGIEERHWKEKVFFAERPWSALPDDRLGIPALRARIHGLLMSRTKSEIPKVKDEISARLKTKKQLLEAMGASHSTPEEQRALLGRVASRFVQLKLYALDAYYTRDTVFQEQPGLKLITRMRELNEVFSKTLYGAGHTRIFVGEISSSSLPKGHQVNGGGTTLEPEVNSMFASEDGEDGEPGGGTVRDGYYCVDCTFTIPDDELSELDTVLAEPYDCIAPLEDDILQHIEEEYLTSRGYELGTFGAEVVSGIFKEQAKKWRPLTRAHVSNAILVVDRFIKSNLEVACPEETIRSSLWMFVSDELLQRYQAAMEHTELLLGVEFQGRAMTYNPAFEKALARTKTERVKNLHAEEKTLLSWDRQDYVLSDTAVADKLTSLFNKHIGGNDPTKKTRQDIHDVLHEYYKIARDRFVDVVCQQVVDHCLLFGPRSPLSALSDQLVLQMKPAELEDVAGEDVADRDRREALTRDIDGLNKALKILRF
;
A
#
# COMPACT_ATOMS: atom_id res chain seq x y z
N MET A 1 5.39 52.40 -26.83
CA MET A 1 6.41 51.40 -26.45
C MET A 1 5.82 50.59 -25.32
N LEU A 2 4.88 49.66 -25.61
CA LEU A 2 5.10 48.26 -25.98
C LEU A 2 5.90 47.46 -24.94
N LEU A 3 5.31 47.26 -23.75
CA LEU A 3 5.19 46.00 -22.99
C LEU A 3 4.66 46.34 -21.58
N THR A 4 3.34 46.34 -21.38
CA THR A 4 2.62 46.24 -20.10
C THR A 4 1.16 46.62 -20.37
N LEU A 5 0.25 45.65 -20.39
CA LEU A 5 -1.20 45.78 -20.09
C LEU A 5 -1.95 44.54 -20.61
N ALA A 6 -2.19 43.55 -19.73
CA ALA A 6 -3.41 42.73 -19.69
C ALA A 6 -3.32 41.66 -18.58
N ILE A 7 -3.14 42.09 -17.32
CA ILE A 7 -3.50 41.27 -16.15
C ILE A 7 -4.34 42.17 -15.24
N MET A 8 -5.66 41.99 -15.25
CA MET A 8 -6.57 42.04 -14.10
C MET A 8 -8.03 42.31 -14.48
N ARG A 9 -8.89 41.40 -13.98
CA ARG A 9 -10.37 41.44 -13.80
C ARG A 9 -11.17 41.10 -15.07
N VAL A 10 -11.87 39.97 -15.12
CA VAL A 10 -13.15 39.60 -14.44
C VAL A 10 -13.40 38.11 -14.78
N SER A 11 -14.04 37.20 -14.05
CA SER A 11 -14.53 37.01 -12.69
C SER A 11 -15.10 35.58 -12.68
N ILE A 12 -14.89 34.85 -11.58
CA ILE A 12 -15.91 34.01 -10.90
C ILE A 12 -16.84 33.19 -11.82
N ALA A 13 -16.34 32.06 -12.32
CA ALA A 13 -17.13 30.86 -12.64
C ALA A 13 -16.15 29.70 -12.87
N GLY A 14 -16.14 28.68 -12.01
CA GLY A 14 -15.26 27.52 -12.20
C GLY A 14 -14.79 26.80 -10.94
N LEU A 15 -15.41 27.02 -9.78
CA LEU A 15 -15.02 26.39 -8.51
C LEU A 15 -15.95 25.25 -8.05
N THR A 16 -16.68 24.62 -8.96
CA THR A 16 -17.61 23.52 -8.62
C THR A 16 -17.54 22.29 -9.55
N LEU A 17 -16.37 21.97 -10.13
CA LEU A 17 -16.19 20.72 -10.90
C LEU A 17 -14.93 19.90 -10.55
N LEU A 18 -14.15 20.32 -9.55
CA LEU A 18 -12.90 19.65 -9.16
C LEU A 18 -13.01 18.37 -8.28
N PRO A 19 -14.13 18.01 -7.63
CA PRO A 19 -14.19 16.72 -6.92
C PRO A 19 -14.77 15.56 -7.75
N LEU A 20 -15.26 15.78 -8.98
CA LEU A 20 -15.84 14.72 -9.81
C LEU A 20 -14.83 14.06 -10.78
N VAL A 21 -13.74 14.74 -11.14
CA VAL A 21 -12.73 14.20 -12.07
C VAL A 21 -11.72 13.28 -11.36
N LYS A 22 -11.41 13.51 -10.07
CA LYS A 22 -10.52 12.62 -9.29
C LYS A 22 -11.09 11.22 -9.03
N ALA A 23 -12.39 11.01 -9.20
CA ALA A 23 -13.02 9.69 -9.07
C ALA A 23 -13.16 8.93 -10.41
N MET A 24 -12.92 9.60 -11.55
CA MET A 24 -12.91 8.96 -12.88
C MET A 24 -11.51 8.61 -13.37
N ALA A 25 -10.44 9.17 -12.78
CA ALA A 25 -9.05 8.90 -13.15
C ALA A 25 -8.47 7.56 -12.63
N PHE A 26 -9.31 6.62 -12.17
CA PHE A 26 -8.88 5.32 -11.64
C PHE A 26 -9.11 4.12 -12.59
N GLY A 27 -9.39 4.37 -13.86
CA GLY A 27 -9.59 3.31 -14.83
C GLY A 27 -9.23 3.75 -16.24
N ALA A 28 -7.97 3.51 -16.64
CA ALA A 28 -7.56 3.14 -18.00
C ALA A 28 -6.02 3.23 -18.14
N THR A 29 -5.32 2.11 -17.94
CA THR A 29 -3.89 1.98 -18.29
C THR A 29 -3.58 0.53 -18.64
N PHE A 30 -3.74 0.12 -19.91
CA PHE A 30 -3.65 -1.29 -20.33
C PHE A 30 -2.24 -1.86 -20.61
N GLY A 31 -1.19 -1.14 -20.19
CA GLY A 31 0.19 -1.67 -20.07
C GLY A 31 0.57 -1.96 -18.64
N THR A 32 -0.25 -1.45 -17.73
CA THR A 32 -0.26 -1.70 -16.30
C THR A 32 -1.56 -2.41 -15.88
N THR A 33 -2.49 -2.81 -16.74
CA THR A 33 -3.74 -3.47 -16.27
C THR A 33 -3.56 -4.90 -15.78
N PHE A 34 -2.36 -5.42 -15.92
CA PHE A 34 -1.97 -6.65 -15.26
C PHE A 34 -1.24 -6.46 -13.92
N ASP A 35 -0.67 -5.27 -13.63
CA ASP A 35 0.05 -5.01 -12.37
C ASP A 35 -0.62 -3.90 -11.51
N ALA A 36 -1.20 -2.84 -12.08
CA ALA A 36 -1.81 -1.70 -11.36
C ALA A 36 -3.32 -1.83 -11.09
N ILE A 37 -4.07 -2.61 -11.88
CA ILE A 37 -5.44 -3.02 -11.47
C ILE A 37 -5.38 -4.08 -10.37
N ASP A 38 -4.28 -4.82 -10.27
CA ASP A 38 -4.07 -5.76 -9.18
C ASP A 38 -3.92 -5.05 -7.83
N ASP A 39 -3.36 -3.84 -7.74
CA ASP A 39 -3.23 -3.13 -6.44
C ASP A 39 -4.55 -2.55 -5.91
N ALA A 40 -5.40 -1.97 -6.77
CA ALA A 40 -6.68 -1.39 -6.33
C ALA A 40 -7.76 -2.45 -6.03
N THR A 41 -7.65 -3.64 -6.64
CA THR A 41 -8.54 -4.77 -6.39
C THR A 41 -7.96 -5.76 -5.37
N SER A 42 -6.63 -5.85 -5.19
CA SER A 42 -6.03 -6.56 -4.04
C SER A 42 -6.38 -5.88 -2.73
N ALA A 43 -6.60 -4.56 -2.72
CA ALA A 43 -7.17 -3.87 -1.56
C ALA A 43 -8.61 -4.31 -1.22
N ARG A 44 -9.36 -4.93 -2.16
CA ARG A 44 -10.69 -5.54 -1.91
C ARG A 44 -10.66 -7.06 -1.71
N PHE A 45 -9.56 -7.72 -2.05
CA PHE A 45 -9.39 -9.17 -2.04
C PHE A 45 -8.09 -9.60 -1.34
N SER A 46 -7.62 -8.84 -0.33
CA SER A 46 -6.42 -9.17 0.45
C SER A 46 -6.69 -10.03 1.69
N ASP A 47 -7.96 -10.36 1.95
CA ASP A 47 -8.37 -11.05 3.18
C ASP A 47 -8.26 -12.59 3.13
N PHE A 48 -7.83 -13.18 2.00
CA PHE A 48 -7.70 -14.65 1.88
C PHE A 48 -6.23 -15.08 1.77
N ASP A 49 -5.81 -15.92 2.71
CA ASP A 49 -4.47 -16.49 2.78
C ASP A 49 -4.41 -17.85 2.04
N TRP A 50 -3.81 -17.87 0.84
CA TRP A 50 -3.61 -19.09 0.06
C TRP A 50 -2.67 -20.09 0.75
N ASP A 51 -1.77 -19.63 1.61
CA ASP A 51 -0.85 -20.50 2.35
C ASP A 51 -1.52 -21.19 3.53
N ALA A 52 -2.65 -20.65 4.00
CA ALA A 52 -3.49 -21.31 4.99
C ALA A 52 -4.29 -22.50 4.41
N VAL A 53 -4.44 -22.57 3.08
CA VAL A 53 -5.09 -23.71 2.42
C VAL A 53 -4.07 -24.83 2.27
N GLU A 54 -4.32 -25.98 2.91
CA GLU A 54 -3.47 -27.16 2.78
C GLU A 54 -3.59 -27.76 1.37
N PRO A 55 -2.49 -27.95 0.62
CA PRO A 55 -2.51 -28.67 -0.66
C PRO A 55 -2.93 -30.13 -0.46
N LYS A 56 -3.84 -30.64 -1.31
CA LYS A 56 -4.28 -32.04 -1.24
C LYS A 56 -4.34 -32.72 -2.60
N ALA A 57 -4.12 -34.03 -2.60
CA ALA A 57 -4.27 -34.87 -3.79
C ALA A 57 -5.75 -35.09 -4.18
N GLU A 58 -6.67 -35.08 -3.21
CA GLU A 58 -8.12 -35.01 -3.48
C GLU A 58 -8.57 -33.55 -3.45
N LEU A 59 -9.36 -33.12 -4.44
CA LEU A 59 -9.85 -31.74 -4.52
C LEU A 59 -10.80 -31.40 -3.37
N GLU A 60 -10.45 -30.36 -2.61
CA GLU A 60 -11.22 -29.83 -1.49
C GLU A 60 -11.40 -28.31 -1.65
N TYR A 61 -12.65 -27.85 -1.68
CA TYR A 61 -12.97 -26.43 -1.82
C TYR A 61 -13.24 -25.77 -0.46
N HIS A 62 -12.67 -24.58 -0.27
CA HIS A 62 -12.88 -23.71 0.88
C HIS A 62 -13.57 -22.41 0.47
N ASP A 63 -14.33 -21.81 1.38
CA ASP A 63 -14.87 -20.46 1.18
C ASP A 63 -13.73 -19.44 1.07
N CYS A 64 -13.77 -18.63 0.01
CA CYS A 64 -12.83 -17.54 -0.21
C CYS A 64 -13.56 -16.35 -0.86
N TYR A 65 -13.08 -15.14 -0.59
CA TYR A 65 -13.55 -13.93 -1.28
C TYR A 65 -15.08 -13.73 -1.32
N ASN A 66 -15.78 -14.08 -0.22
CA ASN A 66 -17.23 -14.02 0.04
C ASN A 66 -18.15 -14.87 -0.87
N GLU A 67 -17.93 -14.92 -2.17
CA GLU A 67 -18.80 -15.61 -3.14
C GLU A 67 -18.10 -16.75 -3.90
N TYR A 68 -16.79 -16.92 -3.70
CA TYR A 68 -15.98 -17.89 -4.41
C TYR A 68 -15.61 -19.10 -3.54
N LYS A 69 -15.17 -20.15 -4.23
CA LYS A 69 -14.61 -21.35 -3.63
C LYS A 69 -13.18 -21.55 -4.13
N CYS A 70 -12.22 -21.73 -3.23
CA CYS A 70 -10.79 -21.85 -3.56
C CYS A 70 -10.25 -23.21 -3.13
N ALA A 71 -9.28 -23.75 -3.86
CA ALA A 71 -8.65 -25.04 -3.59
C ALA A 71 -7.18 -25.06 -4.02
N ARG A 72 -6.37 -25.90 -3.37
CA ARG A 72 -4.99 -26.20 -3.76
C ARG A 72 -4.85 -27.69 -4.08
N LEU A 73 -4.80 -28.02 -5.37
CA LEU A 73 -4.75 -29.40 -5.85
C LEU A 73 -3.30 -29.82 -6.10
N GLU A 74 -2.86 -30.90 -5.48
CA GLU A 74 -1.54 -31.48 -5.75
C GLU A 74 -1.56 -32.41 -6.97
N VAL A 75 -0.64 -32.18 -7.91
CA VAL A 75 -0.43 -33.00 -9.11
C VAL A 75 1.03 -33.45 -9.19
N PRO A 76 1.36 -34.54 -9.92
CA PRO A 76 2.74 -34.89 -10.23
C PRO A 76 3.50 -33.75 -10.90
N LEU A 77 4.74 -33.51 -10.45
CA LEU A 77 5.63 -32.54 -11.10
C LEU A 77 5.99 -33.01 -12.51
N ASP A 78 6.32 -34.29 -12.68
CA ASP A 78 6.63 -34.92 -13.98
C ASP A 78 5.63 -36.03 -14.34
N TRP A 79 4.67 -35.71 -15.20
CA TRP A 79 3.69 -36.68 -15.69
C TRP A 79 4.27 -37.79 -16.55
N LYS A 80 5.51 -37.66 -17.05
CA LYS A 80 6.18 -38.69 -17.86
C LYS A 80 7.01 -39.67 -17.04
N ASN A 81 7.17 -39.42 -15.75
CA ASN A 81 7.96 -40.26 -14.87
C ASN A 81 7.16 -40.64 -13.63
N GLU A 82 6.46 -41.77 -13.70
CA GLU A 82 5.66 -42.30 -12.57
C GLU A 82 6.49 -42.62 -11.32
N SER A 83 7.83 -42.74 -11.43
CA SER A 83 8.72 -42.94 -10.28
C SER A 83 9.13 -41.63 -9.59
N ASP A 84 8.83 -40.48 -10.19
CA ASP A 84 9.07 -39.17 -9.59
C ASP A 84 8.03 -38.89 -8.52
N THR A 85 8.49 -38.64 -7.30
CA THR A 85 7.62 -38.37 -6.14
C THR A 85 7.35 -36.90 -5.92
N ARG A 86 8.03 -36.01 -6.66
CA ARG A 86 7.88 -34.54 -6.52
C ARG A 86 6.52 -34.10 -7.05
N ARG A 87 5.95 -33.04 -6.45
CA ARG A 87 4.61 -32.57 -6.77
C ARG A 87 4.60 -31.09 -7.13
N ALA A 88 3.65 -30.71 -7.97
CA ALA A 88 3.25 -29.32 -8.15
C ALA A 88 1.89 -29.11 -7.46
N THR A 89 1.65 -27.91 -6.96
CA THR A 89 0.36 -27.50 -6.40
C THR A 89 -0.29 -26.49 -7.33
N ILE A 90 -1.53 -26.76 -7.72
CA ILE A 90 -2.34 -25.93 -8.61
C ILE A 90 -3.37 -25.17 -7.78
N ALA A 91 -3.31 -23.84 -7.82
CA ALA A 91 -4.33 -22.99 -7.22
C ALA A 91 -5.55 -22.91 -8.13
N ILE A 92 -6.74 -23.15 -7.56
CA ILE A 92 -8.02 -23.21 -8.29
C ILE A 92 -9.02 -22.32 -7.58
N MET A 93 -9.76 -21.53 -8.35
CA MET A 93 -10.84 -20.67 -7.84
C MET A 93 -12.10 -20.86 -8.68
N LYS A 94 -13.25 -20.88 -8.02
CA LYS A 94 -14.54 -21.21 -8.61
C LYS A 94 -15.62 -20.24 -8.18
N LEU A 95 -16.39 -19.73 -9.15
CA LEU A 95 -17.69 -19.09 -8.93
C LEU A 95 -18.77 -20.17 -9.07
N PRO A 96 -19.51 -20.51 -7.99
CA PRO A 96 -20.59 -21.50 -8.06
C PRO A 96 -21.68 -21.10 -9.05
N ALA A 97 -22.41 -22.09 -9.59
CA ALA A 97 -23.61 -21.83 -10.39
C ALA A 97 -24.73 -21.26 -9.50
N VAL A 98 -25.67 -20.52 -10.12
CA VAL A 98 -26.84 -19.97 -9.42
C VAL A 98 -27.87 -21.03 -8.99
N VAL A 99 -27.70 -22.28 -9.46
CA VAL A 99 -28.51 -23.45 -9.06
C VAL A 99 -27.62 -24.50 -8.40
N GLY A 100 -28.21 -25.34 -7.54
CA GLY A 100 -27.51 -26.46 -6.92
C GLY A 100 -27.11 -27.54 -7.93
N GLU A 101 -26.07 -28.32 -7.62
CA GLU A 101 -25.56 -29.38 -8.52
C GLU A 101 -26.56 -30.53 -8.76
N ASP A 102 -27.58 -30.66 -7.91
CA ASP A 102 -28.68 -31.63 -8.04
C ASP A 102 -29.86 -31.10 -8.89
N ASP A 103 -29.82 -29.81 -9.28
CA ASP A 103 -30.82 -29.20 -10.15
C ASP A 103 -30.66 -29.68 -11.61
N PRO A 104 -31.73 -30.10 -12.31
CA PRO A 104 -31.66 -30.47 -13.73
C PRO A 104 -31.11 -29.36 -14.66
N ALA A 105 -31.26 -28.10 -14.25
CA ALA A 105 -30.73 -26.94 -14.96
C ALA A 105 -29.24 -26.70 -14.70
N PHE A 106 -28.57 -27.51 -13.87
CA PHE A 106 -27.12 -27.44 -13.72
C PHE A 106 -26.42 -27.81 -15.05
N GLY A 107 -25.54 -26.93 -15.51
CA GLY A 107 -24.80 -27.03 -16.78
C GLY A 107 -23.38 -27.59 -16.64
N GLY A 108 -22.91 -27.84 -15.42
CA GLY A 108 -21.56 -28.31 -15.16
C GLY A 108 -20.53 -27.19 -15.06
N SER A 109 -19.26 -27.60 -15.01
CA SER A 109 -18.12 -26.70 -14.78
C SER A 109 -17.53 -26.20 -16.08
N VAL A 110 -17.45 -24.88 -16.25
CA VAL A 110 -16.75 -24.23 -17.37
C VAL A 110 -15.43 -23.68 -16.87
N PHE A 111 -14.34 -24.25 -17.37
CA PHE A 111 -13.00 -23.77 -17.09
C PHE A 111 -12.70 -22.53 -17.93
N THR A 112 -11.96 -21.59 -17.37
CA THR A 112 -11.44 -20.44 -18.10
C THR A 112 -10.01 -20.13 -17.67
N ASN A 113 -9.22 -19.60 -18.58
CA ASN A 113 -7.85 -19.16 -18.31
C ASN A 113 -7.55 -17.90 -19.15
N PRO A 114 -6.85 -16.90 -18.59
CA PRO A 114 -6.57 -15.64 -19.27
C PRO A 114 -5.55 -15.78 -20.41
N GLY A 115 -5.31 -14.64 -21.06
CA GLY A 115 -4.22 -14.41 -21.99
C GLY A 115 -2.88 -14.10 -21.34
N GLY A 116 -1.83 -14.19 -22.16
CA GLY A 116 -0.43 -14.02 -21.75
C GLY A 116 0.11 -15.26 -21.06
N PRO A 117 1.09 -15.98 -21.63
CA PRO A 117 1.72 -17.09 -20.93
C PRO A 117 2.23 -16.62 -19.56
N GLY A 118 1.82 -17.31 -18.50
CA GLY A 118 2.11 -16.89 -17.12
C GLY A 118 1.15 -15.89 -16.48
N GLY A 119 -0.03 -15.63 -17.06
CA GLY A 119 -1.11 -14.91 -16.39
C GLY A 119 -1.85 -15.78 -15.35
N SER A 120 -2.11 -15.24 -14.16
CA SER A 120 -2.85 -15.93 -13.10
C SER A 120 -4.35 -16.04 -13.44
N GLY A 121 -4.87 -17.27 -13.44
CA GLY A 121 -6.30 -17.54 -13.60
C GLY A 121 -7.11 -17.18 -12.35
N VAL A 122 -6.54 -17.36 -11.16
CA VAL A 122 -7.25 -17.01 -9.91
C VAL A 122 -7.35 -15.50 -9.70
N GLN A 123 -6.43 -14.70 -10.25
CA GLN A 123 -6.58 -13.24 -10.30
C GLN A 123 -7.48 -12.76 -11.44
N PHE A 124 -7.62 -13.56 -12.49
CA PHE A 124 -8.47 -13.24 -13.64
C PHE A 124 -9.95 -13.49 -13.37
N ILE A 125 -10.29 -14.59 -12.69
CA ILE A 125 -11.68 -15.03 -12.53
C ILE A 125 -12.62 -13.98 -11.90
N PRO A 126 -12.21 -13.13 -10.92
CA PRO A 126 -13.11 -12.12 -10.37
C PRO A 126 -13.54 -11.06 -11.39
N ARG A 127 -12.74 -10.85 -12.45
CA ARG A 127 -12.99 -9.85 -13.47
C ARG A 127 -14.00 -10.31 -14.53
N ILE A 128 -14.12 -11.62 -14.77
CA ILE A 128 -14.83 -12.16 -15.93
C ILE A 128 -15.94 -13.18 -15.61
N ALA A 129 -15.89 -13.87 -14.46
CA ALA A 129 -16.75 -15.04 -14.21
C ALA A 129 -18.25 -14.72 -14.25
N HIS A 130 -18.68 -13.65 -13.59
CA HIS A 130 -20.08 -13.21 -13.62
C HIS A 130 -20.55 -12.87 -15.03
N HIS A 131 -19.66 -12.28 -15.84
CA HIS A 131 -19.96 -11.99 -17.22
C HIS A 131 -20.12 -13.27 -18.05
N LEU A 132 -19.22 -14.23 -17.89
CA LEU A 132 -19.32 -15.53 -18.56
C LEU A 132 -20.59 -16.28 -18.16
N GLN A 133 -20.92 -16.34 -16.87
CA GLN A 133 -22.20 -16.93 -16.42
C GLN A 133 -23.37 -16.24 -17.09
N LYS A 134 -23.45 -14.90 -17.06
CA LYS A 134 -24.56 -14.16 -17.67
C LYS A 134 -24.70 -14.39 -19.17
N THR A 135 -23.58 -14.56 -19.87
CA THR A 135 -23.54 -14.74 -21.33
C THR A 135 -23.87 -16.18 -21.75
N MET A 136 -23.49 -17.18 -20.95
CA MET A 136 -23.72 -18.60 -21.25
C MET A 136 -25.02 -19.15 -20.65
N ASP A 137 -25.46 -18.62 -19.50
CA ASP A 137 -26.65 -19.08 -18.82
C ASP A 137 -27.91 -18.78 -19.63
N LYS A 138 -28.81 -19.76 -19.66
CA LYS A 138 -30.17 -19.59 -20.18
C LYS A 138 -31.14 -19.79 -19.03
N PRO A 139 -31.86 -18.74 -18.60
CA PRO A 139 -32.86 -18.84 -17.53
C PRO A 139 -33.83 -19.99 -17.78
N GLY A 140 -33.95 -20.89 -16.80
CA GLY A 140 -34.84 -22.06 -16.89
C GLY A 140 -34.34 -23.20 -17.78
N LYS A 141 -33.09 -23.16 -18.25
CA LYS A 141 -32.46 -24.23 -19.04
C LYS A 141 -31.13 -24.70 -18.46
N LYS A 142 -30.10 -23.85 -18.49
CA LYS A 142 -28.72 -24.20 -18.14
C LYS A 142 -28.02 -23.08 -17.40
N HIS A 143 -27.39 -23.44 -16.29
CA HIS A 143 -26.64 -22.57 -15.38
C HIS A 143 -25.28 -23.18 -15.07
N TYR A 144 -24.22 -22.44 -15.36
CA TYR A 144 -22.84 -22.95 -15.28
C TYR A 144 -22.10 -22.39 -14.08
N GLU A 145 -21.25 -23.21 -13.48
CA GLU A 145 -20.22 -22.69 -12.58
C GLU A 145 -18.95 -22.38 -13.39
N ILE A 146 -18.21 -21.36 -12.99
CA ILE A 146 -17.00 -20.92 -13.68
C ILE A 146 -15.81 -21.26 -12.81
N ILE A 147 -14.82 -21.94 -13.40
CA ILE A 147 -13.59 -22.34 -12.71
C ILE A 147 -12.41 -21.73 -13.44
N SER A 148 -11.44 -21.21 -12.70
CA SER A 148 -10.15 -20.84 -13.24
C SER A 148 -9.06 -21.37 -12.32
N PHE A 149 -7.85 -21.41 -12.84
CA PHE A 149 -6.71 -21.97 -12.16
C PHE A 149 -5.43 -21.27 -12.61
N ASP A 150 -4.45 -21.26 -11.73
CA ASP A 150 -3.10 -20.85 -12.05
C ASP A 150 -2.34 -22.06 -12.59
N PRO A 151 -1.85 -22.04 -13.86
CA PRO A 151 -0.96 -23.08 -14.32
C PRO A 151 0.24 -23.24 -13.38
N ARG A 152 0.84 -24.43 -13.36
CA ARG A 152 2.07 -24.68 -12.59
C ARG A 152 3.11 -23.56 -12.80
N GLY A 153 3.76 -23.10 -11.73
CA GLY A 153 4.75 -22.01 -11.79
C GLY A 153 4.18 -20.60 -11.93
N VAL A 154 2.86 -20.44 -12.07
CA VAL A 154 2.16 -19.15 -12.20
C VAL A 154 1.49 -18.77 -10.89
N GLY A 155 1.54 -17.49 -10.50
CA GLY A 155 0.71 -16.94 -9.42
C GLY A 155 0.78 -17.76 -8.13
N GLN A 156 -0.36 -18.23 -7.64
CA GLN A 156 -0.47 -18.97 -6.38
C GLN A 156 -0.13 -20.48 -6.51
N SER A 157 0.24 -20.94 -7.70
CA SER A 157 0.70 -22.32 -7.93
C SER A 157 2.20 -22.46 -7.62
N THR A 158 2.57 -23.57 -6.98
CA THR A 158 3.94 -23.84 -6.53
C THR A 158 4.49 -25.15 -7.12
N PRO A 159 5.81 -25.29 -7.30
CA PRO A 159 6.87 -24.30 -7.08
C PRO A 159 6.81 -23.11 -8.06
N ALA A 160 7.26 -21.93 -7.63
CA ALA A 160 7.22 -20.70 -8.43
C ALA A 160 8.38 -20.63 -9.45
N ALA A 161 8.13 -20.10 -10.64
CA ALA A 161 9.19 -19.81 -11.61
C ALA A 161 9.77 -18.41 -11.36
N ASP A 162 10.85 -18.32 -10.58
CA ASP A 162 11.47 -17.05 -10.20
C ASP A 162 12.99 -17.08 -10.40
N CYS A 163 13.48 -16.35 -11.41
CA CYS A 163 14.91 -16.24 -11.70
C CYS A 163 15.67 -15.37 -10.71
N TYR A 164 14.98 -14.62 -9.84
CA TYR A 164 15.60 -13.68 -8.90
C TYR A 164 15.51 -14.14 -7.44
N SER A 165 14.83 -15.26 -7.18
CA SER A 165 14.70 -15.87 -5.85
C SER A 165 14.23 -14.85 -4.79
N GLY A 166 13.23 -14.06 -5.13
CA GLY A 166 12.66 -13.00 -4.31
C GLY A 166 13.45 -11.68 -4.27
N ASN A 167 14.57 -11.56 -4.99
CA ASN A 167 15.36 -10.34 -5.02
C ASN A 167 14.76 -9.27 -5.94
N ILE A 168 13.82 -8.50 -5.38
CA ILE A 168 13.07 -7.45 -6.10
C ILE A 168 14.00 -6.33 -6.60
N LEU A 169 14.99 -5.90 -5.80
CA LEU A 169 15.93 -4.86 -6.24
C LEU A 169 16.74 -5.30 -7.46
N ALA A 170 17.24 -6.54 -7.48
CA ALA A 170 17.96 -7.06 -8.64
C ALA A 170 17.06 -7.14 -9.89
N ARG A 171 15.79 -7.51 -9.72
CA ARG A 171 14.78 -7.53 -10.81
C ARG A 171 14.51 -6.13 -11.36
N GLN A 172 14.32 -5.14 -10.49
CA GLN A 172 14.12 -3.74 -10.87
C GLN A 172 15.37 -3.14 -11.51
N GLY A 173 16.56 -3.48 -11.00
CA GLY A 173 17.85 -3.10 -11.60
C GLY A 173 18.01 -3.61 -13.03
N THR A 174 17.68 -4.89 -13.29
CA THR A 174 17.64 -5.41 -14.66
C THR A 174 16.60 -4.68 -15.52
N SER A 175 15.44 -4.32 -14.96
CA SER A 175 14.41 -3.59 -15.70
C SER A 175 14.89 -2.19 -16.13
N LEU A 176 15.58 -1.46 -15.25
CA LEU A 176 16.22 -0.18 -15.60
C LEU A 176 17.29 -0.34 -16.67
N GLU A 177 18.14 -1.36 -16.55
CA GLU A 177 19.20 -1.62 -17.52
C GLU A 177 18.63 -1.92 -18.91
N THR A 178 17.62 -2.80 -19.01
CA THR A 178 16.92 -3.07 -20.27
C THR A 178 16.32 -1.81 -20.87
N ARG A 179 15.71 -0.94 -20.05
CA ARG A 179 15.12 0.32 -20.53
C ARG A 179 16.14 1.30 -21.09
N GLY A 180 17.32 1.39 -20.45
CA GLY A 180 18.43 2.23 -20.91
C GLY A 180 18.97 1.88 -22.31
N THR A 181 18.59 0.72 -22.86
CA THR A 181 19.05 0.25 -24.18
C THR A 181 18.09 0.59 -25.34
N LEU A 182 16.99 1.30 -25.09
CA LEU A 182 16.02 1.75 -26.10
C LEU A 182 15.31 0.61 -26.88
N GLY A 183 15.24 -0.59 -26.30
CA GLY A 183 14.62 -1.77 -26.93
C GLY A 183 15.45 -2.39 -28.05
N LEU A 184 15.01 -3.53 -28.59
CA LEU A 184 15.81 -4.33 -29.54
C LEU A 184 16.18 -3.60 -30.85
N GLY A 185 15.33 -2.68 -31.29
CA GLY A 185 15.50 -1.90 -32.52
C GLY A 185 15.91 -0.43 -32.32
N GLY A 186 16.23 -0.02 -31.09
CA GLY A 186 16.50 1.39 -30.74
C GLY A 186 17.80 1.96 -31.33
N SER A 187 18.85 1.13 -31.44
CA SER A 187 20.11 1.49 -32.10
C SER A 187 20.78 0.27 -32.75
N PRO A 188 21.79 0.45 -33.62
CA PRO A 188 22.58 -0.65 -34.18
C PRO A 188 23.25 -1.52 -33.10
N GLU A 189 23.60 -0.94 -31.95
CA GLU A 189 24.26 -1.63 -30.84
C GLU A 189 23.26 -2.26 -29.85
N SER A 190 22.01 -1.77 -29.78
CA SER A 190 21.01 -2.22 -28.80
C SER A 190 20.75 -3.71 -28.83
N LEU A 191 20.68 -4.33 -30.02
CA LEU A 191 20.42 -5.77 -30.12
C LEU A 191 21.56 -6.60 -29.50
N ALA A 192 22.81 -6.24 -29.78
CA ALA A 192 23.97 -6.95 -29.27
C ALA A 192 24.08 -6.81 -27.73
N TYR A 193 23.78 -5.63 -27.20
CA TYR A 193 23.72 -5.40 -25.76
C TYR A 193 22.62 -6.25 -25.11
N ASN A 194 21.39 -6.20 -25.63
CA ASN A 194 20.27 -6.97 -25.11
C ASN A 194 20.52 -8.48 -25.22
N TYR A 195 21.24 -8.95 -26.23
CA TYR A 195 21.63 -10.35 -26.35
C TYR A 195 22.55 -10.78 -25.20
N ALA A 196 23.54 -9.94 -24.87
CA ALA A 196 24.43 -10.17 -23.73
C ALA A 196 23.68 -10.10 -22.39
N LEU A 197 22.78 -9.12 -22.23
CA LEU A 197 21.95 -8.96 -21.04
C LEU A 197 21.01 -10.15 -20.84
N THR A 198 20.31 -10.58 -21.90
CA THR A 198 19.44 -11.77 -21.89
C THR A 198 20.22 -13.02 -21.49
N LYS A 199 21.44 -13.19 -22.00
CA LYS A 199 22.32 -14.30 -21.61
C LYS A 199 22.72 -14.26 -20.13
N ALA A 200 22.93 -13.07 -19.57
CA ALA A 200 23.18 -12.91 -18.15
C ALA A 200 21.94 -13.24 -17.30
N THR A 201 20.75 -12.77 -17.71
CA THR A 201 19.47 -13.08 -17.06
C THR A 201 19.17 -14.58 -17.09
N ASN A 202 19.36 -15.24 -18.23
CA ASN A 202 19.12 -16.68 -18.35
C ASN A 202 20.10 -17.51 -17.50
N ARG A 203 21.36 -17.10 -17.38
CA ARG A 203 22.31 -17.71 -16.44
C ARG A 203 21.88 -17.54 -14.98
N ARG A 204 21.25 -16.40 -14.66
CA ARG A 204 20.68 -16.18 -13.33
C ARG A 204 19.54 -17.16 -13.05
N CYS A 205 18.64 -17.40 -14.02
CA CYS A 205 17.61 -18.43 -13.90
C CYS A 205 18.22 -19.81 -13.60
N SER A 206 19.30 -20.21 -14.29
CA SER A 206 20.01 -21.46 -13.97
C SER A 206 20.56 -21.49 -12.54
N ARG A 207 21.07 -20.37 -12.04
CA ARG A 207 21.53 -20.30 -10.65
C ARG A 207 20.37 -20.40 -9.66
N ALA A 208 19.23 -19.79 -9.96
CA ALA A 208 18.03 -19.90 -9.13
C ALA A 208 17.51 -21.35 -9.10
N ASP A 209 17.52 -22.04 -10.24
CA ASP A 209 17.20 -23.46 -10.39
C ASP A 209 18.06 -24.36 -9.48
N GLU A 210 19.35 -24.09 -9.35
CA GLU A 210 20.27 -24.83 -8.45
C GLU A 210 19.98 -24.61 -6.95
N LEU A 211 19.25 -23.56 -6.58
CA LEU A 211 18.97 -23.20 -5.18
C LEU A 211 17.66 -23.79 -4.64
N VAL A 212 16.80 -24.33 -5.51
CA VAL A 212 15.50 -24.89 -5.13
C VAL A 212 15.49 -26.42 -5.29
N GLU A 213 14.94 -27.12 -4.30
CA GLU A 213 14.88 -28.59 -4.31
C GLU A 213 13.95 -29.13 -5.40
N GLU A 214 12.85 -28.39 -5.67
CA GLU A 214 11.86 -28.71 -6.70
C GLU A 214 11.77 -27.57 -7.72
N SER A 215 12.64 -27.59 -8.74
CA SER A 215 12.53 -26.63 -9.83
C SER A 215 11.35 -26.91 -10.76
N ILE A 216 10.64 -25.84 -11.13
CA ILE A 216 9.53 -25.88 -12.06
C ILE A 216 9.94 -25.63 -13.54
N PHE A 217 11.12 -25.07 -13.81
CA PHE A 217 11.45 -24.50 -15.13
C PHE A 217 11.39 -25.50 -16.31
N LYS A 218 11.69 -26.79 -16.06
CA LYS A 218 11.60 -27.85 -17.08
C LYS A 218 10.21 -28.44 -17.25
N TYR A 219 9.33 -28.18 -16.30
CA TYR A 219 8.02 -28.82 -16.16
C TYR A 219 6.86 -27.86 -16.44
N ILE A 220 7.14 -26.57 -16.68
CA ILE A 220 6.14 -25.50 -16.86
C ILE A 220 5.48 -25.48 -18.24
N GLY A 221 6.00 -26.23 -19.22
CA GLY A 221 5.47 -26.25 -20.58
C GLY A 221 4.01 -26.72 -20.67
N THR A 222 3.29 -26.21 -21.67
CA THR A 222 1.86 -26.40 -21.93
C THR A 222 1.40 -27.87 -21.89
N PRO A 223 2.13 -28.87 -22.42
CA PRO A 223 1.70 -30.27 -22.35
C PRO A 223 1.47 -30.77 -20.91
N ASN A 224 2.30 -30.34 -19.95
CA ASN A 224 2.10 -30.71 -18.56
C ASN A 224 0.86 -30.02 -17.97
N VAL A 225 0.67 -28.72 -18.24
CA VAL A 225 -0.51 -27.95 -17.81
C VAL A 225 -1.79 -28.59 -18.34
N VAL A 226 -1.80 -29.03 -19.60
CA VAL A 226 -2.95 -29.70 -20.20
C VAL A 226 -3.24 -31.04 -19.53
N ARG A 227 -2.21 -31.78 -19.08
CA ARG A 227 -2.41 -32.98 -18.27
C ARG A 227 -2.94 -32.65 -16.86
N ASP A 228 -2.52 -31.53 -16.28
CA ASP A 228 -3.10 -31.00 -15.03
C ASP A 228 -4.59 -30.69 -15.21
N MET A 229 -4.99 -30.14 -16.37
CA MET A 229 -6.40 -29.89 -16.69
C MET A 229 -7.22 -31.17 -16.76
N VAL A 230 -6.67 -32.24 -17.32
CA VAL A 230 -7.32 -33.56 -17.30
C VAL A 230 -7.51 -34.03 -15.85
N GLU A 231 -6.49 -33.88 -15.00
CA GLU A 231 -6.57 -34.24 -13.58
C GLU A 231 -7.63 -33.42 -12.85
N MET A 232 -7.68 -32.10 -13.06
CA MET A 232 -8.70 -31.24 -12.45
C MET A 232 -10.13 -31.65 -12.83
N VAL A 233 -10.36 -32.02 -14.10
CA VAL A 233 -11.67 -32.50 -14.57
C VAL A 233 -12.03 -33.83 -13.90
N ASP A 234 -11.07 -34.74 -13.75
CA ASP A 234 -11.28 -36.03 -13.07
C ASP A 234 -11.56 -35.85 -11.57
N GLN A 235 -10.84 -34.95 -10.90
CA GLN A 235 -11.02 -34.64 -9.49
C GLN A 235 -12.39 -33.99 -9.19
N ILE A 236 -12.86 -33.08 -10.05
CA ILE A 236 -14.21 -32.51 -9.92
C ILE A 236 -15.27 -33.61 -10.07
N ASP A 237 -15.11 -34.52 -11.02
CA ASP A 237 -16.08 -35.61 -11.21
C ASP A 237 -16.10 -36.60 -10.04
N ALA A 238 -14.93 -36.90 -9.49
CA ALA A 238 -14.78 -37.73 -8.30
C ALA A 238 -15.41 -37.07 -7.07
N LEU A 239 -15.18 -35.76 -6.86
CA LEU A 239 -15.79 -35.00 -5.77
C LEU A 239 -17.32 -35.06 -5.84
N ARG A 240 -17.89 -34.80 -7.02
CA ARG A 240 -19.35 -34.88 -7.23
C ARG A 240 -19.92 -36.27 -7.02
N SER A 241 -19.20 -37.29 -7.47
CA SER A 241 -19.58 -38.70 -7.24
C SER A 241 -19.66 -39.00 -5.74
N LYS A 242 -18.67 -38.53 -4.97
CA LYS A 242 -18.61 -38.67 -3.51
C LYS A 242 -19.75 -37.91 -2.83
N GLU A 243 -19.98 -36.64 -3.21
CA GLU A 243 -21.07 -35.83 -2.65
C GLU A 243 -22.46 -36.40 -2.96
N ALA A 244 -22.72 -36.82 -4.20
CA ALA A 244 -23.99 -37.46 -4.56
C ALA A 244 -24.22 -38.73 -3.74
N ALA A 245 -23.19 -39.56 -3.56
CA ALA A 245 -23.27 -40.77 -2.76
C ALA A 245 -23.61 -40.47 -1.28
N THR A 246 -23.06 -39.39 -0.70
CA THR A 246 -23.42 -38.97 0.67
C THR A 246 -24.88 -38.53 0.81
N ARG A 247 -25.49 -38.04 -0.28
CA ARG A 247 -26.91 -37.66 -0.34
C ARG A 247 -27.82 -38.84 -0.74
N GLY A 248 -27.27 -40.05 -0.89
CA GLY A 248 -28.01 -41.23 -1.33
C GLY A 248 -28.45 -41.17 -2.80
N GLN A 249 -27.77 -40.38 -3.62
CA GLN A 249 -28.04 -40.18 -5.04
C GLN A 249 -26.92 -40.79 -5.90
N SER A 250 -27.22 -41.10 -7.16
CA SER A 250 -26.22 -41.52 -8.15
C SER A 250 -25.82 -40.32 -9.00
N TRP A 251 -24.54 -39.94 -8.98
CA TRP A 251 -24.02 -38.87 -9.82
C TRP A 251 -24.24 -39.14 -11.31
N LEU A 252 -24.11 -40.41 -11.74
CA LEU A 252 -24.38 -40.79 -13.13
C LEU A 252 -25.86 -40.56 -13.50
N GLU A 253 -26.80 -40.76 -12.57
CA GLU A 253 -28.22 -40.47 -12.81
C GLU A 253 -28.51 -38.95 -12.80
N LEU A 254 -27.78 -38.17 -12.00
CA LEU A 254 -27.86 -36.71 -12.03
C LEU A 254 -27.33 -36.15 -13.36
N LYS A 255 -26.19 -36.65 -13.86
CA LYS A 255 -25.65 -36.35 -15.20
C LYS A 255 -26.65 -36.66 -16.33
N LYS A 256 -27.36 -37.79 -16.23
CA LYS A 256 -28.39 -38.13 -17.22
C LYS A 256 -29.57 -37.16 -17.18
N ARG A 257 -30.00 -36.72 -15.98
CA ARG A 257 -31.08 -35.75 -15.80
C ARG A 257 -30.71 -34.36 -16.30
N SER A 258 -29.44 -33.98 -16.20
CA SER A 258 -28.91 -32.74 -16.78
C SER A 258 -28.66 -32.83 -18.29
N GLY A 259 -29.03 -33.94 -18.96
CA GLY A 259 -28.92 -34.06 -20.41
C GLY A 259 -27.51 -34.36 -20.93
N SER A 260 -26.56 -34.73 -20.07
CA SER A 260 -25.17 -35.06 -20.44
C SER A 260 -25.00 -36.46 -21.06
N GLY A 261 -26.09 -37.20 -21.32
CA GLY A 261 -26.06 -38.53 -21.94
C GLY A 261 -25.54 -39.65 -21.02
N ASN A 262 -25.22 -40.82 -21.60
CA ASN A 262 -24.56 -41.94 -20.90
C ASN A 262 -23.03 -41.73 -20.80
N ASP A 263 -22.55 -40.49 -20.72
CA ASP A 263 -21.11 -40.19 -20.70
C ASP A 263 -20.50 -40.55 -19.33
N GLU A 264 -19.84 -41.70 -19.26
CA GLU A 264 -19.07 -42.09 -18.08
C GLU A 264 -17.72 -41.37 -18.01
N THR A 265 -17.26 -40.77 -19.12
CA THR A 265 -15.97 -40.07 -19.16
C THR A 265 -16.13 -38.60 -18.77
N PRO A 266 -15.39 -38.08 -17.78
CA PRO A 266 -15.40 -36.66 -17.46
C PRO A 266 -14.83 -35.82 -18.61
N ARG A 267 -15.59 -34.84 -19.13
CA ARG A 267 -15.17 -34.01 -20.26
C ARG A 267 -15.11 -32.54 -19.89
N LEU A 268 -14.15 -31.83 -20.48
CA LEU A 268 -13.87 -30.42 -20.27
C LEU A 268 -14.88 -29.53 -21.02
N GLN A 269 -15.45 -28.58 -20.29
CA GLN A 269 -16.02 -27.36 -20.88
C GLN A 269 -15.03 -26.23 -20.62
N TYR A 270 -14.65 -25.48 -21.66
CA TYR A 270 -13.56 -24.51 -21.58
C TYR A 270 -13.81 -23.27 -22.43
N ILE A 271 -13.48 -22.11 -21.88
CA ILE A 271 -13.31 -20.87 -22.63
C ILE A 271 -11.94 -20.27 -22.35
N GLY A 272 -11.06 -20.33 -23.36
CA GLY A 272 -9.70 -19.81 -23.27
C GLY A 272 -9.56 -18.50 -24.02
N PHE A 273 -8.88 -17.53 -23.40
CA PHE A 273 -8.58 -16.24 -24.01
C PHE A 273 -7.10 -16.18 -24.38
N SER A 274 -6.74 -15.78 -25.60
CA SER A 274 -5.34 -15.50 -25.96
C SER A 274 -4.42 -16.70 -25.71
N TYR A 275 -3.46 -16.67 -24.80
CA TYR A 275 -2.69 -17.88 -24.44
C TYR A 275 -3.57 -19.05 -23.94
N GLY A 276 -4.72 -18.78 -23.30
CA GLY A 276 -5.71 -19.81 -23.04
C GLY A 276 -6.16 -20.56 -24.31
N THR A 277 -6.11 -19.92 -25.49
CA THR A 277 -6.35 -20.63 -26.76
C THR A 277 -5.24 -21.62 -27.11
N VAL A 278 -4.00 -21.37 -26.70
CA VAL A 278 -2.90 -22.35 -26.80
C VAL A 278 -3.23 -23.56 -25.93
N LEU A 279 -3.59 -23.36 -24.65
CA LEU A 279 -4.01 -24.45 -23.76
C LEU A 279 -5.17 -25.26 -24.36
N GLY A 280 -6.18 -24.57 -24.90
CA GLY A 280 -7.35 -25.20 -25.52
C GLY A 280 -7.01 -26.01 -26.79
N ASN A 281 -6.14 -25.48 -27.66
CA ASN A 281 -5.66 -26.21 -28.84
C ASN A 281 -4.87 -27.46 -28.43
N TYR A 282 -3.91 -27.34 -27.50
CA TYR A 282 -3.16 -28.49 -26.99
C TYR A 282 -4.08 -29.53 -26.33
N PHE A 283 -5.03 -29.10 -25.50
CA PHE A 283 -5.99 -30.00 -24.86
C PHE A 283 -6.83 -30.76 -25.89
N ALA A 284 -7.38 -30.04 -26.87
CA ALA A 284 -8.22 -30.65 -27.89
C ALA A 284 -7.45 -31.64 -28.78
N SER A 285 -6.16 -31.40 -29.03
CA SER A 285 -5.32 -32.28 -29.84
C SER A 285 -4.72 -33.46 -29.06
N MET A 286 -4.33 -33.25 -27.80
CA MET A 286 -3.75 -34.32 -26.96
C MET A 286 -4.83 -35.23 -26.37
N TYR A 287 -5.99 -34.68 -26.04
CA TYR A 287 -7.08 -35.37 -25.36
C TYR A 287 -8.45 -35.11 -26.03
N PRO A 288 -8.62 -35.38 -27.34
CA PRO A 288 -9.87 -35.10 -28.05
C PRO A 288 -11.09 -35.78 -27.44
N GLY A 289 -10.93 -37.00 -26.92
CA GLY A 289 -11.98 -37.73 -26.20
C GLY A 289 -12.40 -37.12 -24.86
N ARG A 290 -11.70 -36.08 -24.37
CA ARG A 290 -12.02 -35.36 -23.14
C ARG A 290 -12.66 -33.99 -23.41
N VAL A 291 -12.97 -33.65 -24.66
CA VAL A 291 -13.58 -32.36 -25.04
C VAL A 291 -15.10 -32.43 -25.02
N HIS A 292 -15.75 -31.55 -24.24
CA HIS A 292 -17.21 -31.35 -24.26
C HIS A 292 -17.62 -30.11 -25.06
N ARG A 293 -17.24 -28.93 -24.58
CA ARG A 293 -17.50 -27.60 -25.18
C ARG A 293 -16.22 -26.79 -25.08
N VAL A 294 -15.68 -26.33 -26.18
CA VAL A 294 -14.42 -25.56 -26.16
C VAL A 294 -14.59 -24.33 -27.04
N ILE A 295 -14.56 -23.17 -26.41
CA ILE A 295 -14.58 -21.84 -27.02
C ILE A 295 -13.18 -21.25 -26.92
N LEU A 296 -12.60 -20.85 -28.04
CA LEU A 296 -11.27 -20.24 -28.11
C LEU A 296 -11.41 -18.80 -28.62
N ASP A 297 -11.13 -17.84 -27.75
CA ASP A 297 -11.35 -16.41 -27.97
C ASP A 297 -10.02 -15.66 -28.09
N SER A 298 -9.89 -14.78 -29.10
CA SER A 298 -8.66 -14.06 -29.43
C SER A 298 -7.52 -15.04 -29.68
N VAL A 299 -7.56 -15.68 -30.84
CA VAL A 299 -6.90 -16.97 -31.08
C VAL A 299 -5.45 -16.81 -31.52
N CYS A 300 -4.53 -17.47 -30.82
CA CYS A 300 -3.14 -17.59 -31.22
C CYS A 300 -2.98 -18.56 -32.39
N ASP A 301 -2.06 -18.28 -33.31
CA ASP A 301 -1.64 -19.25 -34.33
C ASP A 301 -0.70 -20.27 -33.68
N ILE A 302 -1.20 -21.49 -33.48
CA ILE A 302 -0.48 -22.51 -32.73
C ILE A 302 0.75 -23.04 -33.47
N GLU A 303 0.72 -23.03 -34.81
CA GLU A 303 1.84 -23.51 -35.62
C GLU A 303 3.00 -22.51 -35.55
N ASP A 304 2.71 -21.21 -35.63
CA ASP A 304 3.73 -20.17 -35.43
C ASP A 304 4.19 -20.10 -33.95
N TYR A 305 3.32 -20.39 -32.99
CA TYR A 305 3.64 -20.42 -31.57
C TYR A 305 4.60 -21.57 -31.21
N ALA A 306 4.29 -22.80 -31.64
CA ALA A 306 5.03 -24.00 -31.26
C ALA A 306 6.20 -24.31 -32.22
N HIS A 307 5.99 -24.19 -33.53
CA HIS A 307 6.94 -24.63 -34.56
C HIS A 307 7.58 -23.47 -35.35
N GLY A 308 6.99 -22.28 -35.31
CA GLY A 308 7.46 -21.15 -36.09
C GLY A 308 8.77 -20.54 -35.58
N PRO A 309 9.33 -19.56 -36.31
CA PRO A 309 10.33 -18.64 -35.78
C PRO A 309 9.83 -17.92 -34.51
N GLY A 310 8.52 -17.93 -34.26
CA GLY A 310 7.87 -17.54 -33.03
C GLY A 310 7.18 -16.20 -33.20
N TRP A 311 5.85 -16.20 -33.09
CA TRP A 311 5.00 -15.00 -32.91
C TRP A 311 5.10 -13.98 -34.07
N LEU A 312 5.56 -14.37 -35.26
CA LEU A 312 5.65 -13.49 -36.45
C LEU A 312 4.28 -13.22 -37.09
N THR A 313 3.31 -14.10 -36.84
CA THR A 313 1.93 -13.95 -37.33
C THR A 313 1.11 -12.98 -36.49
N SER A 314 1.60 -12.63 -35.29
CA SER A 314 1.01 -11.64 -34.39
C SER A 314 1.14 -10.21 -34.93
N LEU A 315 0.50 -9.24 -34.27
CA LEU A 315 0.57 -7.80 -34.55
C LEU A 315 0.09 -7.29 -35.92
N ARG A 316 -0.33 -8.17 -36.84
CA ARG A 316 -0.78 -7.76 -38.20
C ARG A 316 -1.87 -6.68 -38.21
N TYR A 317 -2.65 -6.59 -37.14
CA TYR A 317 -3.74 -5.63 -36.97
C TYR A 317 -3.44 -4.55 -35.92
N MET A 318 -2.25 -4.51 -35.31
CA MET A 318 -1.85 -3.47 -34.37
C MET A 318 -1.83 -2.08 -35.02
N ASP A 319 -1.05 -1.91 -36.09
CA ASP A 319 -0.96 -0.63 -36.79
C ASP A 319 -2.31 -0.24 -37.44
N PRO A 320 -3.04 -1.16 -38.11
CA PRO A 320 -4.41 -0.87 -38.57
C PRO A 320 -5.38 -0.44 -37.45
N LEU A 321 -5.30 -1.03 -36.27
CA LEU A 321 -6.12 -0.62 -35.12
C LEU A 321 -5.77 0.80 -34.68
N PHE A 322 -4.49 1.17 -34.71
CA PHE A 322 -4.08 2.55 -34.41
C PHE A 322 -4.53 3.55 -35.49
N ASP A 323 -4.61 3.12 -36.76
CA ASP A 323 -5.27 3.92 -37.80
C ASP A 323 -6.78 4.13 -37.50
N GLU A 324 -7.48 3.10 -37.00
CA GLU A 324 -8.89 3.22 -36.57
C GLU A 324 -9.07 4.17 -35.37
N PHE A 325 -8.09 4.22 -34.45
CA PHE A 325 -8.05 5.23 -33.39
C PHE A 325 -8.08 6.66 -33.96
N PHE A 326 -7.21 6.96 -34.93
CA PHE A 326 -7.16 8.29 -35.54
C PHE A 326 -8.40 8.62 -36.36
N LYS A 327 -8.93 7.66 -37.13
CA LYS A 327 -10.17 7.83 -37.90
C LYS A 327 -11.34 8.15 -37.00
N GLY A 328 -11.55 7.33 -35.96
CA GLY A 328 -12.63 7.53 -35.01
C GLY A 328 -12.48 8.83 -34.22
N CYS A 329 -11.26 9.21 -33.83
CA CYS A 329 -10.98 10.50 -33.20
C CYS A 329 -11.39 11.69 -34.09
N TYR A 330 -10.99 11.67 -35.36
CA TYR A 330 -11.35 12.72 -36.32
C TYR A 330 -12.85 12.80 -36.57
N GLU A 331 -13.51 11.64 -36.75
CA GLU A 331 -14.96 11.56 -36.98
C GLU A 331 -15.79 12.00 -35.77
N ALA A 332 -15.30 11.73 -34.56
CA ALA A 332 -15.95 12.15 -33.32
C ALA A 332 -15.83 13.67 -33.11
N GLY A 333 -14.75 14.30 -33.59
CA GLY A 333 -14.53 15.74 -33.51
C GLY A 333 -14.01 16.23 -32.15
N PRO A 334 -13.74 17.54 -32.02
CA PRO A 334 -13.01 18.11 -30.89
C PRO A 334 -13.77 18.06 -29.55
N GLU A 335 -15.08 17.80 -29.57
CA GLU A 335 -15.88 17.59 -28.35
C GLU A 335 -15.57 16.24 -27.67
N TYR A 336 -15.15 15.24 -28.45
CA TYR A 336 -14.96 13.87 -27.98
C TYR A 336 -13.51 13.39 -28.10
N CYS A 337 -12.68 14.06 -28.91
CA CYS A 337 -11.27 13.77 -29.06
C CYS A 337 -10.43 15.05 -29.08
N GLU A 338 -9.61 15.26 -28.05
CA GLU A 338 -8.81 16.48 -27.87
C GLU A 338 -7.70 16.64 -28.93
N LEU A 339 -7.29 15.54 -29.56
CA LEU A 339 -6.29 15.56 -30.62
C LEU A 339 -6.75 16.31 -31.88
N VAL A 340 -8.05 16.56 -32.07
CA VAL A 340 -8.59 17.20 -33.27
C VAL A 340 -8.37 18.73 -33.20
N ARG A 341 -7.77 19.30 -34.24
CA ARG A 341 -7.58 20.75 -34.41
C ARG A 341 -8.47 21.29 -35.53
N GLU A 342 -8.77 22.60 -35.48
CA GLU A 342 -9.67 23.25 -36.47
C GLU A 342 -9.15 23.18 -37.92
N ASP A 343 -7.85 23.04 -38.11
CA ASP A 343 -7.16 23.00 -39.41
C ASP A 343 -6.86 21.57 -39.91
N ASP A 344 -7.21 20.52 -39.15
CA ASP A 344 -7.05 19.13 -39.59
C ASP A 344 -8.02 18.84 -40.76
N ALA A 345 -7.49 18.46 -41.93
CA ALA A 345 -8.29 18.18 -43.12
C ALA A 345 -8.75 16.71 -43.18
N SER A 346 -8.05 15.83 -42.46
CA SER A 346 -8.36 14.40 -42.34
C SER A 346 -7.69 13.81 -41.09
N TRP A 347 -8.12 12.61 -40.69
CA TRP A 347 -7.45 11.83 -39.65
C TRP A 347 -5.94 11.61 -39.88
N THR A 348 -5.47 11.69 -41.14
CA THR A 348 -4.05 11.54 -41.45
C THR A 348 -3.19 12.69 -40.95
N ASP A 349 -3.77 13.88 -40.71
CA ASP A 349 -3.05 15.02 -40.14
C ASP A 349 -2.80 14.81 -38.64
N ILE A 350 -3.80 14.28 -37.92
CA ILE A 350 -3.65 13.83 -36.51
C ILE A 350 -2.60 12.72 -36.42
N SER A 351 -2.73 11.70 -37.28
CA SER A 351 -1.79 10.57 -37.31
C SER A 351 -0.36 11.04 -37.54
N ARG A 352 -0.13 11.93 -38.52
CA ARG A 352 1.20 12.50 -38.80
C ARG A 352 1.77 13.22 -37.59
N ARG A 353 0.97 14.08 -36.94
CA ARG A 353 1.38 14.85 -35.76
C ARG A 353 1.80 13.93 -34.60
N VAL A 354 1.03 12.89 -34.32
CA VAL A 354 1.37 11.92 -33.26
C VAL A 354 2.60 11.10 -33.63
N TRP A 355 2.75 10.65 -34.88
CA TRP A 355 3.95 9.94 -35.32
C TRP A 355 5.20 10.81 -35.28
N ASP A 356 5.11 12.08 -35.69
CA ASP A 356 6.22 13.04 -35.62
C ASP A 356 6.64 13.25 -34.15
N TYR A 357 5.68 13.31 -33.22
CA TYR A 357 5.97 13.34 -31.79
C TYR A 357 6.71 12.08 -31.32
N LEU A 358 6.23 10.88 -31.66
CA LEU A 358 6.90 9.62 -31.31
C LEU A 358 8.33 9.54 -31.85
N VAL A 359 8.55 9.98 -33.10
CA VAL A 359 9.88 10.04 -33.72
C VAL A 359 10.76 11.07 -33.03
N SER A 360 10.21 12.23 -32.66
CA SER A 360 10.98 13.26 -31.93
C SER A 360 11.51 12.75 -30.58
N LEU A 361 10.75 11.89 -29.89
CA LEU A 361 11.18 11.25 -28.64
C LEU A 361 12.24 10.16 -28.86
N ASP A 362 12.31 9.56 -30.05
CA ASP A 362 13.38 8.63 -30.40
C ASP A 362 14.69 9.38 -30.68
N GLU A 363 14.60 10.56 -31.32
CA GLU A 363 15.76 11.39 -31.64
C GLU A 363 16.29 12.17 -30.42
N LEU A 364 15.39 12.67 -29.57
CA LEU A 364 15.71 13.44 -28.36
C LEU A 364 14.80 13.03 -27.19
N PRO A 365 15.18 11.98 -26.43
CA PRO A 365 14.45 11.55 -25.24
C PRO A 365 14.32 12.68 -24.20
N LEU A 366 13.19 12.69 -23.48
CA LEU A 366 12.90 13.72 -22.48
C LEU A 366 13.37 13.28 -21.10
N GLY A 367 14.26 14.06 -20.49
CA GLY A 367 14.68 13.86 -19.10
C GLY A 367 13.77 14.59 -18.13
N LEU A 368 13.34 13.91 -17.07
CA LEU A 368 12.51 14.47 -16.00
C LEU A 368 12.81 13.82 -14.65
N ILE A 369 12.26 14.39 -13.59
CA ILE A 369 12.25 13.79 -12.26
C ILE A 369 10.96 13.01 -12.13
N GLY A 370 11.05 11.68 -12.16
CA GLY A 370 9.92 10.78 -12.00
C GLY A 370 9.44 10.71 -10.56
N PRO A 371 8.45 9.85 -10.27
CA PRO A 371 7.99 9.59 -8.91
C PRO A 371 9.16 9.21 -7.99
N ASN A 372 9.09 9.61 -6.72
CA ASN A 372 10.11 9.32 -5.70
C ASN A 372 11.51 9.93 -5.99
N ASP A 373 11.56 11.07 -6.67
CA ASP A 373 12.80 11.82 -7.00
C ASP A 373 13.80 11.02 -7.86
N VAL A 374 13.31 9.99 -8.57
CA VAL A 374 14.13 9.15 -9.46
C VAL A 374 14.28 9.85 -10.81
N ASN A 375 15.52 9.98 -11.30
CA ASN A 375 15.76 10.45 -12.67
C ASN A 375 15.09 9.50 -13.67
N ALA A 376 14.15 10.02 -14.46
CA ALA A 376 13.44 9.27 -15.48
C ALA A 376 13.72 9.86 -16.87
N VAL A 377 13.77 8.98 -17.87
CA VAL A 377 13.90 9.35 -19.28
C VAL A 377 12.69 8.79 -20.01
N ILE A 378 11.90 9.64 -20.66
CA ILE A 378 10.82 9.20 -21.55
C ILE A 378 11.36 9.11 -22.96
N THR A 379 11.21 7.92 -23.55
CA THR A 379 11.62 7.59 -24.91
C THR A 379 10.40 7.34 -25.78
N GLY A 380 10.57 7.38 -27.11
CA GLY A 380 9.48 6.99 -28.02
C GLY A 380 9.03 5.54 -27.82
N SER A 381 9.94 4.66 -27.38
CA SER A 381 9.61 3.28 -27.01
C SER A 381 8.65 3.19 -25.82
N ASP A 382 8.75 4.10 -24.84
CA ASP A 382 7.86 4.11 -23.67
C ASP A 382 6.44 4.51 -24.05
N VAL A 383 6.32 5.57 -24.86
CA VAL A 383 5.00 6.05 -25.34
C VAL A 383 4.38 5.04 -26.30
N ARG A 384 5.16 4.40 -27.19
CA ARG A 384 4.65 3.30 -28.02
C ARG A 384 4.21 2.09 -27.19
N GLY A 385 4.95 1.77 -26.13
CA GLY A 385 4.58 0.78 -25.14
C GLY A 385 3.20 1.06 -24.55
N LEU A 386 3.00 2.29 -24.06
CA LEU A 386 1.71 2.76 -23.55
C LEU A 386 0.60 2.69 -24.60
N ILE A 387 0.80 3.22 -25.81
CA ILE A 387 -0.21 3.22 -26.87
C ILE A 387 -0.68 1.80 -27.16
N GLY A 388 0.23 0.88 -27.52
CA GLY A 388 -0.17 -0.47 -27.90
C GLY A 388 -0.77 -1.25 -26.74
N SER A 389 -0.45 -0.86 -25.50
CA SER A 389 -1.08 -1.44 -24.33
C SER A 389 -2.54 -0.99 -24.20
N MET A 390 -2.82 0.29 -24.41
CA MET A 390 -4.18 0.83 -24.43
C MET A 390 -5.01 0.24 -25.59
N MET A 391 -4.38 -0.23 -26.67
CA MET A 391 -5.06 -0.92 -27.78
C MET A 391 -5.71 -2.26 -27.39
N TYR A 392 -5.39 -2.85 -26.23
CA TYR A 392 -6.07 -4.07 -25.75
C TYR A 392 -7.54 -3.82 -25.41
N SER A 393 -7.88 -2.65 -24.87
CA SER A 393 -9.23 -2.32 -24.38
C SER A 393 -9.69 -0.96 -24.92
N PRO A 394 -9.77 -0.82 -26.25
CA PRO A 394 -9.95 0.47 -26.93
C PRO A 394 -11.23 1.20 -26.50
N ILE A 395 -12.29 0.45 -26.19
CA ILE A 395 -13.58 1.00 -25.75
C ILE A 395 -13.44 1.87 -24.50
N GLU A 396 -12.56 1.47 -23.57
CA GLU A 396 -12.35 2.17 -22.30
C GLU A 396 -11.21 3.20 -22.40
N THR A 397 -10.22 2.94 -23.25
CA THR A 397 -8.93 3.65 -23.21
C THR A 397 -8.77 4.72 -24.28
N PHE A 398 -9.49 4.68 -25.41
CA PHE A 398 -9.23 5.58 -26.55
C PHE A 398 -9.38 7.07 -26.20
N LYS A 399 -10.45 7.44 -25.49
CA LYS A 399 -10.66 8.85 -25.08
C LYS A 399 -9.52 9.33 -24.17
N LEU A 400 -9.10 8.51 -23.20
CA LEU A 400 -7.98 8.83 -22.34
C LEU A 400 -6.66 8.89 -23.10
N LEU A 401 -6.43 7.97 -24.04
CA LEU A 401 -5.23 7.96 -24.87
C LEU A 401 -5.13 9.26 -25.67
N ALA A 402 -6.23 9.71 -26.27
CA ALA A 402 -6.27 10.97 -26.99
C ALA A 402 -5.91 12.16 -26.09
N HIS A 403 -6.49 12.22 -24.90
CA HIS A 403 -6.19 13.24 -23.90
C HIS A 403 -4.69 13.26 -23.56
N VAL A 404 -4.12 12.13 -23.15
CA VAL A 404 -2.72 12.06 -22.71
C VAL A 404 -1.75 12.38 -23.85
N LEU A 405 -2.03 11.88 -25.07
CA LEU A 405 -1.20 12.21 -26.22
C LEU A 405 -1.24 13.71 -26.52
N ASP A 406 -2.42 14.34 -26.45
CA ASP A 406 -2.55 15.78 -26.70
C ASP A 406 -1.74 16.61 -25.69
N ARG A 407 -1.96 16.34 -24.40
CA ARG A 407 -1.30 17.04 -23.29
C ARG A 407 0.22 16.87 -23.33
N SER A 408 0.69 15.65 -23.60
CA SER A 408 2.12 15.36 -23.67
C SER A 408 2.81 15.99 -24.89
N MET A 409 2.12 16.10 -26.03
CA MET A 409 2.63 16.84 -27.20
C MET A 409 2.79 18.35 -26.92
N ASP A 410 1.97 18.90 -26.03
CA ASP A 410 2.09 20.30 -25.56
C ASP A 410 3.14 20.47 -24.43
N GLY A 411 3.82 19.39 -24.05
CA GLY A 411 4.87 19.38 -23.02
C GLY A 411 4.36 19.18 -21.59
N GLU A 412 3.08 18.88 -21.41
CA GLU A 412 2.47 18.58 -20.11
C GLU A 412 2.56 17.07 -19.84
N LEU A 413 3.59 16.66 -19.09
CA LEU A 413 3.99 15.24 -18.97
C LEU A 413 3.47 14.52 -17.72
N GLU A 414 2.80 15.20 -16.79
CA GLU A 414 2.43 14.63 -15.48
C GLU A 414 1.60 13.35 -15.60
N GLU A 415 0.51 13.38 -16.39
CA GLU A 415 -0.34 12.19 -16.61
C GLU A 415 0.38 11.07 -17.35
N LEU A 416 1.24 11.42 -18.32
CA LEU A 416 2.05 10.43 -19.02
C LEU A 416 3.02 9.73 -18.06
N VAL A 417 3.65 10.49 -17.16
CA VAL A 417 4.57 9.96 -16.15
C VAL A 417 3.85 9.07 -15.16
N ASP A 418 2.68 9.48 -14.68
CA ASP A 418 1.86 8.69 -13.77
C ASP A 418 1.44 7.35 -14.40
N MET A 419 1.06 7.36 -15.69
CA MET A 419 0.72 6.11 -16.39
C MET A 419 1.93 5.22 -16.69
N LEU A 420 3.13 5.80 -16.83
CA LEU A 420 4.38 5.05 -17.01
C LEU A 420 5.00 4.58 -15.67
N ALA A 421 4.58 5.15 -14.54
CA ALA A 421 5.04 4.77 -13.21
C ALA A 421 4.63 3.34 -12.87
N GLY A 422 5.53 2.58 -12.23
CA GLY A 422 5.28 1.19 -11.84
C GLY A 422 5.35 0.17 -12.98
N SER A 423 5.17 0.58 -14.25
CA SER A 423 5.37 -0.27 -15.43
C SER A 423 6.74 -0.04 -16.08
N ALA A 424 6.85 1.03 -16.85
CA ALA A 424 8.05 1.40 -17.57
C ALA A 424 9.07 2.01 -16.61
N ILE A 425 8.63 2.87 -15.68
CA ILE A 425 9.51 3.48 -14.68
C ILE A 425 9.39 2.67 -13.38
N PRO A 426 10.38 1.81 -13.05
CA PRO A 426 10.29 0.97 -11.85
C PRO A 426 10.39 1.81 -10.58
N ASN A 427 9.59 1.44 -9.57
CA ASN A 427 9.66 2.06 -8.26
C ASN A 427 10.78 1.42 -7.43
N LEU A 428 11.95 2.05 -7.39
CA LEU A 428 13.13 1.53 -6.69
C LEU A 428 12.98 1.44 -5.17
N GLU A 429 12.06 2.21 -4.57
CA GLU A 429 11.85 2.18 -3.12
C GLU A 429 11.31 0.82 -2.67
N THR A 430 10.47 0.16 -3.48
CA THR A 430 9.90 -1.16 -3.15
C THR A 430 10.96 -2.27 -3.16
N GLY A 431 12.01 -2.11 -3.98
CA GLY A 431 13.18 -3.00 -3.96
C GLY A 431 14.08 -2.79 -2.73
N CYS A 432 14.17 -1.56 -2.23
CA CYS A 432 14.95 -1.23 -1.03
C CYS A 432 14.28 -1.72 0.27
N SER A 433 12.94 -1.69 0.34
CA SER A 433 12.17 -2.25 1.48
C SER A 433 12.18 -3.79 1.54
N ALA A 434 12.57 -4.47 0.45
CA ALA A 434 12.51 -5.92 0.33
C ALA A 434 13.71 -6.66 0.98
N PHE A 435 14.72 -5.96 1.47
CA PHE A 435 15.83 -6.60 2.19
C PHE A 435 15.44 -7.09 3.60
N ASP A 436 14.31 -6.61 4.13
CA ASP A 436 13.80 -6.92 5.47
C ASP A 436 12.53 -7.79 5.48
N ALA A 437 12.04 -8.21 4.31
CA ALA A 437 10.87 -9.09 4.20
C ALA A 437 11.31 -10.56 4.07
N PRO A 438 10.71 -11.52 4.81
CA PRO A 438 10.89 -12.94 4.50
C PRO A 438 10.48 -13.19 3.05
N ALA A 439 11.20 -14.06 2.34
CA ALA A 439 11.05 -14.33 0.90
C ALA A 439 9.66 -14.83 0.44
N ASN A 440 8.68 -14.91 1.34
CA ASN A 440 7.31 -15.33 1.09
C ASN A 440 6.35 -14.22 1.53
N LYS A 441 5.68 -13.58 0.56
CA LYS A 441 4.32 -12.98 0.65
C LYS A 441 3.90 -12.18 -0.60
N THR A 442 4.84 -11.80 -1.47
CA THR A 442 4.56 -10.95 -2.66
C THR A 442 5.36 -11.32 -3.92
N THR A 443 6.21 -12.34 -3.84
CA THR A 443 7.19 -12.71 -4.88
C THR A 443 6.56 -13.38 -6.12
N ASN A 444 5.42 -14.04 -5.96
CA ASN A 444 4.71 -14.76 -7.04
C ASN A 444 3.91 -13.87 -8.01
N LEU A 445 3.70 -12.59 -7.69
CA LEU A 445 3.09 -11.64 -8.63
C LEU A 445 4.15 -10.87 -9.42
N LEU A 446 5.34 -10.69 -8.86
CA LEU A 446 6.44 -9.94 -9.45
C LEU A 446 7.31 -10.74 -10.43
N ASN A 447 7.18 -12.08 -10.45
CA ASN A 447 7.95 -12.97 -11.33
C ASN A 447 7.28 -13.22 -12.70
N ARG A 448 6.15 -12.57 -13.01
CA ARG A 448 5.36 -12.80 -14.23
C ARG A 448 6.18 -12.85 -15.52
N ARG A 449 7.19 -11.98 -15.70
CA ARG A 449 8.05 -12.00 -16.90
C ARG A 449 8.90 -13.27 -16.99
N ASP A 450 9.41 -13.76 -15.86
CA ASP A 450 10.20 -15.00 -15.82
C ASP A 450 9.31 -16.19 -16.19
N VAL A 451 8.08 -16.22 -15.67
CA VAL A 451 7.07 -17.22 -16.01
C VAL A 451 6.73 -17.17 -17.50
N LEU A 452 6.44 -15.98 -18.04
CA LEU A 452 6.14 -15.74 -19.45
C LEU A 452 7.25 -16.28 -20.36
N TYR A 453 8.50 -15.90 -20.09
CA TYR A 453 9.65 -16.39 -20.87
C TYR A 453 9.82 -17.90 -20.71
N SER A 454 9.66 -18.42 -19.49
CA SER A 454 9.76 -19.87 -19.24
C SER A 454 8.76 -20.64 -20.08
N VAL A 455 7.47 -20.26 -20.05
CA VAL A 455 6.41 -20.93 -20.82
C VAL A 455 6.69 -20.85 -22.32
N ILE A 456 6.94 -19.66 -22.86
CA ILE A 456 7.19 -19.46 -24.31
C ILE A 456 8.40 -20.28 -24.78
N CYS A 457 9.49 -20.28 -24.00
CA CYS A 457 10.70 -20.99 -24.39
C CYS A 457 10.59 -22.51 -24.19
N GLN A 458 9.74 -22.99 -23.27
CA GLN A 458 9.47 -24.42 -23.11
C GLN A 458 8.52 -24.97 -24.20
N ASP A 459 7.60 -24.15 -24.67
CA ASP A 459 6.60 -24.55 -25.67
C ASP A 459 7.14 -24.49 -27.11
N GLY A 460 7.87 -23.42 -27.44
CA GLY A 460 8.40 -23.20 -28.78
C GLY A 460 9.64 -24.03 -29.11
N GLU A 461 10.02 -24.06 -30.39
CA GLU A 461 11.28 -24.68 -30.82
C GLU A 461 12.50 -24.10 -30.10
N ASP A 462 13.56 -24.90 -29.99
CA ASP A 462 14.83 -24.42 -29.45
C ASP A 462 15.50 -23.46 -30.45
N VAL A 463 15.80 -22.25 -29.96
CA VAL A 463 16.44 -21.17 -30.74
C VAL A 463 17.77 -20.72 -30.13
N THR A 464 18.34 -21.51 -29.23
CA THR A 464 19.63 -21.21 -28.57
C THR A 464 20.83 -21.32 -29.50
N ASP A 465 20.68 -21.99 -30.64
CA ASP A 465 21.70 -22.11 -31.70
C ASP A 465 21.76 -20.87 -32.61
N LYS A 466 20.80 -19.94 -32.49
CA LYS A 466 20.68 -18.77 -33.37
C LYS A 466 21.62 -17.64 -32.96
N ASP A 467 22.25 -17.02 -33.96
CA ASP A 467 23.21 -15.92 -33.80
C ASP A 467 22.56 -14.52 -33.90
N LEU A 468 23.36 -13.48 -33.72
CA LEU A 468 22.91 -12.08 -33.83
C LEU A 468 22.41 -11.71 -35.23
N ALA A 469 22.84 -12.39 -36.29
CA ALA A 469 22.38 -12.11 -37.64
C ALA A 469 20.95 -12.62 -37.86
N TYR A 470 20.63 -13.79 -37.31
CA TYR A 470 19.26 -14.29 -37.24
C TYR A 470 18.36 -13.31 -36.48
N TRP A 471 18.76 -12.89 -35.27
CA TRP A 471 17.95 -12.00 -34.45
C TRP A 471 17.77 -10.61 -35.08
N HIS A 472 18.77 -10.09 -35.80
CA HIS A 472 18.62 -8.86 -36.59
C HIS A 472 17.51 -9.00 -37.64
N LYS A 473 17.48 -10.13 -38.35
CA LYS A 473 16.44 -10.40 -39.36
C LYS A 473 15.07 -10.51 -38.70
N TYR A 474 14.97 -11.25 -37.59
CA TYR A 474 13.73 -11.46 -36.85
C TYR A 474 13.14 -10.14 -36.33
N VAL A 475 13.94 -9.30 -35.66
CA VAL A 475 13.50 -7.99 -35.17
C VAL A 475 13.08 -7.09 -36.33
N LYS A 476 13.85 -7.07 -37.43
CA LYS A 476 13.49 -6.30 -38.62
C LYS A 476 12.15 -6.74 -39.23
N GLU A 477 11.89 -8.04 -39.27
CA GLU A 477 10.63 -8.60 -39.76
C GLU A 477 9.46 -8.19 -38.86
N MET A 478 9.61 -8.31 -37.53
CA MET A 478 8.59 -7.86 -36.57
C MET A 478 8.28 -6.37 -36.67
N ARG A 479 9.30 -5.51 -36.80
CA ARG A 479 9.12 -4.06 -37.03
C ARG A 479 8.43 -3.75 -38.35
N SER A 480 8.60 -4.61 -39.36
CA SER A 480 7.92 -4.45 -40.64
C SER A 480 6.44 -4.83 -40.55
N THR A 481 6.09 -5.73 -39.63
CA THR A 481 4.70 -6.10 -39.33
C THR A 481 4.00 -5.01 -38.52
N SER A 482 4.65 -4.45 -37.50
CA SER A 482 4.12 -3.32 -36.73
C SER A 482 5.23 -2.35 -36.35
N ARG A 483 5.06 -1.09 -36.75
CA ARG A 483 5.94 0.03 -36.36
C ARG A 483 5.73 0.43 -34.91
N LEU A 484 4.52 0.20 -34.39
CA LEU A 484 4.16 0.56 -33.03
C LEU A 484 4.78 -0.41 -32.01
N TRP A 485 4.64 -1.72 -32.22
CA TRP A 485 4.95 -2.73 -31.21
C TRP A 485 5.91 -3.84 -31.65
N GLY A 486 6.40 -3.82 -32.90
CA GLY A 486 7.28 -4.86 -33.41
C GLY A 486 8.54 -5.09 -32.57
N ASP A 487 9.19 -4.02 -32.09
CA ASP A 487 10.39 -4.12 -31.24
C ASP A 487 10.10 -4.72 -29.87
N MET A 488 9.00 -4.30 -29.23
CA MET A 488 8.57 -4.79 -27.93
C MET A 488 8.18 -6.28 -28.02
N TRP A 489 7.39 -6.65 -29.02
CA TRP A 489 6.91 -8.01 -29.18
C TRP A 489 8.01 -8.98 -29.58
N ALA A 490 8.98 -8.53 -30.38
CA ALA A 490 10.17 -9.33 -30.70
C ALA A 490 10.98 -9.71 -29.45
N SER A 491 10.93 -8.89 -28.38
CA SER A 491 11.63 -9.17 -27.12
C SER A 491 11.14 -10.45 -26.43
N LEU A 492 9.89 -10.84 -26.64
CA LEU A 492 9.30 -12.02 -26.02
C LEU A 492 10.00 -13.31 -26.49
N ARG A 493 10.13 -13.48 -27.81
CA ARG A 493 10.84 -14.64 -28.37
C ARG A 493 12.36 -14.51 -28.23
N PHE A 494 12.89 -13.30 -28.28
CA PHE A 494 14.32 -13.02 -28.10
C PHE A 494 14.86 -13.46 -26.72
N ALA A 495 14.01 -13.45 -25.68
CA ALA A 495 14.36 -14.00 -24.36
C ALA A 495 14.82 -15.46 -24.42
N CYS A 496 14.35 -16.23 -25.41
CA CYS A 496 14.70 -17.64 -25.61
C CYS A 496 16.09 -17.86 -26.23
N SER A 497 16.77 -16.80 -26.69
CA SER A 497 18.07 -16.87 -27.39
C SER A 497 19.19 -17.58 -26.64
N SER A 498 19.03 -17.77 -25.33
CA SER A 498 19.99 -18.48 -24.47
C SER A 498 19.30 -19.21 -23.32
N TRP A 499 18.04 -19.62 -23.52
CA TRP A 499 17.25 -20.27 -22.48
C TRP A 499 17.90 -21.62 -22.09
N PRO A 500 18.15 -21.88 -20.80
CA PRO A 500 19.02 -22.99 -20.40
C PRO A 500 18.28 -24.30 -20.12
N PHE A 501 16.95 -24.27 -20.11
CA PHE A 501 16.12 -25.40 -19.68
C PHE A 501 15.48 -26.11 -20.88
N GLU A 502 15.68 -27.43 -20.94
CA GLU A 502 15.01 -28.31 -21.88
C GLU A 502 13.69 -28.83 -21.29
N SER A 503 12.61 -28.75 -22.09
CA SER A 503 11.27 -29.21 -21.70
C SER A 503 11.24 -30.72 -21.52
N ASN A 504 10.66 -31.18 -20.41
CA ASN A 504 10.45 -32.60 -20.14
C ASN A 504 9.43 -33.23 -21.12
N TRP A 505 8.50 -32.41 -21.62
CA TRP A 505 7.40 -32.84 -22.46
C TRP A 505 7.12 -31.83 -23.56
N LYS A 506 7.57 -32.18 -24.77
CA LYS A 506 7.23 -31.49 -26.02
C LYS A 506 6.13 -32.22 -26.76
N PHE A 507 5.15 -31.47 -27.26
CA PHE A 507 4.11 -31.97 -28.16
C PHE A 507 4.20 -31.18 -29.47
N ASN A 508 4.50 -31.88 -30.57
CA ASN A 508 4.80 -31.28 -31.87
C ASN A 508 3.61 -31.38 -32.85
N GLY A 509 2.39 -31.45 -32.32
CA GLY A 509 1.19 -31.64 -33.14
C GLY A 509 1.02 -33.06 -33.72
N PRO A 510 0.11 -33.22 -34.72
CA PRO A 510 -0.65 -32.15 -35.36
C PRO A 510 -1.66 -31.49 -34.41
N PHE A 511 -1.82 -30.17 -34.53
CA PHE A 511 -2.81 -29.42 -33.76
C PHE A 511 -4.18 -29.46 -34.44
N THR A 512 -4.80 -30.65 -34.41
CA THR A 512 -6.12 -30.90 -35.00
C THR A 512 -7.00 -31.71 -34.05
N THR A 513 -8.28 -31.84 -34.37
CA THR A 513 -9.24 -32.71 -33.67
C THR A 513 -9.87 -33.69 -34.65
N PRO A 514 -10.22 -34.92 -34.23
CA PRO A 514 -11.07 -35.80 -35.03
C PRO A 514 -12.50 -35.24 -35.11
N LYS A 515 -13.32 -35.87 -35.97
CA LYS A 515 -14.71 -35.48 -36.15
C LYS A 515 -15.49 -35.57 -34.84
N ALA A 516 -16.31 -34.57 -34.55
CA ALA A 516 -17.16 -34.59 -33.37
C ALA A 516 -18.20 -35.72 -33.44
N ASP A 517 -18.43 -36.38 -32.31
CA ASP A 517 -19.43 -37.42 -32.17
C ASP A 517 -20.35 -37.15 -30.96
N PRO A 518 -21.58 -36.67 -31.21
CA PRO A 518 -22.59 -36.48 -30.18
C PRO A 518 -23.01 -37.79 -29.47
N ALA A 519 -22.71 -38.96 -30.05
CA ALA A 519 -22.93 -40.26 -29.42
C ALA A 519 -21.82 -40.64 -28.41
N LEU A 520 -20.82 -39.77 -28.23
CA LEU A 520 -19.78 -39.86 -27.20
C LEU A 520 -18.83 -41.06 -27.35
N SER A 521 -18.52 -41.46 -28.59
CA SER A 521 -17.50 -42.49 -28.84
C SER A 521 -16.14 -42.12 -28.22
N GLU A 522 -15.42 -43.15 -27.77
CA GLU A 522 -14.09 -43.02 -27.20
C GLU A 522 -13.12 -42.34 -28.18
N GLY A 523 -12.38 -41.33 -27.71
CA GLY A 523 -11.40 -40.61 -28.51
C GLY A 523 -11.92 -39.44 -29.37
N ASN A 524 -13.23 -39.25 -29.49
CA ASN A 524 -13.81 -38.14 -30.25
C ASN A 524 -14.34 -37.01 -29.33
N PRO A 525 -14.25 -35.73 -29.75
CA PRO A 525 -14.87 -34.64 -29.03
C PRO A 525 -16.40 -34.74 -29.13
N SER A 526 -17.13 -34.30 -28.09
CA SER A 526 -18.60 -34.39 -28.11
C SER A 526 -19.26 -33.34 -29.02
N ALA A 527 -18.54 -32.24 -29.29
CA ALA A 527 -18.96 -31.15 -30.14
C ALA A 527 -17.73 -30.55 -30.86
N PRO A 528 -17.91 -29.92 -32.04
CA PRO A 528 -16.83 -29.17 -32.66
C PRO A 528 -16.38 -27.98 -31.81
N LEU A 529 -15.17 -27.47 -32.05
CA LEU A 529 -14.66 -26.27 -31.38
C LEU A 529 -15.31 -25.01 -31.96
N LEU A 530 -15.51 -23.99 -31.12
CA LEU A 530 -15.97 -22.66 -31.53
C LEU A 530 -14.84 -21.65 -31.35
N PHE A 531 -14.50 -20.91 -32.41
CA PHE A 531 -13.49 -19.87 -32.39
C PHE A 531 -14.15 -18.48 -32.41
N LEU A 532 -13.61 -17.54 -31.65
CA LEU A 532 -14.03 -16.14 -31.62
C LEU A 532 -12.83 -15.24 -31.91
N ALA A 533 -13.04 -14.19 -32.71
CA ALA A 533 -12.02 -13.17 -32.90
C ALA A 533 -12.64 -11.79 -33.15
N ASN A 534 -12.03 -10.75 -32.59
CA ASN A 534 -12.30 -9.39 -33.01
C ASN A 534 -11.76 -9.15 -34.42
N ARG A 535 -12.43 -8.27 -35.16
CA ARG A 535 -11.97 -7.79 -36.46
C ARG A 535 -10.60 -7.14 -36.35
N PHE A 536 -10.44 -6.29 -35.34
CA PHE A 536 -9.19 -5.59 -35.02
C PHE A 536 -8.69 -6.01 -33.64
N ASP A 537 -8.08 -7.18 -33.57
CA ASP A 537 -7.32 -7.59 -32.40
C ASP A 537 -5.85 -7.17 -32.53
N PRO A 538 -5.28 -6.47 -31.53
CA PRO A 538 -3.91 -5.95 -31.62
C PRO A 538 -2.84 -7.03 -31.71
N VAL A 539 -3.09 -8.24 -31.19
CA VAL A 539 -2.04 -9.26 -30.98
C VAL A 539 -2.41 -10.63 -31.53
N THR A 540 -3.69 -10.98 -31.56
CA THR A 540 -4.21 -12.26 -32.08
C THR A 540 -5.14 -12.00 -33.26
N PRO A 541 -4.58 -11.73 -34.46
CA PRO A 541 -5.35 -11.26 -35.59
C PRO A 541 -6.36 -12.31 -36.07
N VAL A 542 -7.49 -11.88 -36.64
CA VAL A 542 -8.54 -12.77 -37.16
C VAL A 542 -8.03 -13.82 -38.16
N THR A 543 -6.92 -13.56 -38.84
CA THR A 543 -6.27 -14.55 -39.72
C THR A 543 -5.77 -15.78 -38.97
N SER A 544 -5.31 -15.63 -37.73
CA SER A 544 -4.90 -16.73 -36.86
C SER A 544 -6.10 -17.57 -36.46
N ALA A 545 -7.21 -16.93 -36.06
CA ALA A 545 -8.46 -17.61 -35.74
C ALA A 545 -9.01 -18.42 -36.92
N ARG A 546 -8.97 -17.87 -38.14
CA ARG A 546 -9.35 -18.61 -39.36
C ARG A 546 -8.45 -19.81 -39.60
N ALA A 547 -7.13 -19.65 -39.46
CA ALA A 547 -6.18 -20.75 -39.64
C ALA A 547 -6.44 -21.90 -38.65
N MET A 548 -6.68 -21.59 -37.37
CA MET A 548 -6.98 -22.59 -36.35
C MET A 548 -8.35 -23.24 -36.55
N ALA A 549 -9.39 -22.46 -36.87
CA ALA A 549 -10.70 -23.01 -37.19
C ALA A 549 -10.65 -24.00 -38.36
N HIS A 550 -9.85 -23.71 -39.39
CA HIS A 550 -9.65 -24.62 -40.52
C HIS A 550 -8.86 -25.90 -40.17
N ALA A 551 -8.02 -25.88 -39.14
CA ALA A 551 -7.23 -27.04 -38.73
C ALA A 551 -8.07 -28.08 -37.96
N HIS A 552 -9.14 -27.65 -37.29
CA HIS A 552 -10.00 -28.51 -36.48
C HIS A 552 -11.24 -28.99 -37.26
N ASN A 553 -11.57 -30.29 -37.17
CA ASN A 553 -12.71 -30.84 -37.90
C ASN A 553 -14.04 -30.25 -37.40
N ASP A 554 -14.88 -29.84 -38.36
CA ASP A 554 -16.21 -29.26 -38.16
C ASP A 554 -16.24 -27.98 -37.28
N ALA A 555 -15.09 -27.38 -36.96
CA ALA A 555 -15.02 -26.18 -36.14
C ALA A 555 -15.43 -24.93 -36.93
N GLN A 556 -15.97 -23.93 -36.23
CA GLN A 556 -16.43 -22.69 -36.87
C GLN A 556 -15.94 -21.44 -36.15
N LEU A 557 -15.86 -20.33 -36.90
CA LEU A 557 -15.43 -19.01 -36.43
C LEU A 557 -16.61 -18.02 -36.40
N ILE A 558 -16.69 -17.26 -35.32
CA ILE A 558 -17.47 -16.02 -35.23
C ILE A 558 -16.49 -14.83 -35.21
N VAL A 559 -16.67 -13.92 -36.16
CA VAL A 559 -15.92 -12.66 -36.21
C VAL A 559 -16.80 -11.57 -35.59
N PHE A 560 -16.29 -10.93 -34.54
CA PHE A 560 -16.94 -9.77 -33.94
C PHE A 560 -16.39 -8.51 -34.59
N GLU A 561 -17.25 -7.69 -35.21
CA GLU A 561 -16.87 -6.42 -35.88
C GLU A 561 -16.58 -5.31 -34.87
N SER A 562 -15.69 -5.63 -33.94
CA SER A 562 -15.20 -4.76 -32.89
C SER A 562 -13.67 -4.76 -32.88
N MET A 563 -13.14 -4.02 -31.93
CA MET A 563 -11.73 -3.78 -31.73
C MET A 563 -11.34 -4.08 -30.29
N GLY A 564 -10.09 -4.51 -30.11
CA GLY A 564 -9.53 -4.88 -28.81
C GLY A 564 -9.24 -6.37 -28.71
N HIS A 565 -8.77 -6.77 -27.54
CA HIS A 565 -8.33 -8.12 -27.26
C HIS A 565 -9.33 -8.83 -26.34
N GLY A 566 -9.91 -9.93 -26.83
CA GLY A 566 -11.01 -10.67 -26.22
C GLY A 566 -12.37 -10.21 -26.76
N VAL A 567 -13.18 -11.17 -27.22
CA VAL A 567 -14.54 -10.95 -27.73
C VAL A 567 -15.55 -11.02 -26.59
N ALA A 568 -15.52 -12.11 -25.82
CA ALA A 568 -16.46 -12.39 -24.74
C ALA A 568 -16.26 -11.49 -23.50
N GLY A 569 -15.30 -10.56 -23.50
CA GLY A 569 -15.16 -9.51 -22.49
C GLY A 569 -15.35 -8.09 -23.03
N GLY A 570 -15.66 -7.96 -24.33
CA GLY A 570 -15.73 -6.68 -25.04
C GLY A 570 -17.11 -6.03 -25.03
N ALA A 571 -17.44 -5.31 -26.11
CA ALA A 571 -18.73 -4.65 -26.29
C ALA A 571 -19.91 -5.65 -26.26
N ARG A 572 -21.08 -5.19 -25.83
CA ARG A 572 -22.32 -5.97 -25.85
C ARG A 572 -22.74 -6.32 -27.28
N SER A 573 -23.28 -7.52 -27.46
CA SER A 573 -23.90 -7.96 -28.71
C SER A 573 -24.89 -9.10 -28.48
N GLU A 574 -26.16 -8.88 -28.82
CA GLU A 574 -27.20 -9.92 -28.78
C GLU A 574 -26.88 -11.10 -29.72
N CYS A 575 -26.28 -10.84 -30.89
CA CYS A 575 -25.85 -11.86 -31.86
C CYS A 575 -24.86 -12.83 -31.22
N LEU A 576 -23.81 -12.29 -30.58
CA LEU A 576 -22.77 -13.08 -29.93
C LEU A 576 -23.34 -13.88 -28.77
N ALA A 577 -24.07 -13.22 -27.85
CA ALA A 577 -24.64 -13.88 -26.68
C ALA A 577 -25.55 -15.06 -27.06
N LYS A 578 -26.35 -14.91 -28.11
CA LYS A 578 -27.20 -15.98 -28.64
C LYS A 578 -26.39 -17.19 -29.11
N HIS A 579 -25.32 -16.98 -29.88
CA HIS A 579 -24.48 -18.07 -30.38
C HIS A 579 -23.72 -18.78 -29.28
N LEU A 580 -23.15 -18.05 -28.32
CA LEU A 580 -22.43 -18.64 -27.19
C LEU A 580 -23.36 -19.48 -26.32
N ALA A 581 -24.54 -18.96 -25.99
CA ALA A 581 -25.53 -19.69 -25.21
C ALA A 581 -26.09 -20.91 -25.99
N GLU A 582 -26.26 -20.86 -27.31
CA GLU A 582 -26.65 -22.02 -28.14
C GLU A 582 -25.57 -23.10 -28.19
N TYR A 583 -24.31 -22.71 -28.35
CA TYR A 583 -23.18 -23.64 -28.37
C TYR A 583 -23.01 -24.34 -27.02
N MET A 584 -23.07 -23.61 -25.90
CA MET A 584 -22.94 -24.21 -24.57
C MET A 584 -24.08 -25.19 -24.27
N ASP A 585 -25.32 -24.85 -24.66
CA ASP A 585 -26.50 -25.69 -24.48
C ASP A 585 -26.45 -26.96 -25.36
N THR A 586 -26.13 -26.82 -26.65
CA THR A 586 -26.36 -27.89 -27.66
C THR A 586 -25.10 -28.47 -28.31
N GLY A 587 -23.96 -27.78 -28.22
CA GLY A 587 -22.74 -28.10 -28.96
C GLY A 587 -22.79 -27.72 -30.44
N LYS A 588 -23.86 -27.06 -30.88
CA LYS A 588 -24.02 -26.62 -32.27
C LYS A 588 -23.20 -25.36 -32.52
N VAL A 589 -22.28 -25.45 -33.48
CA VAL A 589 -21.59 -24.28 -34.06
C VAL A 589 -22.40 -23.71 -35.24
N PRO A 590 -22.19 -22.45 -35.66
CA PRO A 590 -22.78 -21.92 -36.89
C PRO A 590 -22.44 -22.77 -38.12
N ASP A 591 -23.28 -22.72 -39.15
CA ASP A 591 -23.06 -23.51 -40.39
C ASP A 591 -21.91 -22.94 -41.25
N GLU A 592 -21.60 -21.65 -41.09
CA GLU A 592 -20.54 -20.92 -41.80
C GLU A 592 -19.94 -19.79 -40.93
N GLU A 593 -18.85 -19.16 -41.40
CA GLU A 593 -18.22 -18.02 -40.69
C GLU A 593 -19.27 -16.92 -40.51
N THR A 594 -19.55 -16.59 -39.25
CA THR A 594 -20.64 -15.67 -38.89
C THR A 594 -20.05 -14.37 -38.37
N ILE A 595 -20.65 -13.25 -38.78
CA ILE A 595 -20.24 -11.91 -38.35
C ILE A 595 -21.28 -11.37 -37.36
N CYS A 596 -20.82 -10.91 -36.20
CA CYS A 596 -21.65 -10.22 -35.20
C CYS A 596 -21.19 -8.78 -35.02
N GLU A 597 -22.14 -7.87 -34.84
CA GLU A 597 -21.89 -6.42 -34.68
C GLU A 597 -21.95 -6.01 -33.20
N PRO A 598 -21.13 -5.04 -32.76
CA PRO A 598 -21.20 -4.46 -31.43
C PRO A 598 -22.36 -3.46 -31.29
N GLU A 599 -22.89 -3.30 -30.09
CA GLU A 599 -23.94 -2.30 -29.79
C GLU A 599 -23.40 -0.86 -29.70
N CYS A 600 -22.10 -0.69 -29.43
CA CYS A 600 -21.43 0.61 -29.28
C CYS A 600 -19.93 0.53 -29.61
N GLY A 601 -19.29 1.69 -29.75
CA GLY A 601 -17.85 1.81 -30.03
C GLY A 601 -17.12 2.75 -29.06
N PRO A 602 -15.78 2.85 -29.16
CA PRO A 602 -14.95 3.62 -28.24
C PRO A 602 -15.26 5.12 -28.16
N TRP A 603 -15.81 5.68 -29.24
CA TRP A 603 -16.16 7.10 -29.34
C TRP A 603 -17.63 7.39 -29.02
N SER A 604 -18.42 6.38 -28.61
CA SER A 604 -19.82 6.56 -28.21
C SER A 604 -19.94 7.27 -26.85
N ASP A 605 -21.03 8.01 -26.60
CA ASP A 605 -21.28 8.74 -25.34
C ASP A 605 -21.34 7.82 -24.13
N VAL A 606 -22.03 6.69 -24.30
CA VAL A 606 -22.17 5.64 -23.29
C VAL A 606 -21.97 4.30 -23.99
N CYS A 607 -20.93 3.58 -23.58
CA CYS A 607 -20.73 2.19 -23.96
C CYS A 607 -20.54 1.40 -22.67
N GLU A 608 -21.57 0.67 -22.26
CA GLU A 608 -21.48 -0.18 -21.07
C GLU A 608 -20.50 -1.32 -21.37
N THR A 609 -19.27 -1.21 -20.86
CA THR A 609 -18.38 -2.36 -20.74
C THR A 609 -18.69 -3.09 -19.43
N TYR A 610 -18.59 -4.42 -19.45
CA TYR A 610 -19.01 -5.23 -18.30
C TYR A 610 -18.08 -5.14 -17.09
N GLN A 611 -16.92 -4.48 -17.21
CA GLN A 611 -15.96 -4.29 -16.12
C GLN A 611 -16.38 -3.20 -15.11
N ALA A 612 -17.43 -2.40 -15.37
CA ALA A 612 -17.76 -1.19 -14.60
C ALA A 612 -18.92 -1.29 -13.57
N THR A 613 -19.38 -2.47 -13.15
CA THR A 613 -20.50 -2.56 -12.17
C THR A 613 -20.07 -2.98 -10.77
N SER A 614 -19.72 -2.01 -9.92
CA SER A 614 -19.85 -2.16 -8.48
C SER A 614 -21.34 -2.30 -8.12
N GLN A 615 -21.78 -3.50 -7.76
CA GLN A 615 -23.15 -3.75 -7.30
C GLN A 615 -23.45 -2.96 -6.02
N THR A 616 -24.39 -2.02 -6.10
CA THR A 616 -24.97 -1.34 -4.94
C THR A 616 -26.11 -2.17 -4.38
N PHE A 617 -25.95 -2.71 -3.18
CA PHE A 617 -27.01 -3.35 -2.39
C PHE A 617 -28.11 -2.32 -2.03
N SER A 618 -29.38 -2.70 -2.26
CA SER A 618 -30.57 -2.03 -1.75
C SER A 618 -30.71 -2.30 -0.25
N MET A 619 -30.77 -1.25 0.57
CA MET A 619 -30.87 -1.31 2.03
C MET A 619 -32.20 -0.68 2.49
N ASP A 620 -32.99 -1.47 3.22
CA ASP A 620 -34.37 -1.18 3.67
C ASP A 620 -34.42 -0.01 4.71
N TYR A 621 -35.25 1.01 4.48
CA TYR A 621 -35.39 2.18 5.38
C TYR A 621 -36.55 2.00 6.39
N PRO A 622 -36.43 2.43 7.65
CA PRO A 622 -37.56 2.45 8.59
C PRO A 622 -38.57 3.55 8.22
N LEU A 623 -39.80 3.13 7.89
CA LEU A 623 -40.92 4.01 7.53
C LEU A 623 -41.55 4.67 8.76
N SER A 624 -42.16 5.84 8.56
CA SER A 624 -42.92 6.56 9.60
C SER A 624 -44.11 5.72 10.08
N ARG A 625 -44.22 5.50 11.40
CA ARG A 625 -45.26 4.68 12.05
C ARG A 625 -46.51 5.48 12.40
N MET A 626 -47.69 4.95 12.11
CA MET A 626 -48.98 5.50 12.53
C MET A 626 -49.57 4.68 13.69
N VAL A 627 -49.94 5.34 14.78
CA VAL A 627 -50.61 4.70 15.94
C VAL A 627 -52.08 5.12 15.96
N VAL A 628 -52.99 4.15 16.04
CA VAL A 628 -54.44 4.41 16.08
C VAL A 628 -54.96 4.27 17.52
N VAL A 629 -55.57 5.33 18.06
CA VAL A 629 -56.07 5.40 19.45
C VAL A 629 -57.55 5.76 19.51
N GLY A 630 -58.26 5.28 20.53
CA GLY A 630 -59.69 5.55 20.76
C GLY A 630 -60.36 4.50 21.64
N ASP A 631 -61.61 4.74 22.05
CA ASP A 631 -62.35 3.91 23.00
C ASP A 631 -62.69 2.51 22.47
N GLN A 632 -62.99 1.56 23.36
CA GLN A 632 -63.55 0.26 22.96
C GLN A 632 -64.85 0.49 22.17
N SER A 633 -65.00 -0.19 21.02
CA SER A 633 -66.15 -0.03 20.11
C SER A 633 -66.24 1.30 19.33
N ALA A 634 -65.23 2.18 19.38
CA ALA A 634 -65.17 3.42 18.57
C ALA A 634 -64.95 3.19 17.04
N GLY A 635 -64.92 1.94 16.59
CA GLY A 635 -64.73 1.58 15.18
C GLY A 635 -63.28 1.57 14.68
N LYS A 636 -62.27 1.57 15.58
CA LYS A 636 -60.83 1.57 15.24
C LYS A 636 -60.42 0.46 14.25
N SER A 637 -60.77 -0.79 14.57
CA SER A 637 -60.46 -1.96 13.74
C SER A 637 -61.12 -1.85 12.36
N SER A 638 -62.33 -1.28 12.28
CA SER A 638 -62.98 -1.01 11.00
C SER A 638 -62.25 0.05 10.18
N VAL A 639 -61.71 1.11 10.79
CA VAL A 639 -60.88 2.10 10.08
C VAL A 639 -59.58 1.47 9.58
N LEU A 640 -58.92 0.64 10.40
CA LEU A 640 -57.71 -0.08 10.03
C LEU A 640 -57.92 -1.05 8.88
N GLU A 641 -59.00 -1.85 8.92
CA GLU A 641 -59.46 -2.72 7.82
C GLU A 641 -59.62 -1.93 6.52
N SER A 642 -60.09 -0.68 6.63
CA SER A 642 -60.31 0.21 5.47
C SER A 642 -59.03 0.75 4.86
N LEU A 643 -58.01 0.99 5.68
CA LEU A 643 -56.75 1.59 5.27
C LEU A 643 -55.76 0.53 4.74
N THR A 644 -55.79 -0.67 5.32
CA THR A 644 -54.83 -1.74 5.06
C THR A 644 -55.39 -2.88 4.20
N GLY A 645 -56.72 -2.98 4.03
CA GLY A 645 -57.35 -4.12 3.35
C GLY A 645 -57.34 -5.43 4.16
N PHE A 646 -56.79 -5.40 5.38
CA PHE A 646 -56.59 -6.56 6.24
C PHE A 646 -57.78 -6.76 7.20
N HIS A 647 -58.35 -7.97 7.25
CA HIS A 647 -59.47 -8.32 8.14
C HIS A 647 -58.97 -8.84 9.50
N LEU A 648 -59.30 -8.15 10.59
CA LEU A 648 -59.04 -8.63 11.95
C LEU A 648 -60.18 -9.57 12.41
N PRO A 649 -59.89 -10.73 13.04
CA PRO A 649 -60.94 -11.67 13.49
C PRO A 649 -61.93 -11.05 14.49
N ARG A 650 -63.24 -11.32 14.32
CA ARG A 650 -64.33 -10.70 15.11
C ARG A 650 -64.93 -11.63 16.18
N SER A 651 -64.08 -12.29 16.97
CA SER A 651 -64.53 -13.15 18.08
C SER A 651 -64.42 -12.44 19.44
N VAL A 652 -65.38 -12.68 20.33
CA VAL A 652 -65.45 -12.09 21.69
C VAL A 652 -64.26 -12.53 22.57
N SER A 653 -63.56 -13.61 22.19
CA SER A 653 -62.34 -14.09 22.85
C SER A 653 -61.03 -13.61 22.17
N LEU A 654 -61.10 -12.90 21.03
CA LEU A 654 -59.97 -12.51 20.16
C LEU A 654 -59.84 -10.98 19.97
N CYS A 655 -60.37 -10.14 20.86
CA CYS A 655 -60.14 -8.68 20.81
C CYS A 655 -58.65 -8.33 21.09
N THR A 656 -58.16 -7.18 20.60
CA THR A 656 -56.75 -6.71 20.69
C THR A 656 -56.23 -6.67 22.14
N ARG A 657 -55.56 -7.75 22.58
CA ARG A 657 -54.95 -7.93 23.92
C ARG A 657 -53.43 -7.75 23.91
N HIS A 658 -52.86 -7.43 22.76
CA HIS A 658 -51.46 -7.10 22.51
C HIS A 658 -51.41 -6.00 21.45
N ALA A 659 -50.28 -5.32 21.27
CA ALA A 659 -50.11 -4.41 20.14
C ALA A 659 -49.96 -5.23 18.85
N THR A 660 -50.56 -4.77 17.76
CA THR A 660 -50.43 -5.40 16.43
C THR A 660 -49.81 -4.40 15.46
N GLU A 661 -48.62 -4.71 14.95
CA GLU A 661 -47.90 -3.93 13.93
C GLU A 661 -48.20 -4.53 12.55
N ILE A 662 -48.94 -3.80 11.71
CA ILE A 662 -49.24 -4.16 10.33
C ILE A 662 -48.32 -3.36 9.41
N ILE A 663 -47.52 -4.05 8.59
CA ILE A 663 -46.56 -3.48 7.65
C ILE A 663 -46.99 -3.86 6.24
N CYS A 664 -47.31 -2.89 5.40
CA CYS A 664 -47.56 -3.10 3.97
C CYS A 664 -46.32 -2.68 3.18
N ARG A 665 -45.81 -3.55 2.29
CA ARG A 665 -44.61 -3.30 1.49
C ARG A 665 -44.82 -3.67 0.02
N ARG A 666 -44.27 -2.84 -0.86
CA ARG A 666 -44.27 -3.11 -2.29
C ARG A 666 -43.13 -4.05 -2.64
N GLU A 667 -43.47 -5.24 -3.13
CA GLU A 667 -42.53 -6.28 -3.55
C GLU A 667 -43.05 -6.98 -4.83
N ASP A 668 -42.17 -7.66 -5.56
CA ASP A 668 -42.52 -8.31 -6.84
C ASP A 668 -43.46 -9.52 -6.67
N SER A 669 -43.47 -10.14 -5.48
CA SER A 669 -44.29 -11.30 -5.13
C SER A 669 -45.31 -10.97 -4.02
N GLN A 670 -46.50 -11.58 -4.08
CA GLN A 670 -47.48 -11.49 -3.00
C GLN A 670 -47.14 -12.46 -1.87
N SER A 671 -47.08 -11.96 -0.64
CA SER A 671 -46.95 -12.82 0.55
C SER A 671 -47.45 -12.12 1.81
N VAL A 672 -47.90 -12.91 2.80
CA VAL A 672 -48.26 -12.42 4.14
C VAL A 672 -47.45 -13.19 5.17
N THR A 673 -46.67 -12.49 5.99
CA THR A 673 -45.87 -13.08 7.07
C THR A 673 -46.35 -12.60 8.43
N VAL A 674 -46.64 -13.53 9.34
CA VAL A 674 -47.02 -13.27 10.74
C VAL A 674 -45.89 -13.73 11.66
N SER A 675 -45.46 -12.86 12.57
CA SER A 675 -44.36 -13.10 13.51
C SER A 675 -44.57 -12.38 14.85
N ILE A 676 -43.81 -12.77 15.88
CA ILE A 676 -43.85 -12.15 17.21
C ILE A 676 -42.56 -11.38 17.47
N VAL A 677 -42.69 -10.13 17.92
CA VAL A 677 -41.57 -9.32 18.40
C VAL A 677 -41.61 -9.30 19.94
N PRO A 678 -40.64 -9.92 20.62
CA PRO A 678 -40.62 -9.98 22.08
C PRO A 678 -40.30 -8.60 22.66
N HIS A 679 -40.87 -8.29 23.82
CA HIS A 679 -40.63 -7.01 24.50
C HIS A 679 -39.32 -6.96 25.32
N SER A 680 -38.68 -8.11 25.56
CA SER A 680 -37.42 -8.25 26.32
C SER A 680 -36.31 -8.79 25.41
N SER A 681 -35.06 -8.42 25.69
CA SER A 681 -33.86 -8.91 24.98
C SER A 681 -33.21 -10.13 25.66
N ASP A 682 -33.92 -10.79 26.58
CA ASP A 682 -33.42 -11.99 27.25
C ASP A 682 -33.46 -13.20 26.30
N THR A 683 -32.42 -14.03 26.35
CA THR A 683 -32.22 -15.19 25.45
C THR A 683 -33.39 -16.17 25.44
N LYS A 684 -34.07 -16.37 26.58
CA LYS A 684 -35.23 -17.27 26.68
C LYS A 684 -36.49 -16.72 25.99
N ASP A 685 -36.68 -15.41 26.00
CA ASP A 685 -37.82 -14.76 25.33
C ASP A 685 -37.59 -14.65 23.81
N LEU A 686 -36.33 -14.46 23.40
CA LEU A 686 -35.90 -14.51 22.01
C LEU A 686 -36.10 -15.90 21.40
N GLU A 687 -35.68 -16.97 22.08
CA GLU A 687 -35.91 -18.35 21.63
C GLU A 687 -37.40 -18.67 21.50
N ARG A 688 -38.23 -18.24 22.48
CA ARG A 688 -39.69 -18.40 22.43
C ARG A 688 -40.30 -17.68 21.22
N ALA A 689 -39.93 -16.43 20.95
CA ALA A 689 -40.49 -15.66 19.84
C ALA A 689 -39.98 -16.12 18.45
N GLN A 690 -38.72 -16.56 18.34
CA GLN A 690 -38.15 -17.07 17.08
C GLN A 690 -38.84 -18.35 16.57
N THR A 691 -39.42 -19.15 17.47
CA THR A 691 -40.15 -20.36 17.06
C THR A 691 -41.48 -20.08 16.36
N PHE A 692 -42.02 -18.85 16.43
CA PHE A 692 -43.28 -18.49 15.80
C PHE A 692 -43.09 -17.57 14.58
N ARG A 693 -43.16 -18.17 13.39
CA ARG A 693 -43.27 -17.49 12.11
C ARG A 693 -44.18 -18.31 11.19
N ARG A 694 -45.17 -17.67 10.58
CA ARG A 694 -46.09 -18.29 9.60
C ARG A 694 -46.13 -17.41 8.36
N THR A 695 -46.02 -18.01 7.19
CA THR A 695 -46.10 -17.32 5.89
C THR A 695 -47.24 -17.94 5.08
N LEU A 696 -48.05 -17.08 4.46
CA LEU A 696 -49.22 -17.44 3.67
C LEU A 696 -49.11 -16.77 2.30
N GLU A 697 -49.68 -17.42 1.28
CA GLU A 697 -49.73 -16.86 -0.08
C GLU A 697 -50.83 -15.79 -0.21
N THR A 698 -51.97 -15.98 0.46
CA THR A 698 -53.10 -15.02 0.41
C THR A 698 -53.85 -14.90 1.74
N LEU A 699 -54.56 -13.78 1.91
CA LEU A 699 -55.39 -13.48 3.10
C LEU A 699 -56.67 -14.33 3.22
N GLN A 700 -56.93 -15.25 2.28
CA GLN A 700 -58.19 -16.01 2.18
C GLN A 700 -58.05 -17.52 2.46
N GLU A 701 -56.87 -18.00 2.89
CA GLU A 701 -56.67 -19.43 3.18
C GLU A 701 -57.45 -19.91 4.43
N ASP A 702 -58.08 -21.08 4.30
CA ASP A 702 -58.71 -21.81 5.40
C ASP A 702 -57.66 -22.17 6.47
N GLY A 703 -57.76 -21.55 7.66
CA GLY A 703 -56.78 -21.72 8.75
C GLY A 703 -56.18 -20.41 9.26
N PHE A 704 -56.53 -19.26 8.68
CA PHE A 704 -56.04 -17.96 9.14
C PHE A 704 -56.36 -17.63 10.61
N GLU A 705 -57.55 -18.02 11.10
CA GLU A 705 -57.95 -17.78 12.50
C GLU A 705 -57.15 -18.60 13.52
N SER A 706 -56.69 -19.80 13.15
CA SER A 706 -55.91 -20.66 14.06
C SER A 706 -54.50 -20.11 14.32
N ILE A 707 -53.94 -19.33 13.38
CA ILE A 707 -52.64 -18.66 13.54
C ILE A 707 -52.69 -17.61 14.66
N PHE A 708 -53.81 -16.90 14.80
CA PHE A 708 -54.00 -15.91 15.88
C PHE A 708 -54.23 -16.57 17.24
N GLU A 709 -54.89 -17.75 17.28
CA GLU A 709 -55.01 -18.54 18.52
C GLU A 709 -53.64 -19.08 18.98
N GLU A 710 -52.83 -19.59 18.05
CA GLU A 710 -51.47 -20.08 18.31
C GLU A 710 -50.54 -18.95 18.81
N ALA A 711 -50.61 -17.77 18.16
CA ALA A 711 -49.86 -16.59 18.59
C ALA A 711 -50.23 -16.16 20.02
N ALA A 712 -51.52 -16.20 20.36
CA ALA A 712 -52.00 -15.81 21.68
C ALA A 712 -51.51 -16.77 22.79
N GLU A 713 -51.43 -18.07 22.52
CA GLU A 713 -50.85 -19.05 23.45
C GLU A 713 -49.35 -18.80 23.69
N ILE A 714 -48.59 -18.54 22.62
CA ILE A 714 -47.14 -18.26 22.71
C ILE A 714 -46.88 -16.94 23.44
N MET A 715 -47.75 -15.95 23.25
CA MET A 715 -47.72 -14.67 23.98
C MET A 715 -48.19 -14.76 25.44
N GLY A 716 -48.67 -15.91 25.90
CA GLY A 716 -49.08 -16.13 27.30
C GLY A 716 -50.43 -15.51 27.67
N ILE A 717 -51.33 -15.32 26.70
CA ILE A 717 -52.67 -14.73 26.88
C ILE A 717 -53.68 -15.82 27.27
N ASP A 718 -54.44 -15.61 28.34
CA ASP A 718 -55.46 -16.58 28.77
C ASP A 718 -56.72 -16.51 27.88
N LEU A 719 -56.94 -17.59 27.11
CA LEU A 719 -58.08 -17.80 26.22
C LEU A 719 -59.29 -18.46 26.93
N GLY A 720 -59.21 -18.74 28.23
CA GLY A 720 -60.33 -19.20 29.05
C GLY A 720 -60.71 -20.68 28.89
N LYS A 721 -59.85 -21.51 28.29
CA LYS A 721 -60.10 -22.95 28.08
C LYS A 721 -59.79 -23.82 29.32
N ASP A 722 -59.08 -23.30 30.33
CA ASP A 722 -58.67 -24.08 31.50
C ASP A 722 -58.72 -23.26 32.82
N LYS A 723 -59.61 -23.62 33.76
CA LYS A 723 -59.86 -22.84 35.00
C LYS A 723 -58.73 -22.89 36.06
N ALA A 724 -57.55 -23.44 35.72
CA ALA A 724 -56.48 -23.74 36.67
C ALA A 724 -55.15 -23.01 36.43
N LYS A 725 -55.02 -22.15 35.41
CA LYS A 725 -53.81 -21.32 35.18
C LYS A 725 -54.17 -19.84 35.21
N ALA A 726 -53.57 -19.08 36.13
CA ALA A 726 -53.65 -17.62 36.13
C ALA A 726 -52.70 -17.07 35.05
N GLY A 727 -53.20 -16.88 33.83
CA GLY A 727 -52.49 -16.18 32.75
C GLY A 727 -52.75 -14.68 32.76
N SER A 728 -51.89 -13.91 32.09
CA SER A 728 -52.08 -12.46 31.90
C SER A 728 -53.20 -12.20 30.88
N VAL A 729 -54.04 -11.19 31.14
CA VAL A 729 -55.10 -10.76 30.19
C VAL A 729 -54.51 -9.99 29.00
N PHE A 730 -53.28 -9.47 29.12
CA PHE A 730 -52.58 -8.70 28.09
C PHE A 730 -51.13 -9.17 27.89
N SER A 731 -50.61 -9.08 26.66
CA SER A 731 -49.18 -9.28 26.40
C SER A 731 -48.47 -7.96 26.08
N ARG A 732 -47.20 -7.86 26.49
CA ARG A 732 -46.29 -6.78 26.10
C ARG A 732 -45.58 -7.07 24.77
N ASP A 733 -45.62 -8.30 24.31
CA ASP A 733 -45.07 -8.71 23.01
C ASP A 733 -45.93 -8.14 21.87
N ILE A 734 -45.32 -7.86 20.72
CA ILE A 734 -45.99 -7.24 19.56
C ILE A 734 -46.23 -8.31 18.49
N LEU A 735 -47.46 -8.42 18.00
CA LEU A 735 -47.76 -9.27 16.84
C LEU A 735 -47.47 -8.47 15.57
N ARG A 736 -46.52 -8.92 14.76
CA ARG A 736 -46.17 -8.28 13.49
C ARG A 736 -46.80 -9.05 12.33
N VAL A 737 -47.51 -8.32 11.47
CA VAL A 737 -48.10 -8.81 10.23
C VAL A 737 -47.51 -8.02 9.07
N GLU A 738 -46.77 -8.68 8.19
CA GLU A 738 -46.15 -8.08 7.01
C GLU A 738 -46.89 -8.54 5.76
N ILE A 739 -47.39 -7.60 4.97
CA ILE A 739 -48.17 -7.81 3.75
C ILE A 739 -47.35 -7.25 2.59
N SER A 740 -46.82 -8.14 1.76
CA SER A 740 -45.99 -7.82 0.60
C SER A 740 -46.76 -8.05 -0.70
N GLY A 741 -46.60 -7.15 -1.68
CA GLY A 741 -47.15 -7.37 -3.02
C GLY A 741 -46.96 -6.18 -3.98
N PRO A 742 -47.14 -6.40 -5.30
CA PRO A 742 -46.78 -5.40 -6.31
C PRO A 742 -47.69 -4.15 -6.28
N ASN A 743 -48.87 -4.29 -5.67
CA ASN A 743 -49.89 -3.26 -5.51
C ASN A 743 -49.96 -2.67 -4.08
N GLU A 744 -49.15 -3.17 -3.15
CA GLU A 744 -49.14 -2.70 -1.76
C GLU A 744 -48.39 -1.36 -1.63
N GLN A 745 -48.83 -0.52 -0.69
CA GLN A 745 -48.21 0.78 -0.42
C GLN A 745 -47.40 0.71 0.87
N HIS A 746 -46.22 1.30 0.88
CA HIS A 746 -45.34 1.39 2.06
C HIS A 746 -46.03 2.12 3.23
N LEU A 747 -46.63 1.36 4.15
CA LEU A 747 -47.39 1.86 5.29
C LEU A 747 -47.16 0.95 6.51
N THR A 748 -46.91 1.55 7.67
CA THR A 748 -46.82 0.83 8.94
C THR A 748 -47.85 1.37 9.92
N VAL A 749 -48.74 0.51 10.39
CA VAL A 749 -49.81 0.86 11.32
C VAL A 749 -49.74 0.01 12.58
N ILE A 750 -49.94 0.63 13.73
CA ILE A 750 -49.94 -0.03 15.04
C ILE A 750 -51.34 0.10 15.66
N ASP A 751 -52.00 -1.04 15.87
CA ASP A 751 -53.25 -1.14 16.64
C ASP A 751 -52.94 -1.38 18.12
N VAL A 752 -53.59 -0.63 19.01
CA VAL A 752 -53.39 -0.71 20.47
C VAL A 752 -54.72 -0.98 21.21
N PRO A 753 -54.70 -1.68 22.36
CA PRO A 753 -55.91 -1.97 23.14
C PRO A 753 -56.66 -0.70 23.57
N GLY A 754 -58.00 -0.72 23.54
CA GLY A 754 -58.84 0.43 23.93
C GLY A 754 -58.85 0.71 25.45
N MET A 755 -59.02 1.97 25.83
CA MET A 755 -59.20 2.39 27.24
C MET A 755 -60.67 2.26 27.67
N PHE A 756 -60.92 1.95 28.96
CA PHE A 756 -62.25 1.72 29.53
C PHE A 756 -62.79 2.97 30.24
N GLU A 757 -63.98 3.47 29.87
CA GLU A 757 -64.86 4.26 30.74
C GLU A 757 -66.35 3.98 30.44
N ASN A 758 -67.20 4.11 31.46
CA ASN A 758 -68.62 3.70 31.47
C ASN A 758 -69.55 4.66 30.70
N GLU A 759 -70.55 4.10 30.02
CA GLU A 759 -71.62 4.82 29.31
C GLU A 759 -72.57 5.58 30.27
N THR A 760 -73.08 6.75 29.83
CA THR A 760 -74.25 7.40 30.44
C THR A 760 -75.44 7.37 29.47
N PRO A 761 -76.46 6.51 29.69
CA PRO A 761 -77.60 6.39 28.79
C PRO A 761 -78.57 7.58 28.87
N GLY A 762 -78.96 8.14 27.72
CA GLY A 762 -80.19 8.94 27.59
C GLY A 762 -80.06 10.46 27.43
N LEU A 763 -78.88 11.03 27.15
CA LEU A 763 -78.70 12.50 27.09
C LEU A 763 -78.48 13.14 25.69
N THR A 764 -78.28 12.37 24.61
CA THR A 764 -78.01 12.91 23.27
C THR A 764 -78.88 12.27 22.19
N THR A 765 -79.47 13.07 21.29
CA THR A 765 -80.21 12.56 20.13
C THR A 765 -79.30 12.47 18.89
N THR A 766 -79.62 11.59 17.93
CA THR A 766 -78.84 11.41 16.68
C THR A 766 -78.66 12.72 15.91
N SER A 767 -79.65 13.63 15.99
CA SER A 767 -79.60 14.96 15.37
C SER A 767 -78.62 15.94 16.04
N ASP A 768 -78.31 15.75 17.33
CA ASP A 768 -77.38 16.62 18.07
C ASP A 768 -75.92 16.25 17.77
N ILE A 769 -75.65 14.97 17.53
CA ILE A 769 -74.32 14.44 17.19
C ILE A 769 -73.88 14.92 15.79
N GLU A 770 -74.79 14.85 14.81
CA GLU A 770 -74.51 15.28 13.42
C GLU A 770 -74.14 16.77 13.34
N LEU A 771 -74.80 17.62 14.14
CA LEU A 771 -74.57 19.07 14.18
C LEU A 771 -73.21 19.42 14.78
N VAL A 772 -72.79 18.70 15.84
CA VAL A 772 -71.47 18.89 16.48
C VAL A 772 -70.33 18.43 15.56
N VAL A 773 -70.51 17.33 14.83
CA VAL A 773 -69.49 16.80 13.90
C VAL A 773 -69.25 17.76 12.73
N VAL A 774 -70.31 18.35 12.17
CA VAL A 774 -70.20 19.34 11.07
C VAL A 774 -69.45 20.60 11.52
N ASP A 775 -69.66 21.07 12.76
CA ASP A 775 -68.96 22.23 13.30
C ASP A 775 -67.48 21.94 13.63
N LEU A 776 -67.15 20.71 14.05
CA LEU A 776 -65.77 20.26 14.29
C LEU A 776 -64.97 20.18 12.97
N VAL A 777 -65.56 19.59 11.92
CA VAL A 777 -64.89 19.41 10.61
C VAL A 777 -64.65 20.75 9.91
N ASN A 778 -65.58 21.70 10.03
CA ASN A 778 -65.43 23.06 9.53
C ASN A 778 -64.49 23.94 10.39
N GLY A 779 -63.91 23.40 11.46
CA GLY A 779 -62.93 24.10 12.30
C GLY A 779 -63.51 25.22 13.16
N LYS A 780 -64.83 25.21 13.42
CA LYS A 780 -65.49 26.21 14.30
C LYS A 780 -65.19 25.97 15.79
N ARG A 781 -64.74 24.77 16.15
CA ARG A 781 -64.15 24.40 17.45
C ARG A 781 -62.71 23.97 17.22
N ARG A 782 -61.74 24.81 17.59
CA ARG A 782 -60.32 24.72 17.19
C ARG A 782 -59.49 23.86 18.16
N ASP A 783 -59.75 22.56 18.22
CA ASP A 783 -59.09 21.71 19.22
C ASP A 783 -57.96 20.84 18.63
N LEU A 784 -57.89 20.64 17.30
CA LEU A 784 -56.85 19.84 16.63
C LEU A 784 -56.20 20.57 15.46
N ALA A 785 -54.86 20.68 15.48
CA ALA A 785 -54.06 21.36 14.45
C ALA A 785 -54.18 20.72 13.05
N LEU A 786 -54.40 19.41 12.98
CA LEU A 786 -54.57 18.68 11.73
C LEU A 786 -56.01 18.75 11.21
N GLY A 787 -56.98 19.06 12.08
CA GLY A 787 -58.42 19.03 11.79
C GLY A 787 -59.01 17.62 11.68
N TYR A 788 -60.33 17.54 11.54
CA TYR A 788 -61.08 16.27 11.61
C TYR A 788 -61.29 15.66 10.21
N CYS A 789 -61.49 14.34 10.15
CA CYS A 789 -62.03 13.62 8.99
C CYS A 789 -63.25 12.83 9.46
N VAL A 790 -64.26 12.68 8.60
CA VAL A 790 -65.43 11.83 8.87
C VAL A 790 -65.38 10.63 7.95
N VAL A 791 -65.51 9.44 8.51
CA VAL A 791 -65.49 8.17 7.78
C VAL A 791 -66.74 7.38 8.11
N LYS A 792 -67.28 6.63 7.13
CA LYS A 792 -68.37 5.70 7.37
C LYS A 792 -67.79 4.30 7.58
N ASN A 793 -67.89 3.83 8.81
CA ASN A 793 -67.53 2.45 9.15
C ASN A 793 -68.70 1.50 8.92
N ARG A 794 -68.38 0.20 8.80
CA ARG A 794 -69.36 -0.89 8.74
C ARG A 794 -70.04 -1.04 10.11
N GLY A 795 -71.37 -1.10 10.14
CA GLY A 795 -72.13 -1.43 11.35
C GLY A 795 -72.04 -2.92 11.71
N ALA A 796 -72.48 -3.29 12.91
CA ALA A 796 -72.55 -4.70 13.34
C ALA A 796 -73.54 -5.54 12.50
N ASP A 797 -74.41 -4.87 11.74
CA ASP A 797 -75.48 -5.39 10.89
C ASP A 797 -75.19 -5.30 9.38
N ASP A 798 -74.03 -4.75 8.97
CA ASP A 798 -73.68 -4.58 7.55
C ASP A 798 -72.89 -5.79 6.99
N SER A 799 -73.56 -6.61 6.18
CA SER A 799 -73.03 -7.86 5.61
C SER A 799 -72.40 -7.71 4.20
N SER A 800 -72.00 -6.51 3.79
CA SER A 800 -71.41 -6.29 2.45
C SER A 800 -70.12 -7.08 2.25
N THR A 801 -69.99 -7.82 1.15
CA THR A 801 -68.91 -8.79 0.93
C THR A 801 -67.66 -8.21 0.25
N GLY A 802 -67.68 -6.96 -0.26
CA GLY A 802 -66.55 -6.34 -0.98
C GLY A 802 -66.13 -4.94 -0.52
N ILE A 803 -64.85 -4.58 -0.73
CA ILE A 803 -64.28 -3.23 -0.48
C ILE A 803 -64.91 -2.17 -1.41
N GLU A 804 -65.11 -2.51 -2.68
CA GLU A 804 -65.74 -1.64 -3.70
C GLU A 804 -67.20 -1.29 -3.36
N GLU A 805 -68.00 -2.27 -2.96
CA GLU A 805 -69.40 -2.06 -2.56
C GLU A 805 -69.50 -1.16 -1.32
N ARG A 806 -68.53 -1.29 -0.41
CA ARG A 806 -68.41 -0.46 0.79
C ARG A 806 -68.02 0.98 0.46
N HIS A 807 -67.06 1.21 -0.45
CA HIS A 807 -66.74 2.56 -0.92
C HIS A 807 -67.94 3.21 -1.61
N TRP A 808 -68.73 2.45 -2.35
CA TRP A 808 -69.96 2.94 -2.96
C TRP A 808 -71.01 3.34 -1.90
N LYS A 809 -71.27 2.50 -0.88
CA LYS A 809 -72.18 2.81 0.24
C LYS A 809 -71.71 4.00 1.09
N GLU A 810 -70.40 4.20 1.23
CA GLU A 810 -69.81 5.38 1.88
C GLU A 810 -70.05 6.65 1.06
N LYS A 811 -69.81 6.58 -0.25
CA LYS A 811 -70.05 7.69 -1.18
C LYS A 811 -71.52 8.12 -1.23
N VAL A 812 -72.45 7.16 -1.23
CA VAL A 812 -73.90 7.45 -1.20
C VAL A 812 -74.30 8.13 0.12
N PHE A 813 -73.76 7.69 1.26
CA PHE A 813 -74.06 8.29 2.56
C PHE A 813 -73.60 9.74 2.68
N PHE A 814 -72.39 10.05 2.19
CA PHE A 814 -71.87 11.41 2.23
C PHE A 814 -72.50 12.34 1.17
N ALA A 815 -73.26 11.81 0.21
CA ALA A 815 -74.01 12.60 -0.75
C ALA A 815 -75.30 13.23 -0.16
N GLU A 816 -75.77 12.76 1.00
CA GLU A 816 -76.96 13.28 1.68
C GLU A 816 -76.61 14.40 2.68
N ARG A 817 -77.57 15.29 2.98
CA ARG A 817 -77.39 16.30 4.04
C ARG A 817 -77.45 15.64 5.42
N PRO A 818 -76.67 16.10 6.43
CA PRO A 818 -75.86 17.33 6.42
C PRO A 818 -74.44 17.17 5.84
N TRP A 819 -74.02 15.97 5.46
CA TRP A 819 -72.65 15.64 5.06
C TRP A 819 -72.20 16.27 3.74
N SER A 820 -73.10 16.38 2.76
CA SER A 820 -72.81 17.02 1.46
C SER A 820 -72.47 18.53 1.54
N ALA A 821 -72.59 19.13 2.72
CA ALA A 821 -72.15 20.50 2.98
C ALA A 821 -70.69 20.60 3.47
N LEU A 822 -70.02 19.47 3.72
CA LEU A 822 -68.62 19.40 4.15
C LEU A 822 -67.67 19.22 2.94
N PRO A 823 -66.40 19.63 3.06
CA PRO A 823 -65.41 19.49 1.98
C PRO A 823 -65.11 18.02 1.62
N ASP A 824 -65.03 17.70 0.31
CA ASP A 824 -64.74 16.35 -0.19
C ASP A 824 -63.37 15.80 0.26
N ASP A 825 -62.41 16.67 0.60
CA ASP A 825 -61.09 16.29 1.13
C ASP A 825 -61.11 15.91 2.63
N ARG A 826 -62.28 15.95 3.27
CA ARG A 826 -62.51 15.61 4.69
C ARG A 826 -63.48 14.44 4.89
N LEU A 827 -64.08 13.93 3.81
CA LEU A 827 -65.13 12.92 3.85
C LEU A 827 -64.67 11.61 3.20
N GLY A 828 -64.79 10.52 3.96
CA GLY A 828 -64.53 9.16 3.49
C GLY A 828 -63.10 8.68 3.61
N ILE A 829 -62.93 7.36 3.47
CA ILE A 829 -61.64 6.67 3.57
C ILE A 829 -60.61 7.15 2.54
N PRO A 830 -60.96 7.40 1.25
CA PRO A 830 -59.98 7.87 0.26
C PRO A 830 -59.35 9.23 0.64
N ALA A 831 -60.16 10.16 1.17
CA ALA A 831 -59.68 11.47 1.62
C ALA A 831 -58.77 11.36 2.84
N LEU A 832 -59.13 10.50 3.81
CA LEU A 832 -58.29 10.20 4.96
C LEU A 832 -56.93 9.61 4.55
N ARG A 833 -56.92 8.64 3.62
CA ARG A 833 -55.69 8.00 3.10
C ARG A 833 -54.75 9.01 2.44
N ALA A 834 -55.28 9.87 1.56
CA ALA A 834 -54.50 10.89 0.88
C ALA A 834 -53.85 11.88 1.87
N ARG A 835 -54.57 12.25 2.93
CA ARG A 835 -54.10 13.23 3.92
C ARG A 835 -53.08 12.65 4.89
N ILE A 836 -53.25 11.39 5.31
CA ILE A 836 -52.23 10.66 6.10
C ILE A 836 -50.93 10.57 5.30
N HIS A 837 -51.01 10.21 4.01
CA HIS A 837 -49.84 10.14 3.14
C HIS A 837 -49.12 11.49 3.01
N GLY A 838 -49.87 12.57 2.76
CA GLY A 838 -49.31 13.93 2.69
C GLY A 838 -48.63 14.35 4.00
N LEU A 839 -49.19 13.99 5.16
CA LEU A 839 -48.64 14.30 6.48
C LEU A 839 -47.37 13.49 6.80
N LEU A 840 -47.37 12.18 6.55
CA LEU A 840 -46.21 11.33 6.79
C LEU A 840 -45.04 11.76 5.89
N MET A 841 -45.31 12.06 4.62
CA MET A 841 -44.30 12.54 3.67
C MET A 841 -43.76 13.92 4.07
N SER A 842 -44.63 14.86 4.44
CA SER A 842 -44.23 16.20 4.88
C SER A 842 -43.42 16.17 6.17
N ARG A 843 -43.83 15.36 7.15
CA ARG A 843 -43.12 15.21 8.43
C ARG A 843 -41.74 14.58 8.21
N THR A 844 -41.67 13.50 7.43
CA THR A 844 -40.41 12.84 7.06
C THR A 844 -39.45 13.84 6.41
N LYS A 845 -39.91 14.59 5.40
CA LYS A 845 -39.10 15.63 4.73
C LYS A 845 -38.65 16.76 5.68
N SER A 846 -39.45 17.11 6.69
CA SER A 846 -39.12 18.18 7.64
C SER A 846 -38.13 17.78 8.74
N GLU A 847 -38.03 16.49 9.05
CA GLU A 847 -37.16 15.99 10.12
C GLU A 847 -35.81 15.47 9.59
N ILE A 848 -35.73 15.00 8.34
CA ILE A 848 -34.47 14.55 7.71
C ILE A 848 -33.32 15.58 7.84
N PRO A 849 -33.52 16.89 7.57
CA PRO A 849 -32.45 17.87 7.72
C PRO A 849 -31.93 17.99 9.16
N LYS A 850 -32.81 17.91 10.16
CA LYS A 850 -32.43 18.02 11.58
C LYS A 850 -31.63 16.81 12.05
N VAL A 851 -32.03 15.62 11.62
CA VAL A 851 -31.30 14.38 11.90
C VAL A 851 -29.93 14.40 11.23
N LYS A 852 -29.85 14.90 9.99
CA LYS A 852 -28.58 15.09 9.28
C LYS A 852 -27.64 16.05 10.01
N ASP A 853 -28.15 17.16 10.52
CA ASP A 853 -27.36 18.13 11.28
C ASP A 853 -26.86 17.53 12.61
N GLU A 854 -27.71 16.80 13.32
CA GLU A 854 -27.35 16.13 14.58
C GLU A 854 -26.27 15.05 14.38
N ILE A 855 -26.43 14.19 13.36
CA ILE A 855 -25.44 13.14 13.05
C ILE A 855 -24.13 13.76 12.59
N SER A 856 -24.18 14.84 11.79
CA SER A 856 -22.97 15.57 11.37
C SER A 856 -22.23 16.18 12.57
N ALA A 857 -22.95 16.73 13.55
CA ALA A 857 -22.36 17.28 14.77
C ALA A 857 -21.73 16.19 15.66
N ARG A 858 -22.41 15.06 15.84
CA ARG A 858 -21.88 13.91 16.58
C ARG A 858 -20.66 13.30 15.89
N LEU A 859 -20.70 13.15 14.57
CA LEU A 859 -19.58 12.65 13.77
C LEU A 859 -18.37 13.57 13.92
N LYS A 860 -18.57 14.88 13.82
CA LYS A 860 -17.49 15.87 14.03
C LYS A 860 -16.85 15.71 15.40
N THR A 861 -17.65 15.61 16.45
CA THR A 861 -17.17 15.46 17.83
C THR A 861 -16.38 14.15 18.02
N LYS A 862 -16.90 13.04 17.49
CA LYS A 862 -16.26 11.73 17.60
C LYS A 862 -14.96 11.64 16.79
N LYS A 863 -14.92 12.22 15.59
CA LYS A 863 -13.68 12.36 14.80
C LYS A 863 -12.62 13.18 15.52
N GLN A 864 -13.00 14.29 16.15
CA GLN A 864 -12.08 15.09 16.96
C GLN A 864 -11.53 14.31 18.16
N LEU A 865 -12.36 13.49 18.81
CA LEU A 865 -11.90 12.62 19.91
C LEU A 865 -10.94 11.53 19.43
N LEU A 866 -11.19 10.93 18.26
CA LEU A 866 -10.30 9.92 17.67
C LEU A 866 -8.98 10.54 17.20
N GLU A 867 -9.01 11.72 16.58
CA GLU A 867 -7.83 12.49 16.19
C GLU A 867 -6.96 12.86 17.40
N ALA A 868 -7.59 13.22 18.53
CA ALA A 868 -6.89 13.52 19.77
C ALA A 868 -6.19 12.30 20.41
N MET A 869 -6.60 11.07 20.07
CA MET A 869 -5.96 9.83 20.52
C MET A 869 -4.75 9.42 19.66
N GLY A 870 -4.39 10.19 18.63
CA GLY A 870 -3.26 9.85 17.77
C GLY A 870 -3.47 8.61 16.90
N ALA A 871 -2.40 8.12 16.26
CA ALA A 871 -2.45 6.93 15.41
C ALA A 871 -2.47 5.65 16.26
N SER A 872 -3.26 4.66 15.84
CA SER A 872 -3.29 3.31 16.43
C SER A 872 -1.89 2.69 16.41
N HIS A 873 -1.52 2.03 17.50
CA HIS A 873 -0.29 1.25 17.64
C HIS A 873 -0.52 -0.04 18.43
N SER A 874 -1.66 -0.67 18.14
CA SER A 874 -2.18 -1.85 18.84
C SER A 874 -1.58 -3.16 18.34
N THR A 875 -0.95 -3.15 17.17
CA THR A 875 -0.28 -4.31 16.56
C THR A 875 1.22 -4.07 16.40
N PRO A 876 2.05 -5.14 16.37
CA PRO A 876 3.49 -5.00 16.14
C PRO A 876 3.84 -4.25 14.84
N GLU A 877 3.02 -4.35 13.80
CA GLU A 877 3.20 -3.62 12.54
C GLU A 877 2.97 -2.12 12.72
N GLU A 878 1.91 -1.75 13.45
CA GLU A 878 1.60 -0.34 13.75
C GLU A 878 2.64 0.29 14.69
N GLN A 879 3.10 -0.46 15.70
CA GLN A 879 4.19 -0.07 16.61
C GLN A 879 5.49 0.17 15.86
N ARG A 880 5.84 -0.75 14.94
CA ARG A 880 7.03 -0.61 14.09
C ARG A 880 6.92 0.59 13.17
N ALA A 881 5.74 0.87 12.62
CA ALA A 881 5.50 2.07 11.82
C ALA A 881 5.62 3.36 12.65
N LEU A 882 5.16 3.36 13.91
CA LEU A 882 5.28 4.50 14.83
C LEU A 882 6.75 4.78 15.17
N LEU A 883 7.48 3.77 15.63
CA LEU A 883 8.91 3.89 15.95
C LEU A 883 9.74 4.21 14.70
N GLY A 884 9.34 3.71 13.53
CA GLY A 884 9.98 4.02 12.25
C GLY A 884 9.87 5.50 11.88
N ARG A 885 8.72 6.15 12.15
CA ARG A 885 8.58 7.61 11.98
C ARG A 885 9.49 8.40 12.93
N VAL A 886 9.58 7.96 14.19
CA VAL A 886 10.48 8.57 15.18
C VAL A 886 11.94 8.43 14.75
N ALA A 887 12.38 7.24 14.36
CA ALA A 887 13.73 6.97 13.89
C ALA A 887 14.07 7.78 12.64
N SER A 888 13.17 7.84 11.65
CA SER A 888 13.37 8.60 10.43
C SER A 888 13.53 10.11 10.72
N ARG A 889 12.67 10.65 11.59
CA ARG A 889 12.77 12.06 12.02
C ARG A 889 14.07 12.34 12.77
N PHE A 890 14.48 11.44 13.67
CA PHE A 890 15.75 11.54 14.39
C PHE A 890 16.94 11.53 13.43
N VAL A 891 16.95 10.62 12.44
CA VAL A 891 18.02 10.49 11.43
C VAL A 891 18.08 11.72 10.54
N GLN A 892 16.93 12.26 10.12
CA GLN A 892 16.87 13.49 9.32
C GLN A 892 17.50 14.68 10.06
N LEU A 893 17.10 14.91 11.31
CA LEU A 893 17.64 16.00 12.13
C LEU A 893 19.13 15.80 12.44
N LYS A 894 19.57 14.56 12.67
CA LYS A 894 20.99 14.20 12.78
C LYS A 894 21.77 14.64 11.54
N LEU A 895 21.30 14.28 10.33
CA LEU A 895 22.00 14.63 9.09
C LEU A 895 22.07 16.14 8.89
N TYR A 896 20.98 16.87 9.11
CA TYR A 896 21.00 18.34 9.05
C TYR A 896 21.95 18.97 10.08
N ALA A 897 22.04 18.38 11.28
CA ALA A 897 22.93 18.84 12.33
C ALA A 897 24.42 18.59 12.02
N LEU A 898 24.74 17.48 11.34
CA LEU A 898 26.09 17.12 10.90
C LEU A 898 26.54 17.91 9.68
N ASP A 899 25.66 18.15 8.71
CA ASP A 899 25.95 18.89 7.47
C ASP A 899 25.84 20.42 7.63
N ALA A 900 25.45 20.90 8.82
CA ALA A 900 25.15 22.30 9.10
C ALA A 900 24.01 22.91 8.25
N TYR A 901 23.05 22.09 7.80
CA TYR A 901 21.87 22.52 7.03
C TYR A 901 20.72 23.01 7.91
N TYR A 902 20.99 23.98 8.79
CA TYR A 902 20.04 24.47 9.81
C TYR A 902 18.82 25.22 9.27
N THR A 903 18.81 25.60 7.99
CA THR A 903 17.67 26.31 7.37
C THR A 903 16.58 25.37 6.84
N ARG A 904 16.87 24.07 6.75
CA ARG A 904 15.90 23.08 6.27
C ARG A 904 14.84 22.71 7.31
N ASP A 905 15.04 23.10 8.56
CA ASP A 905 14.11 22.83 9.65
C ASP A 905 14.11 23.96 10.68
N THR A 906 12.92 24.43 11.09
CA THR A 906 12.78 25.54 12.04
C THR A 906 13.24 25.17 13.45
N VAL A 907 13.31 23.87 13.77
CA VAL A 907 13.74 23.43 15.11
C VAL A 907 15.14 23.90 15.48
N PHE A 908 16.04 24.09 14.51
CA PHE A 908 17.38 24.62 14.78
C PHE A 908 17.40 26.13 15.13
N GLN A 909 16.32 26.85 14.84
CA GLN A 909 16.12 28.23 15.29
C GLN A 909 15.53 28.27 16.71
N GLU A 910 14.58 27.38 16.98
CA GLU A 910 13.89 27.25 18.27
C GLU A 910 14.78 26.63 19.35
N GLN A 911 15.59 25.64 18.97
CA GLN A 911 16.52 24.93 19.84
C GLN A 911 17.95 25.01 19.27
N PRO A 912 18.71 26.08 19.60
CA PRO A 912 20.14 26.18 19.25
C PRO A 912 20.99 25.02 19.80
N GLY A 913 20.44 24.28 20.78
CA GLY A 913 20.88 22.96 21.28
C GLY A 913 21.32 21.99 20.20
N LEU A 914 20.59 21.95 19.09
CA LEU A 914 20.70 20.93 18.05
C LEU A 914 21.78 21.23 17.00
N LYS A 915 22.50 22.36 17.07
CA LYS A 915 23.55 22.73 16.11
C LYS A 915 24.87 21.97 16.37
N LEU A 916 24.82 20.65 16.25
CA LEU A 916 25.87 19.72 16.69
C LEU A 916 27.25 20.03 16.09
N ILE A 917 27.38 20.04 14.75
CA ILE A 917 28.71 20.20 14.12
C ILE A 917 29.35 21.57 14.41
N THR A 918 28.53 22.61 14.59
CA THR A 918 29.00 23.95 14.95
C THR A 918 29.66 23.93 16.33
N ARG A 919 28.98 23.31 17.31
CA ARG A 919 29.51 23.16 18.68
C ARG A 919 30.77 22.30 18.72
N MET A 920 30.77 21.20 17.98
CA MET A 920 31.91 20.30 17.94
C MET A 920 33.15 20.95 17.30
N ARG A 921 32.93 21.78 16.28
CA ARG A 921 33.99 22.59 15.67
C ARG A 921 34.58 23.59 16.68
N GLU A 922 33.75 24.35 17.38
CA GLU A 922 34.21 25.29 18.42
C GLU A 922 35.04 24.56 19.50
N LEU A 923 34.55 23.40 19.97
CA LEU A 923 35.26 22.58 20.96
C LEU A 923 36.64 22.12 20.46
N ASN A 924 36.72 21.62 19.22
CA ASN A 924 37.98 21.19 18.60
C ASN A 924 38.96 22.36 18.37
N GLU A 925 38.46 23.54 18.00
CA GLU A 925 39.28 24.75 17.85
C GLU A 925 39.89 25.19 19.20
N VAL A 926 39.13 25.11 20.28
CA VAL A 926 39.61 25.43 21.64
C VAL A 926 40.64 24.41 22.13
N PHE A 927 40.39 23.12 21.92
CA PHE A 927 41.37 22.07 22.23
C PHE A 927 42.69 22.28 21.50
N SER A 928 42.62 22.56 20.19
CA SER A 928 43.79 22.89 19.39
C SER A 928 44.52 24.09 19.98
N LYS A 929 43.88 25.26 20.12
CA LYS A 929 44.51 26.47 20.68
C LYS A 929 45.17 26.21 22.04
N THR A 930 44.51 25.48 22.92
CA THR A 930 45.01 25.16 24.26
C THR A 930 46.24 24.26 24.21
N LEU A 931 46.24 23.21 23.36
CA LEU A 931 47.39 22.33 23.21
C LEU A 931 48.58 23.03 22.54
N TYR A 932 48.32 23.93 21.58
CA TYR A 932 49.35 24.74 20.93
C TYR A 932 50.00 25.74 21.90
N GLY A 933 49.21 26.42 22.72
CA GLY A 933 49.69 27.48 23.63
C GLY A 933 50.23 26.98 24.97
N ALA A 934 49.61 25.96 25.57
CA ALA A 934 49.89 25.53 26.94
C ALA A 934 50.18 24.03 27.10
N GLY A 935 50.12 23.25 26.02
CA GLY A 935 50.34 21.80 26.06
C GLY A 935 51.75 21.37 26.46
N HIS A 936 52.73 22.28 26.36
CA HIS A 936 54.11 22.04 26.78
C HIS A 936 54.32 22.41 28.27
N THR A 937 55.24 21.72 28.94
CA THR A 937 55.54 22.01 30.35
C THR A 937 56.37 23.27 30.52
N ARG A 938 57.41 23.47 29.69
CA ARG A 938 58.35 24.62 29.79
C ARG A 938 58.44 25.33 28.46
N ILE A 939 58.58 26.65 28.49
CA ILE A 939 58.65 27.46 27.26
C ILE A 939 59.90 27.11 26.46
N PHE A 940 59.75 26.88 25.16
CA PHE A 940 60.88 26.65 24.26
C PHE A 940 61.65 27.95 23.98
N VAL A 941 62.96 27.84 23.73
CA VAL A 941 63.80 29.02 23.44
C VAL A 941 63.36 29.67 22.13
N GLY A 942 63.00 30.96 22.20
CA GLY A 942 62.54 31.74 21.05
C GLY A 942 61.02 31.80 20.88
N GLU A 943 60.24 31.11 21.73
CA GLU A 943 58.79 31.32 21.81
C GLU A 943 58.47 32.48 22.77
N ILE A 944 57.56 33.38 22.38
CA ILE A 944 57.10 34.49 23.22
C ILE A 944 56.13 33.90 24.26
N SER A 945 56.35 34.19 25.56
CA SER A 945 55.38 33.92 26.63
C SER A 945 54.02 34.50 26.21
N SER A 946 53.05 33.63 25.94
CA SER A 946 51.70 34.02 25.56
C SER A 946 51.00 34.62 26.78
N SER A 947 51.23 35.91 27.02
CA SER A 947 50.57 36.70 28.07
C SER A 947 49.07 36.94 27.80
N SER A 948 48.40 36.03 27.08
CA SER A 948 46.98 36.09 26.69
C SER A 948 46.23 34.77 26.95
N LEU A 949 46.70 33.95 27.89
CA LEU A 949 45.88 32.91 28.51
C LEU A 949 45.25 33.46 29.81
N PRO A 950 44.03 33.03 30.20
CA PRO A 950 43.37 33.53 31.40
C PRO A 950 44.25 33.31 32.63
N LYS A 951 44.50 34.37 33.42
CA LYS A 951 45.18 34.22 34.71
C LYS A 951 44.26 33.44 35.64
N GLY A 952 44.62 32.19 35.96
CA GLY A 952 44.00 31.42 37.02
C GLY A 952 44.03 32.20 38.35
N HIS A 953 42.93 32.11 39.10
CA HIS A 953 42.82 32.67 40.44
C HIS A 953 43.97 32.13 41.32
N GLN A 954 44.83 33.03 41.80
CA GLN A 954 45.79 32.72 42.86
C GLN A 954 45.03 32.39 44.14
N VAL A 955 45.16 31.16 44.62
CA VAL A 955 44.93 30.82 46.03
C VAL A 955 46.08 31.45 46.84
N ASN A 956 45.83 32.63 47.41
CA ASN A 956 46.71 33.22 48.40
C ASN A 956 46.49 32.54 49.76
N GLY A 957 47.30 31.51 50.03
CA GLY A 957 47.51 31.01 51.38
C GLY A 957 48.69 31.73 52.03
N GLY A 958 48.42 32.64 52.98
CA GLY A 958 49.49 33.37 53.67
C GLY A 958 49.03 34.31 54.79
N GLY A 959 48.29 33.79 55.78
CA GLY A 959 48.24 34.25 57.17
C GLY A 959 47.85 35.71 57.49
N THR A 960 46.72 35.87 58.20
CA THR A 960 46.72 36.56 59.52
C THR A 960 45.40 36.30 60.25
N THR A 961 45.50 35.55 61.35
CA THR A 961 44.71 35.61 62.59
C THR A 961 43.51 36.57 62.62
N LEU A 962 42.29 36.02 62.75
CA LEU A 962 41.35 36.16 63.88
C LEU A 962 39.91 35.88 63.44
N GLU A 963 39.29 34.89 64.08
CA GLU A 963 37.86 34.78 64.39
C GLU A 963 37.32 36.07 65.07
N PRO A 964 36.01 36.22 65.40
CA PRO A 964 34.80 35.45 65.05
C PRO A 964 33.62 36.38 64.65
N GLU A 965 32.41 35.81 64.59
CA GLU A 965 31.09 36.44 64.78
C GLU A 965 30.31 36.91 63.54
N VAL A 966 29.01 36.66 63.39
CA VAL A 966 28.04 35.72 63.97
C VAL A 966 26.75 35.97 63.19
N ASN A 967 26.06 34.89 62.85
CA ASN A 967 24.61 34.72 62.71
C ASN A 967 23.77 35.50 61.68
N SER A 968 23.17 34.67 60.84
CA SER A 968 21.74 34.28 60.89
C SER A 968 20.83 34.89 59.85
N MET A 969 20.30 33.97 59.05
CA MET A 969 18.90 33.83 58.62
C MET A 969 18.96 32.84 57.45
N PHE A 970 18.64 31.56 57.54
CA PHE A 970 17.62 30.86 58.32
C PHE A 970 18.04 29.38 58.52
N ALA A 971 17.64 28.79 59.65
CA ALA A 971 17.67 27.35 59.90
C ALA A 971 16.31 26.88 60.42
N SER A 972 15.94 25.68 59.98
CA SER A 972 14.97 24.69 60.50
C SER A 972 13.50 25.09 60.69
N GLU A 973 12.61 24.32 60.06
CA GLU A 973 11.77 23.34 60.78
C GLU A 973 11.56 22.09 59.87
N ASP A 974 11.93 20.94 60.42
CA ASP A 974 11.35 19.59 60.29
C ASP A 974 11.10 18.92 58.91
N GLY A 975 11.73 17.76 58.69
CA GLY A 975 11.30 16.78 57.67
C GLY A 975 12.38 15.83 57.11
N GLU A 976 12.78 14.83 57.90
CA GLU A 976 13.32 13.50 57.52
C GLU A 976 14.57 13.38 56.62
N ASP A 977 15.73 13.34 57.28
CA ASP A 977 16.83 12.36 57.19
C ASP A 977 17.17 11.66 55.85
N GLY A 978 18.22 12.20 55.19
CA GLY A 978 19.13 11.51 54.27
C GLY A 978 20.33 12.41 53.93
N GLU A 979 21.56 11.93 54.15
CA GLU A 979 22.84 12.66 54.10
C GLU A 979 23.10 13.55 52.85
N PRO A 980 23.90 14.64 52.97
CA PRO A 980 24.28 15.46 51.81
C PRO A 980 25.41 14.80 51.01
N GLY A 981 25.07 14.18 49.88
CA GLY A 981 26.04 13.77 48.85
C GLY A 981 26.61 14.99 48.13
N GLY A 982 27.93 15.10 48.08
CA GLY A 982 28.63 16.15 47.33
C GLY A 982 28.49 15.97 45.83
N GLY A 983 27.89 16.96 45.15
CA GLY A 983 27.88 17.06 43.69
C GLY A 983 28.96 18.04 43.21
N THR A 984 29.99 17.51 42.56
CA THR A 984 31.04 18.28 41.88
C THR A 984 30.49 18.88 40.58
N VAL A 985 30.18 20.18 40.57
CA VAL A 985 29.81 20.92 39.35
C VAL A 985 31.03 20.97 38.41
N ARG A 986 30.90 20.50 37.16
CA ARG A 986 31.95 20.54 36.12
C ARG A 986 32.04 21.90 35.44
N ASP A 987 31.95 22.98 36.21
CA ASP A 987 31.98 24.33 35.69
C ASP A 987 33.39 24.68 35.15
N GLY A 988 33.56 24.71 33.82
CA GLY A 988 34.37 25.74 33.16
C GLY A 988 35.87 25.55 32.89
N TYR A 989 36.46 24.35 32.96
CA TYR A 989 37.94 24.25 33.02
C TYR A 989 38.78 24.03 31.75
N TYR A 990 38.24 24.15 30.52
CA TYR A 990 39.08 24.57 29.35
C TYR A 990 38.33 25.26 28.21
N CYS A 991 37.03 25.53 28.35
CA CYS A 991 36.15 26.05 27.28
C CYS A 991 35.82 27.55 27.48
N VAL A 992 36.81 28.39 27.80
CA VAL A 992 36.58 29.82 28.10
C VAL A 992 36.09 30.60 26.87
N ASP A 993 36.39 30.10 25.67
CA ASP A 993 36.09 30.75 24.39
C ASP A 993 34.89 30.13 23.64
N CYS A 994 34.21 29.16 24.23
CA CYS A 994 33.07 28.49 23.61
C CYS A 994 31.82 29.36 23.72
N THR A 995 31.01 29.44 22.65
CA THR A 995 29.78 30.26 22.69
C THR A 995 28.58 29.55 23.32
N PHE A 996 28.76 28.28 23.67
CA PHE A 996 27.74 27.41 24.26
C PHE A 996 28.24 26.82 25.57
N THR A 997 27.31 26.48 26.46
CA THR A 997 27.60 25.81 27.73
C THR A 997 27.71 24.30 27.51
N ILE A 998 28.69 23.69 28.18
CA ILE A 998 28.76 22.22 28.29
C ILE A 998 27.64 21.81 29.28
N PRO A 999 26.82 20.79 28.97
CA PRO A 999 25.77 20.34 29.88
C PRO A 999 26.34 19.91 31.24
N ASP A 1000 25.77 20.42 32.34
CA ASP A 1000 26.03 19.92 33.70
C ASP A 1000 25.21 18.64 33.97
N ASP A 1001 25.79 17.74 34.76
CA ASP A 1001 25.23 16.42 35.06
C ASP A 1001 23.90 16.49 35.83
N GLU A 1002 22.83 16.02 35.19
CA GLU A 1002 21.68 15.37 35.85
C GLU A 1002 21.61 13.88 35.49
N LEU A 1003 22.73 13.24 35.12
CA LEU A 1003 22.73 11.91 34.49
C LEU A 1003 23.81 10.99 35.06
N SER A 1004 23.45 10.25 36.11
CA SER A 1004 24.29 9.26 36.81
C SER A 1004 24.82 8.10 35.96
N GLU A 1005 24.47 8.02 34.67
CA GLU A 1005 24.78 6.89 33.78
C GLU A 1005 26.16 6.99 33.12
N LEU A 1006 26.71 8.20 32.93
CA LEU A 1006 27.98 8.43 32.22
C LEU A 1006 29.21 8.54 33.13
N ASP A 1007 29.03 8.53 34.46
CA ASP A 1007 30.12 8.66 35.46
C ASP A 1007 31.23 7.61 35.29
N THR A 1008 30.87 6.44 34.75
CA THR A 1008 31.82 5.34 34.52
C THR A 1008 32.73 5.55 33.31
N VAL A 1009 32.37 6.45 32.40
CA VAL A 1009 33.08 6.69 31.13
C VAL A 1009 33.85 8.02 31.14
N LEU A 1010 33.30 9.06 31.77
CA LEU A 1010 33.85 10.40 31.68
C LEU A 1010 35.08 10.58 32.60
N ALA A 1011 36.11 11.25 32.11
CA ALA A 1011 37.32 11.52 32.87
C ALA A 1011 37.23 12.84 33.66
N GLU A 1012 37.93 12.95 34.80
CA GLU A 1012 37.93 14.18 35.60
C GLU A 1012 38.24 15.44 34.75
N PRO A 1013 37.54 16.57 35.00
CA PRO A 1013 37.87 17.85 34.38
C PRO A 1013 39.35 18.21 34.59
N TYR A 1014 39.96 18.84 33.59
CA TYR A 1014 41.37 19.24 33.64
C TYR A 1014 41.56 20.68 33.21
N ASP A 1015 42.15 21.49 34.12
CA ASP A 1015 42.60 22.86 33.84
C ASP A 1015 44.07 22.86 33.39
N CYS A 1016 44.32 23.36 32.18
CA CYS A 1016 45.65 23.38 31.59
C CYS A 1016 46.45 24.60 32.08
N ILE A 1017 47.26 24.40 33.12
CA ILE A 1017 48.13 25.43 33.69
C ILE A 1017 49.13 25.93 32.64
N ALA A 1018 49.45 27.24 32.68
CA ALA A 1018 50.45 27.86 31.82
C ALA A 1018 51.82 27.16 31.88
N PRO A 1019 52.62 27.20 30.80
CA PRO A 1019 54.00 26.71 30.81
C PRO A 1019 54.88 27.40 31.86
N LEU A 1020 55.83 26.67 32.44
CA LEU A 1020 56.82 27.21 33.36
C LEU A 1020 57.83 28.08 32.59
N GLU A 1021 58.23 29.21 33.17
CA GLU A 1021 59.23 30.14 32.61
C GLU A 1021 60.69 29.75 32.94
N ASP A 1022 60.90 28.58 33.55
CA ASP A 1022 62.23 28.07 33.88
C ASP A 1022 63.08 27.80 32.63
N ASP A 1023 64.41 27.95 32.73
CA ASP A 1023 65.33 27.74 31.60
C ASP A 1023 65.31 26.27 31.14
N ILE A 1024 64.61 26.00 30.04
CA ILE A 1024 64.53 24.68 29.43
C ILE A 1024 65.91 24.13 29.05
N LEU A 1025 66.89 24.98 28.72
CA LEU A 1025 68.25 24.54 28.39
C LEU A 1025 68.97 23.99 29.62
N GLN A 1026 68.72 24.56 30.81
CA GLN A 1026 69.26 24.02 32.06
C GLN A 1026 68.66 22.65 32.36
N HIS A 1027 67.35 22.49 32.19
CA HIS A 1027 66.69 21.20 32.40
C HIS A 1027 67.20 20.12 31.42
N ILE A 1028 67.37 20.47 30.14
CA ILE A 1028 67.95 19.58 29.12
C ILE A 1028 69.38 19.18 29.51
N GLU A 1029 70.17 20.10 30.06
CA GLU A 1029 71.54 19.83 30.50
C GLU A 1029 71.56 18.87 31.70
N GLU A 1030 70.71 19.07 32.70
CA GLU A 1030 70.56 18.18 33.85
C GLU A 1030 70.17 16.76 33.40
N GLU A 1031 69.14 16.63 32.56
CA GLU A 1031 68.65 15.34 32.06
C GLU A 1031 69.69 14.65 31.15
N TYR A 1032 70.40 15.41 30.31
CA TYR A 1032 71.50 14.87 29.50
C TYR A 1032 72.65 14.36 30.38
N LEU A 1033 73.02 15.06 31.45
CA LEU A 1033 74.11 14.65 32.34
C LEU A 1033 73.76 13.39 33.14
N THR A 1034 72.48 13.19 33.50
CA THR A 1034 72.00 12.01 34.22
C THR A 1034 71.73 10.81 33.30
N SER A 1035 71.51 11.04 32.01
CA SER A 1035 71.03 10.02 31.06
C SER A 1035 71.98 9.72 29.88
N ARG A 1036 73.15 10.36 29.81
CA ARG A 1036 74.19 10.10 28.78
C ARG A 1036 74.87 8.74 28.94
N GLY A 1037 75.11 8.05 27.83
CA GLY A 1037 75.82 6.78 27.74
C GLY A 1037 77.26 6.93 27.22
N TYR A 1038 77.71 5.95 26.44
CA TYR A 1038 79.05 5.91 25.83
C TYR A 1038 79.15 6.65 24.48
N GLU A 1039 78.28 7.63 24.21
CA GLU A 1039 78.26 8.32 22.90
C GLU A 1039 79.51 9.18 22.67
N LEU A 1040 80.19 8.98 21.53
CA LEU A 1040 81.41 9.71 21.14
C LEU A 1040 81.04 11.01 20.40
N GLY A 1041 80.70 12.06 21.14
CA GLY A 1041 80.57 13.42 20.60
C GLY A 1041 79.18 13.83 20.09
N THR A 1042 78.14 13.06 20.41
CA THR A 1042 76.71 13.37 20.15
C THR A 1042 75.84 12.98 21.37
N PHE A 1043 74.51 12.99 21.23
CA PHE A 1043 73.56 12.52 22.25
C PHE A 1043 72.69 11.37 21.72
N GLY A 1044 72.26 10.48 22.60
CA GLY A 1044 71.34 9.38 22.27
C GLY A 1044 69.88 9.85 22.11
N ALA A 1045 69.12 9.20 21.22
CA ALA A 1045 67.70 9.51 20.97
C ALA A 1045 66.77 9.25 22.18
N GLU A 1046 67.22 8.45 23.15
CA GLU A 1046 66.48 8.18 24.39
C GLU A 1046 66.37 9.44 25.27
N VAL A 1047 67.38 10.32 25.28
CA VAL A 1047 67.34 11.59 26.02
C VAL A 1047 66.24 12.50 25.47
N VAL A 1048 66.10 12.60 24.14
CA VAL A 1048 65.02 13.35 23.49
C VAL A 1048 63.65 12.75 23.84
N SER A 1049 63.56 11.42 23.87
CA SER A 1049 62.32 10.72 24.21
C SER A 1049 61.89 10.95 25.66
N GLY A 1050 62.83 10.95 26.60
CA GLY A 1050 62.57 11.26 28.02
C GLY A 1050 62.08 12.69 28.22
N ILE A 1051 62.78 13.67 27.63
CA ILE A 1051 62.43 15.09 27.74
C ILE A 1051 61.10 15.38 27.03
N PHE A 1052 60.83 14.73 25.89
CA PHE A 1052 59.54 14.85 25.20
C PHE A 1052 58.36 14.41 26.08
N LYS A 1053 58.48 13.27 26.78
CA LYS A 1053 57.42 12.77 27.68
C LYS A 1053 57.14 13.74 28.82
N GLU A 1054 58.18 14.38 29.36
CA GLU A 1054 58.02 15.43 30.37
C GLU A 1054 57.36 16.68 29.79
N GLN A 1055 57.80 17.12 28.61
CA GLN A 1055 57.24 18.29 27.95
C GLN A 1055 55.78 18.11 27.55
N ALA A 1056 55.38 16.92 27.10
CA ALA A 1056 54.02 16.61 26.68
C ALA A 1056 53.14 15.99 27.79
N LYS A 1057 53.55 16.05 29.07
CA LYS A 1057 52.83 15.42 30.20
C LYS A 1057 51.37 15.89 30.35
N LYS A 1058 51.07 17.11 29.91
CA LYS A 1058 49.73 17.72 29.97
C LYS A 1058 48.77 17.16 28.92
N TRP A 1059 49.26 16.49 27.87
CA TRP A 1059 48.43 16.03 26.76
C TRP A 1059 47.41 14.99 27.21
N ARG A 1060 47.81 14.03 28.04
CA ARG A 1060 46.92 12.95 28.54
C ARG A 1060 45.69 13.49 29.28
N PRO A 1061 45.81 14.27 30.37
CA PRO A 1061 44.64 14.78 31.07
C PRO A 1061 43.83 15.78 30.22
N LEU A 1062 44.48 16.61 29.39
CA LEU A 1062 43.79 17.55 28.50
C LEU A 1062 42.95 16.85 27.42
N THR A 1063 43.50 15.81 26.78
CA THR A 1063 42.78 15.05 25.76
C THR A 1063 41.60 14.25 26.35
N ARG A 1064 41.77 13.67 27.54
CA ARG A 1064 40.68 12.98 28.26
C ARG A 1064 39.51 13.92 28.59
N ALA A 1065 39.82 15.11 29.10
CA ALA A 1065 38.81 16.14 29.37
C ALA A 1065 38.13 16.59 28.06
N HIS A 1066 38.91 16.73 26.97
CA HIS A 1066 38.36 17.09 25.66
C HIS A 1066 37.33 16.11 25.13
N VAL A 1067 37.69 14.83 25.13
CA VAL A 1067 36.83 13.76 24.65
C VAL A 1067 35.60 13.60 25.55
N SER A 1068 35.74 13.78 26.87
CA SER A 1068 34.61 13.75 27.81
C SER A 1068 33.59 14.83 27.52
N ASN A 1069 34.04 16.06 27.21
CA ASN A 1069 33.13 17.13 26.83
C ASN A 1069 32.49 16.92 25.46
N ALA A 1070 33.22 16.34 24.50
CA ALA A 1070 32.64 15.95 23.22
C ALA A 1070 31.54 14.88 23.40
N ILE A 1071 31.74 13.90 24.28
CA ILE A 1071 30.73 12.89 24.65
C ILE A 1071 29.48 13.57 25.22
N LEU A 1072 29.63 14.49 26.18
CA LEU A 1072 28.50 15.22 26.78
C LEU A 1072 27.69 16.01 25.74
N VAL A 1073 28.36 16.67 24.80
CA VAL A 1073 27.70 17.40 23.71
C VAL A 1073 26.91 16.45 22.79
N VAL A 1074 27.47 15.28 22.48
CA VAL A 1074 26.79 14.26 21.66
C VAL A 1074 25.61 13.62 22.40
N ASP A 1075 25.76 13.23 23.66
CA ASP A 1075 24.69 12.65 24.47
C ASP A 1075 23.52 13.61 24.61
N ARG A 1076 23.80 14.88 24.92
CA ARG A 1076 22.75 15.91 25.01
C ARG A 1076 22.06 16.13 23.66
N PHE A 1077 22.80 16.09 22.56
CA PHE A 1077 22.21 16.17 21.23
C PHE A 1077 21.25 15.01 20.97
N ILE A 1078 21.64 13.77 21.29
CA ILE A 1078 20.79 12.59 21.10
C ILE A 1078 19.49 12.74 21.91
N LYS A 1079 19.58 13.14 23.18
CA LYS A 1079 18.41 13.37 24.03
C LYS A 1079 17.47 14.44 23.46
N SER A 1080 17.98 15.62 23.13
CA SER A 1080 17.15 16.70 22.58
C SER A 1080 16.60 16.37 21.19
N ASN A 1081 17.35 15.66 20.34
CA ASN A 1081 16.85 15.21 19.04
C ASN A 1081 15.71 14.19 19.20
N LEU A 1082 15.85 13.27 20.15
CA LEU A 1082 14.81 12.30 20.47
C LEU A 1082 13.55 12.96 21.07
N GLU A 1083 13.71 13.98 21.93
CA GLU A 1083 12.59 14.77 22.45
C GLU A 1083 11.78 15.46 21.35
N VAL A 1084 12.46 15.96 20.30
CA VAL A 1084 11.80 16.58 19.14
C VAL A 1084 11.17 15.53 18.22
N ALA A 1085 11.84 14.39 18.02
CA ALA A 1085 11.37 13.32 17.15
C ALA A 1085 10.20 12.54 17.76
N CYS A 1086 10.15 12.43 19.10
CA CYS A 1086 9.12 11.74 19.85
C CYS A 1086 8.56 12.67 20.96
N PRO A 1087 7.45 13.38 20.68
CA PRO A 1087 6.81 14.25 21.66
C PRO A 1087 6.18 13.48 22.84
N GLU A 1088 5.86 12.20 22.64
CA GLU A 1088 5.18 11.35 23.61
C GLU A 1088 6.16 10.81 24.66
N GLU A 1089 5.95 11.21 25.91
CA GLU A 1089 6.90 10.98 27.01
C GLU A 1089 7.09 9.50 27.36
N THR A 1090 6.02 8.70 27.31
CA THR A 1090 6.02 7.27 27.62
C THR A 1090 6.90 6.50 26.63
N ILE A 1091 6.63 6.64 25.33
CA ILE A 1091 7.36 5.97 24.25
C ILE A 1091 8.82 6.45 24.23
N ARG A 1092 9.05 7.76 24.41
CA ARG A 1092 10.40 8.32 24.48
C ARG A 1092 11.21 7.72 25.62
N SER A 1093 10.63 7.60 26.81
CA SER A 1093 11.31 7.03 27.98
C SER A 1093 11.63 5.55 27.79
N SER A 1094 10.69 4.76 27.26
CA SER A 1094 10.93 3.34 26.96
C SER A 1094 12.00 3.16 25.88
N LEU A 1095 11.97 3.99 24.83
CA LEU A 1095 12.98 3.95 23.77
C LEU A 1095 14.36 4.36 24.27
N TRP A 1096 14.45 5.35 25.18
CA TRP A 1096 15.71 5.74 25.82
C TRP A 1096 16.31 4.59 26.63
N MET A 1097 15.52 3.91 27.45
CA MET A 1097 15.99 2.75 28.21
C MET A 1097 16.45 1.59 27.32
N PHE A 1098 15.84 1.44 26.14
CA PHE A 1098 16.23 0.41 25.19
C PHE A 1098 17.60 0.67 24.56
N VAL A 1099 17.95 1.94 24.27
CA VAL A 1099 19.21 2.30 23.59
C VAL A 1099 20.35 2.70 24.52
N SER A 1100 20.09 2.98 25.79
CA SER A 1100 21.05 3.54 26.76
C SER A 1100 22.29 2.67 26.94
N ASP A 1101 22.12 1.35 27.10
CA ASP A 1101 23.22 0.41 27.30
C ASP A 1101 24.19 0.37 26.11
N GLU A 1102 23.64 0.45 24.89
CA GLU A 1102 24.43 0.46 23.67
C GLU A 1102 25.17 1.80 23.48
N LEU A 1103 24.52 2.92 23.81
CA LEU A 1103 25.15 4.23 23.80
C LEU A 1103 26.35 4.29 24.74
N LEU A 1104 26.21 3.76 25.96
CA LEU A 1104 27.29 3.71 26.95
C LEU A 1104 28.53 2.95 26.43
N GLN A 1105 28.32 1.80 25.79
CA GLN A 1105 29.40 1.02 25.18
C GLN A 1105 30.11 1.78 24.05
N ARG A 1106 29.36 2.54 23.23
CA ARG A 1106 29.94 3.35 22.14
C ARG A 1106 30.78 4.51 22.68
N TYR A 1107 30.35 5.17 23.77
CA TYR A 1107 31.14 6.20 24.45
C TYR A 1107 32.41 5.63 25.07
N GLN A 1108 32.32 4.47 25.71
CA GLN A 1108 33.47 3.78 26.29
C GLN A 1108 34.51 3.43 25.21
N ALA A 1109 34.08 2.95 24.05
CA ALA A 1109 34.97 2.66 22.93
C ALA A 1109 35.73 3.90 22.42
N ALA A 1110 35.10 5.08 22.43
CA ALA A 1110 35.78 6.33 22.06
C ALA A 1110 36.87 6.71 23.09
N MET A 1111 36.60 6.51 24.38
CA MET A 1111 37.58 6.75 25.44
C MET A 1111 38.74 5.73 25.40
N GLU A 1112 38.46 4.47 25.08
CA GLU A 1112 39.49 3.44 24.86
C GLU A 1112 40.38 3.78 23.66
N HIS A 1113 39.80 4.26 22.54
CA HIS A 1113 40.58 4.71 21.39
C HIS A 1113 41.46 5.92 21.73
N THR A 1114 40.95 6.82 22.58
CA THR A 1114 41.72 7.94 23.12
C THR A 1114 42.94 7.48 23.91
N GLU A 1115 42.77 6.47 24.77
CA GLU A 1115 43.88 5.88 25.52
C GLU A 1115 44.90 5.17 24.63
N LEU A 1116 44.45 4.54 23.54
CA LEU A 1116 45.32 3.95 22.55
C LEU A 1116 46.20 5.01 21.88
N LEU A 1117 45.63 6.12 21.42
CA LEU A 1117 46.37 7.22 20.79
C LEU A 1117 47.40 7.82 21.73
N LEU A 1118 47.02 8.05 22.99
CA LEU A 1118 47.95 8.48 24.04
C LEU A 1118 49.02 7.40 24.30
N GLY A 1119 48.66 6.12 24.30
CA GLY A 1119 49.62 5.03 24.42
C GLY A 1119 50.68 5.05 23.32
N VAL A 1120 50.26 5.21 22.06
CA VAL A 1120 51.14 5.24 20.88
C VAL A 1120 52.15 6.39 20.96
N GLU A 1121 51.73 7.57 21.39
CA GLU A 1121 52.63 8.74 21.50
C GLU A 1121 53.62 8.61 22.68
N PHE A 1122 53.22 8.00 23.80
CA PHE A 1122 53.98 8.05 25.05
C PHE A 1122 54.74 6.75 25.42
N GLN A 1123 54.40 5.59 24.86
CA GLN A 1123 55.02 4.30 25.23
C GLN A 1123 56.28 3.93 24.43
N GLY A 1124 56.53 4.58 23.28
CA GLY A 1124 57.65 4.29 22.38
C GLY A 1124 58.82 5.28 22.43
N ARG A 1125 59.71 5.16 21.43
CA ARG A 1125 60.78 6.13 21.10
C ARG A 1125 60.21 7.29 20.30
N ALA A 1126 60.74 8.49 20.51
CA ALA A 1126 60.43 9.65 19.66
C ALA A 1126 60.91 9.38 18.22
N MET A 1127 59.98 9.20 17.30
CA MET A 1127 60.25 8.88 15.88
C MET A 1127 59.43 9.77 14.95
N THR A 1128 60.08 10.28 13.89
CA THR A 1128 59.42 11.02 12.82
C THR A 1128 60.02 10.63 11.46
N TYR A 1129 59.13 10.39 10.50
CA TYR A 1129 59.48 10.19 9.08
C TYR A 1129 59.03 11.38 8.22
N ASN A 1130 58.61 12.49 8.85
CA ASN A 1130 58.15 13.66 8.13
C ASN A 1130 59.34 14.30 7.40
N PRO A 1131 59.33 14.38 6.04
CA PRO A 1131 60.45 14.92 5.27
C PRO A 1131 60.70 16.41 5.56
N ALA A 1132 59.73 17.12 6.14
CA ALA A 1132 59.91 18.51 6.57
C ALA A 1132 60.82 18.64 7.79
N PHE A 1133 61.00 17.58 8.60
CA PHE A 1133 61.77 17.63 9.84
C PHE A 1133 63.23 18.03 9.61
N GLU A 1134 63.92 17.37 8.68
CA GLU A 1134 65.33 17.68 8.40
C GLU A 1134 65.52 19.11 7.89
N LYS A 1135 64.59 19.58 7.04
CA LYS A 1135 64.60 20.94 6.49
C LYS A 1135 64.32 21.98 7.57
N ALA A 1136 63.36 21.72 8.45
CA ALA A 1136 63.02 22.59 9.58
C ALA A 1136 64.19 22.67 10.57
N LEU A 1137 64.76 21.53 10.94
CA LEU A 1137 65.92 21.46 11.83
C LEU A 1137 67.15 22.18 11.24
N ALA A 1138 67.44 21.99 9.96
CA ALA A 1138 68.52 22.70 9.28
C ALA A 1138 68.29 24.22 9.26
N ARG A 1139 67.03 24.64 9.07
CA ARG A 1139 66.62 26.05 9.13
C ARG A 1139 66.81 26.62 10.54
N THR A 1140 66.34 25.96 11.59
CA THR A 1140 66.50 26.38 12.99
C THR A 1140 67.98 26.52 13.35
N LYS A 1141 68.81 25.54 12.95
CA LYS A 1141 70.27 25.62 13.11
C LYS A 1141 70.91 26.78 12.34
N THR A 1142 70.40 27.10 11.15
CA THR A 1142 70.90 28.21 10.32
C THR A 1142 70.43 29.57 10.83
N GLU A 1143 69.19 29.69 11.31
CA GLU A 1143 68.65 30.91 11.92
C GLU A 1143 69.42 31.28 13.19
N ARG A 1144 69.80 30.28 14.00
CA ARG A 1144 70.73 30.45 15.12
C ARG A 1144 72.03 31.12 14.65
N VAL A 1145 72.65 30.65 13.55
CA VAL A 1145 73.88 31.22 12.99
C VAL A 1145 73.65 32.61 12.37
N LYS A 1146 72.51 32.86 11.74
CA LYS A 1146 72.19 34.17 11.14
C LYS A 1146 71.93 35.25 12.18
N ASN A 1147 71.30 34.92 13.31
CA ASN A 1147 71.12 35.84 14.42
C ASN A 1147 72.48 36.29 15.01
N LEU A 1148 73.54 35.46 14.90
CA LEU A 1148 74.92 35.84 15.24
C LEU A 1148 75.48 36.93 14.30
N HIS A 1149 75.21 36.83 13.00
CA HIS A 1149 75.64 37.84 12.02
C HIS A 1149 74.91 39.18 12.15
N ALA A 1150 73.68 39.19 12.67
CA ALA A 1150 72.93 40.42 12.92
C ALA A 1150 73.52 41.22 14.11
N GLU A 1151 73.88 40.55 15.20
CA GLU A 1151 74.59 41.17 16.33
C GLU A 1151 76.01 41.64 15.94
N GLU A 1152 76.72 40.88 15.09
CA GLU A 1152 78.03 41.23 14.54
C GLU A 1152 77.99 42.50 13.66
N LYS A 1153 76.96 42.65 12.81
CA LYS A 1153 76.73 43.87 12.03
C LYS A 1153 76.45 45.09 12.90
N THR A 1154 75.82 44.89 14.05
CA THR A 1154 75.51 45.97 15.00
C THR A 1154 76.80 46.49 15.66
N LEU A 1155 77.76 45.60 15.94
CA LEU A 1155 79.10 45.96 16.44
C LEU A 1155 80.01 46.63 15.38
N LEU A 1156 79.98 46.17 14.13
CA LEU A 1156 80.72 46.80 13.02
C LEU A 1156 80.18 48.18 12.62
N SER A 1157 78.94 48.51 13.01
CA SER A 1157 78.36 49.84 12.78
C SER A 1157 78.86 50.92 13.76
N TRP A 1158 79.49 50.52 14.87
CA TRP A 1158 80.09 51.44 15.85
C TRP A 1158 81.50 51.92 15.44
N ASP A 1159 82.07 51.39 14.35
CA ASP A 1159 83.44 51.71 13.86
C ASP A 1159 83.50 52.95 12.94
N ARG A 1160 82.49 53.83 12.97
CA ARG A 1160 82.50 55.10 12.18
C ARG A 1160 82.47 56.38 13.00
N GLN A 1161 82.35 56.31 14.32
CA GLN A 1161 82.40 57.48 15.19
C GLN A 1161 83.31 57.21 16.39
N ASP A 1162 84.54 57.70 16.25
CA ASP A 1162 85.55 57.91 17.30
C ASP A 1162 85.97 56.68 18.13
N TYR A 1163 86.98 55.93 17.67
CA TYR A 1163 88.16 55.45 18.43
C TYR A 1163 88.96 54.43 17.59
N VAL A 1164 90.29 54.59 17.48
CA VAL A 1164 91.18 53.59 16.87
C VAL A 1164 91.29 52.39 17.80
N LEU A 1165 90.59 51.29 17.51
CA LEU A 1165 90.86 49.97 18.08
C LEU A 1165 91.97 49.29 17.27
N SER A 1166 92.93 48.62 17.92
CA SER A 1166 93.93 47.82 17.21
C SER A 1166 93.29 46.58 16.59
N ASP A 1167 93.81 46.09 15.45
CA ASP A 1167 93.32 44.88 14.77
C ASP A 1167 93.20 43.65 15.70
N THR A 1168 94.06 43.58 16.72
CA THR A 1168 94.02 42.55 17.78
C THR A 1168 92.80 42.67 18.70
N ALA A 1169 92.34 43.87 19.04
CA ALA A 1169 91.20 44.06 19.93
C ALA A 1169 89.86 43.73 19.25
N VAL A 1170 89.76 43.95 17.94
CA VAL A 1170 88.61 43.52 17.13
C VAL A 1170 88.61 42.00 16.95
N ALA A 1171 89.78 41.40 16.67
CA ALA A 1171 89.94 39.95 16.58
C ALA A 1171 89.66 39.22 17.90
N ASP A 1172 90.11 39.74 19.04
CA ASP A 1172 89.84 39.19 20.37
C ASP A 1172 88.36 39.31 20.75
N LYS A 1173 87.70 40.40 20.34
CA LYS A 1173 86.27 40.61 20.63
C LYS A 1173 85.38 39.75 19.73
N LEU A 1174 85.72 39.62 18.44
CA LEU A 1174 85.09 38.67 17.51
C LEU A 1174 85.30 37.23 17.98
N THR A 1175 86.52 36.88 18.42
CA THR A 1175 86.83 35.56 18.98
C THR A 1175 86.12 35.32 20.30
N SER A 1176 85.95 36.35 21.14
CA SER A 1176 85.14 36.27 22.37
C SER A 1176 83.65 36.09 22.06
N LEU A 1177 83.12 36.70 21.00
CA LEU A 1177 81.73 36.56 20.56
C LEU A 1177 81.48 35.22 19.88
N PHE A 1178 82.43 34.76 19.04
CA PHE A 1178 82.45 33.42 18.46
C PHE A 1178 82.49 32.35 19.57
N ASN A 1179 83.35 32.52 20.57
CA ASN A 1179 83.42 31.63 21.74
C ASN A 1179 82.23 31.79 22.69
N LYS A 1180 81.56 32.94 22.75
CA LYS A 1180 80.36 33.11 23.59
C LYS A 1180 79.14 32.42 22.99
N HIS A 1181 79.05 32.31 21.66
CA HIS A 1181 77.85 31.84 20.96
C HIS A 1181 77.96 30.47 20.28
N ILE A 1182 79.16 29.98 19.95
CA ILE A 1182 79.35 28.59 19.48
C ILE A 1182 79.53 27.60 20.66
N GLY A 1183 79.45 28.09 21.91
CA GLY A 1183 79.79 27.31 23.09
C GLY A 1183 81.30 27.13 23.17
N GLY A 1184 82.00 28.18 23.59
CA GLY A 1184 83.46 28.21 23.67
C GLY A 1184 83.96 27.06 24.51
N ASN A 1185 84.74 26.17 23.89
CA ASN A 1185 85.42 25.00 24.46
C ASN A 1185 84.62 24.11 25.46
N ASP A 1186 83.31 24.29 25.61
CA ASP A 1186 82.43 23.54 26.52
C ASP A 1186 81.46 22.69 25.69
N PRO A 1187 81.79 21.41 25.45
CA PRO A 1187 80.98 20.51 24.63
C PRO A 1187 79.54 20.37 25.12
N THR A 1188 79.31 20.52 26.43
CA THR A 1188 78.00 20.30 27.07
C THR A 1188 76.99 21.36 26.64
N LYS A 1189 77.42 22.63 26.55
CA LYS A 1189 76.56 23.75 26.13
C LYS A 1189 76.14 23.68 24.67
N LYS A 1190 76.98 23.11 23.81
CA LYS A 1190 76.62 22.87 22.41
C LYS A 1190 75.62 21.71 22.30
N THR A 1191 75.87 20.62 23.03
CA THR A 1191 75.00 19.44 23.04
C THR A 1191 73.60 19.76 23.56
N ARG A 1192 73.45 20.52 24.67
CA ARG A 1192 72.10 20.89 25.18
C ARG A 1192 71.29 21.70 24.16
N GLN A 1193 71.94 22.57 23.39
CA GLN A 1193 71.27 23.35 22.35
C GLN A 1193 70.87 22.48 21.14
N ASP A 1194 71.73 21.54 20.74
CA ASP A 1194 71.40 20.62 19.66
C ASP A 1194 70.27 19.64 20.06
N ILE A 1195 70.19 19.24 21.34
CA ILE A 1195 69.04 18.48 21.89
C ILE A 1195 67.77 19.34 21.85
N HIS A 1196 67.85 20.60 22.30
CA HIS A 1196 66.72 21.54 22.25
C HIS A 1196 66.16 21.70 20.84
N ASP A 1197 67.01 21.96 19.84
CA ASP A 1197 66.57 22.20 18.46
C ASP A 1197 65.87 20.96 17.88
N VAL A 1198 66.38 19.76 18.17
CA VAL A 1198 65.75 18.49 17.76
C VAL A 1198 64.43 18.27 18.47
N LEU A 1199 64.38 18.49 19.79
CA LEU A 1199 63.18 18.36 20.59
C LEU A 1199 62.08 19.33 20.15
N HIS A 1200 62.42 20.60 19.90
CA HIS A 1200 61.46 21.64 19.53
C HIS A 1200 60.80 21.35 18.18
N GLU A 1201 61.59 20.99 17.16
CA GLU A 1201 61.05 20.64 15.84
C GLU A 1201 60.28 19.32 15.86
N TYR A 1202 60.72 18.34 16.67
CA TYR A 1202 59.98 17.09 16.85
C TYR A 1202 58.63 17.33 17.55
N TYR A 1203 58.63 18.12 18.62
CA TYR A 1203 57.45 18.44 19.42
C TYR A 1203 56.37 19.12 18.57
N LYS A 1204 56.75 20.08 17.70
CA LYS A 1204 55.80 20.72 16.77
C LYS A 1204 55.12 19.70 15.87
N ILE A 1205 55.89 18.85 15.20
CA ILE A 1205 55.35 17.85 14.27
C ILE A 1205 54.49 16.82 15.00
N ALA A 1206 54.93 16.36 16.18
CA ALA A 1206 54.17 15.41 16.99
C ALA A 1206 52.84 16.02 17.46
N ARG A 1207 52.85 17.28 17.90
CA ARG A 1207 51.65 18.01 18.34
C ARG A 1207 50.67 18.20 17.18
N ASP A 1208 51.14 18.68 16.04
CA ASP A 1208 50.31 18.91 14.85
C ASP A 1208 49.60 17.61 14.44
N ARG A 1209 50.36 16.50 14.35
CA ARG A 1209 49.78 15.17 14.09
C ARG A 1209 48.76 14.75 15.15
N PHE A 1210 49.10 14.92 16.42
CA PHE A 1210 48.29 14.41 17.52
C PHE A 1210 46.94 15.12 17.62
N VAL A 1211 46.91 16.45 17.45
CA VAL A 1211 45.65 17.23 17.43
C VAL A 1211 44.74 16.72 16.32
N ASP A 1212 45.27 16.60 15.10
CA ASP A 1212 44.48 16.15 13.94
C ASP A 1212 43.95 14.73 14.16
N VAL A 1213 44.79 13.81 14.66
CA VAL A 1213 44.41 12.42 14.87
C VAL A 1213 43.35 12.28 15.96
N VAL A 1214 43.43 13.02 17.07
CA VAL A 1214 42.38 13.02 18.11
C VAL A 1214 41.06 13.53 17.53
N CYS A 1215 41.08 14.68 16.84
CA CYS A 1215 39.89 15.28 16.27
C CYS A 1215 39.27 14.40 15.17
N GLN A 1216 40.08 13.79 14.28
CA GLN A 1216 39.58 12.96 13.18
C GLN A 1216 39.18 11.56 13.61
N GLN A 1217 39.94 10.90 14.49
CA GLN A 1217 39.67 9.51 14.83
C GLN A 1217 38.72 9.38 16.02
N VAL A 1218 38.91 10.16 17.08
CA VAL A 1218 38.04 10.05 18.26
C VAL A 1218 36.76 10.85 18.06
N VAL A 1219 36.88 12.14 17.77
CA VAL A 1219 35.68 13.00 17.70
C VAL A 1219 34.91 12.75 16.40
N ASP A 1220 35.55 12.88 15.25
CA ASP A 1220 34.87 12.76 13.95
C ASP A 1220 34.45 11.30 13.67
N HIS A 1221 35.38 10.35 13.74
CA HIS A 1221 35.04 8.94 13.45
C HIS A 1221 34.31 8.23 14.59
N CYS A 1222 34.83 8.21 15.83
CA CYS A 1222 34.17 7.43 16.90
C CYS A 1222 32.88 8.06 17.43
N LEU A 1223 32.75 9.39 17.47
CA LEU A 1223 31.57 10.04 18.07
C LEU A 1223 30.55 10.60 17.06
N LEU A 1224 30.93 10.92 15.81
CA LEU A 1224 30.03 11.56 14.85
C LEU A 1224 29.69 10.68 13.64
N PHE A 1225 30.64 10.36 12.78
CA PHE A 1225 30.41 9.82 11.44
C PHE A 1225 30.68 8.31 11.28
N GLY A 1226 31.37 7.67 12.22
CA GLY A 1226 31.73 6.26 12.11
C GLY A 1226 30.51 5.32 12.24
N PRO A 1227 30.63 4.07 11.77
CA PRO A 1227 29.54 3.10 11.82
C PRO A 1227 29.13 2.72 13.25
N ARG A 1228 30.06 2.83 14.20
CA ARG A 1228 29.81 2.62 15.65
C ARG A 1228 29.59 3.93 16.42
N SER A 1229 29.35 5.04 15.72
CA SER A 1229 29.04 6.34 16.34
C SER A 1229 27.79 6.24 17.23
N PRO A 1230 27.75 6.88 18.42
CA PRO A 1230 26.54 6.98 19.24
C PRO A 1230 25.33 7.54 18.46
N LEU A 1231 25.55 8.42 17.48
CA LEU A 1231 24.50 8.98 16.62
C LEU A 1231 23.84 7.95 15.68
N SER A 1232 24.41 6.74 15.59
CA SER A 1232 23.88 5.62 14.81
C SER A 1232 23.23 4.56 15.69
N ALA A 1233 23.03 4.80 16.99
CA ALA A 1233 22.33 3.87 17.88
C ALA A 1233 20.84 3.79 17.53
N LEU A 1234 20.17 4.93 17.43
CA LEU A 1234 18.80 5.00 16.91
C LEU A 1234 18.83 5.14 15.38
N SER A 1235 18.26 4.17 14.69
CA SER A 1235 18.17 4.12 13.24
C SER A 1235 16.92 3.37 12.79
N ASP A 1236 16.52 3.56 11.53
CA ASP A 1236 15.41 2.81 10.95
C ASP A 1236 15.69 1.29 10.99
N GLN A 1237 16.96 0.90 10.85
CA GLN A 1237 17.41 -0.49 10.93
C GLN A 1237 17.22 -1.10 12.33
N LEU A 1238 17.44 -0.33 13.40
CA LEU A 1238 17.20 -0.79 14.77
C LEU A 1238 15.73 -1.17 14.94
N VAL A 1239 14.81 -0.29 14.50
CA VAL A 1239 13.36 -0.50 14.62
C VAL A 1239 12.87 -1.70 13.82
N LEU A 1240 13.46 -1.94 12.63
CA LEU A 1240 13.14 -3.11 11.81
C LEU A 1240 13.57 -4.42 12.49
N GLN A 1241 14.68 -4.41 13.23
CA GLN A 1241 15.22 -5.57 13.93
C GLN A 1241 14.57 -5.86 15.29
N MET A 1242 13.78 -4.92 15.83
CA MET A 1242 13.05 -5.12 17.09
C MET A 1242 12.05 -6.27 16.94
N LYS A 1243 12.10 -7.21 17.88
CA LYS A 1243 11.16 -8.32 18.00
C LYS A 1243 9.79 -7.82 18.45
N PRO A 1244 8.70 -8.57 18.18
CA PRO A 1244 7.36 -8.17 18.63
C PRO A 1244 7.25 -7.88 20.13
N ALA A 1245 7.97 -8.62 20.98
CA ALA A 1245 8.00 -8.35 22.42
C ALA A 1245 8.70 -7.02 22.75
N GLU A 1246 9.80 -6.70 22.05
CA GLU A 1246 10.53 -5.44 22.24
C GLU A 1246 9.72 -4.24 21.72
N LEU A 1247 8.91 -4.44 20.67
CA LEU A 1247 7.98 -3.43 20.16
C LEU A 1247 6.81 -3.18 21.11
N GLU A 1248 6.25 -4.24 21.69
CA GLU A 1248 5.19 -4.14 22.69
C GLU A 1248 5.69 -3.41 23.95
N ASP A 1249 6.90 -3.75 24.42
CA ASP A 1249 7.50 -3.12 25.59
C ASP A 1249 7.81 -1.62 25.38
N VAL A 1250 8.15 -1.22 24.14
CA VAL A 1250 8.57 0.15 23.83
C VAL A 1250 7.42 1.05 23.35
N ALA A 1251 6.50 0.50 22.56
CA ALA A 1251 5.47 1.25 21.85
C ALA A 1251 4.08 0.60 21.94
N GLY A 1252 3.83 -0.34 22.86
CA GLY A 1252 2.52 -0.95 23.06
C GLY A 1252 1.45 0.01 23.58
N GLU A 1253 0.24 -0.06 23.01
CA GLU A 1253 -0.92 0.74 23.42
C GLU A 1253 -1.58 0.10 24.65
N ASP A 1254 -1.92 0.89 25.67
CA ASP A 1254 -2.62 0.38 26.85
C ASP A 1254 -4.01 -0.16 26.45
N VAL A 1255 -4.44 -1.22 27.12
CA VAL A 1255 -5.70 -1.93 26.87
C VAL A 1255 -6.90 -0.98 26.92
N ALA A 1256 -6.85 0.02 27.83
CA ALA A 1256 -7.90 1.03 27.96
C ALA A 1256 -8.03 1.95 26.74
N ASP A 1257 -6.91 2.31 26.11
CA ASP A 1257 -6.89 3.17 24.91
C ASP A 1257 -7.27 2.40 23.66
N ARG A 1258 -6.88 1.12 23.57
CA ARG A 1258 -7.35 0.20 22.52
C ARG A 1258 -8.87 0.05 22.51
N ASP A 1259 -9.46 -0.26 23.67
CA ASP A 1259 -10.92 -0.43 23.80
C ASP A 1259 -11.68 0.87 23.46
N ARG A 1260 -11.11 2.02 23.85
CA ARG A 1260 -11.68 3.34 23.58
C ARG A 1260 -11.60 3.71 22.10
N ARG A 1261 -10.49 3.38 21.42
CA ARG A 1261 -10.31 3.57 19.98
C ARG A 1261 -11.29 2.71 19.19
N GLU A 1262 -11.43 1.43 19.54
CA GLU A 1262 -12.40 0.53 18.91
C GLU A 1262 -13.85 1.01 19.08
N ALA A 1263 -14.19 1.56 20.24
CA ALA A 1263 -15.52 2.14 20.47
C ALA A 1263 -15.76 3.38 19.59
N LEU A 1264 -14.79 4.29 19.49
CA LEU A 1264 -14.90 5.49 18.66
C LEU A 1264 -14.94 5.18 17.16
N THR A 1265 -14.13 4.24 16.69
CA THR A 1265 -14.13 3.81 15.28
C THR A 1265 -15.46 3.18 14.90
N ARG A 1266 -16.01 2.29 15.74
CA ARG A 1266 -17.35 1.72 15.55
C ARG A 1266 -18.45 2.79 15.51
N ASP A 1267 -18.39 3.77 16.42
CA ASP A 1267 -19.33 4.89 16.46
C ASP A 1267 -19.24 5.76 15.19
N ILE A 1268 -18.02 6.09 14.74
CA ILE A 1268 -17.78 6.91 13.53
C ILE A 1268 -18.28 6.19 12.29
N ASP A 1269 -18.03 4.90 12.16
CA ASP A 1269 -18.53 4.08 11.05
C ASP A 1269 -20.05 4.01 11.05
N GLY A 1270 -20.67 3.83 12.22
CA GLY A 1270 -22.12 3.89 12.38
C GLY A 1270 -22.70 5.23 11.92
N LEU A 1271 -22.08 6.34 12.31
CA LEU A 1271 -22.52 7.69 11.94
C LEU A 1271 -22.27 8.03 10.46
N ASN A 1272 -21.16 7.59 9.86
CA ASN A 1272 -20.87 7.75 8.43
C ASN A 1272 -21.88 6.96 7.57
N LYS A 1273 -22.19 5.72 7.97
CA LYS A 1273 -23.25 4.91 7.35
C LYS A 1273 -24.59 5.63 7.43
N ALA A 1274 -24.94 6.17 8.59
CA ALA A 1274 -26.17 6.94 8.78
C ALA A 1274 -26.23 8.22 7.90
N LEU A 1275 -25.11 8.93 7.70
CA LEU A 1275 -25.06 10.09 6.79
C LEU A 1275 -25.18 9.71 5.31
N LYS A 1276 -24.62 8.56 4.91
CA LYS A 1276 -24.74 8.03 3.54
C LYS A 1276 -26.20 7.68 3.21
N ILE A 1277 -26.91 7.12 4.20
CA ILE A 1277 -28.33 6.81 4.15
C ILE A 1277 -29.18 8.09 4.02
N LEU A 1278 -28.81 9.19 4.69
CA LEU A 1278 -29.52 10.48 4.63
C LEU A 1278 -29.16 11.38 3.43
N ARG A 1279 -28.33 10.89 2.48
CA ARG A 1279 -27.97 11.63 1.24
C ARG A 1279 -28.94 11.35 0.08
N PHE A 1280 -29.72 10.28 0.16
CA PHE A 1280 -30.91 10.04 -0.65
C PHE A 1280 -32.14 10.66 0.02
#